data_AF-A0ABD3Q873-F1
#
_entry.id   AF-A0ABD3Q873-F1
#
_cell.length_a   1.000
_cell.length_b   1.000
_cell.length_c   1.000
_cell.angle_alpha   90.00
_cell.angle_beta   90.00
_cell.angle_gamma   90.00
#
_symmetry.space_group_name_H-M   'P 1'
#
loop_
_entity.id
_entity.type
_entity.pdbx_description
1 polymer ?
#
loop_
_entity_poly.entity_id
_entity_poly.type
_entity_poly.pdbx_seq_one_letter_code
_entity_poly.pdbx_strand_id
1 'polypeptide(L)'
;MVESDEEVNLTLISDEPTPRGGLPQSQFFSTIENAVSIGPIVEFFNSSNEGKKRRKDAELLVGKLNKVKSRRLFAALLPLLNRTVEEECYSYRDEEEEGEEKKDGEDFNEAAALQSLQFLKLCADLLNAHVCTIKKTAMDEVFDMATLLHDSLFVLHQCSANGVEGSANGNSKVGKQAAAASASIFLLCEKWWHLNLDDREQMVTQLIPLLLLSSLDEKATRADVKRLYSMREAFDLLDFTDPSIASLHTQLLRTVSHPLFLQSAEGKRFISHLFTLPELTGSLHAVVKVQILSKKSVLGCYGEIYWGAWKSLATAGSGSRERAASIYEDDEEDEREVAMKSIEENALQPLAYMTIHATNPTVAKNCQLILDKFLLYKKDPEVESLLYRLYGPILWRSCNAANAKVRMQAAVVLGDTFPLMDGASTRTSVGGGKAKSGYEAVVTKTVETIVKLMRDEVPSVRVQGCICSGKILGRFWVAIPSADIRMLLNDPFSGTEKTTTEIIARHSSDTASAVVRTTAIHTIMSLLAEDKTHAVLRPLLPSLGNVIHDKTEKVRLAVVRMLLVVKKLKSMKYYHVVPAKHLLARLADEGRGKNNPTGPVARGLTELLSNSFFPTGSKKTMADVIGRTFRLIQDDPAAALVFYRNASTQLSVHSIVKLISALMKCLCFLIVEEKKGAGEDVSGLDLSVVVEEGGLDCSDGGIVGGSRMVIILESISVLWESIENDLKQADDAINQSITEAFTGNILTEVFCHFEDKCNSTSQESKWNEGFRALFAILNCAGRLDHENVDGLRTHIMAMLETSWDLPVEQRARSNYSPYTSLLCAWGMSDDVFKCLSSSISHYLEGGESEQPKKKKARGNKADPSLPLLHIDVALNIIGHTLHGAHPLLAGARESLLNCEPAYAGIVSALHKAQSFADKILRTNGSLDVNDYVIRNVAKCIECHGKLLLHNDAQRTEAATINLSEQIKSLITWISDSVAPSLIKLIGQDNTLRELDISGISGLDSPMNSPDAMPSRNGARNSSFGLSESGTGRGSFNVYQDTCNIKTAVASMRSVLLMISDWLSICRTSHSFITNNLVNWAQVLRCDETVRKALLPLFSRIALLYLQIDGDSALFDEILIFAESAELTEDEAQYFASSICGGLASTQENSIKSGVSSFIKTICSVAQKHHLMERDGTNDDSILEKLSPGIYAWFMAMINDNRCSVILAQHLVEDKSLIARADLLNAISSHAVRTGSLSKILEALDAQHEVVEDDEKEESTVEPELLHDAASEA
;
A
#
# COMPACT_ATOMS: atom_id res chain seq x y z
N MET A 1 23.29 -80.78 -4.84
CA MET A 1 23.63 -81.84 -5.81
C MET A 1 25.09 -81.64 -6.17
N VAL A 2 25.81 -82.76 -6.20
CA VAL A 2 27.26 -82.94 -6.32
C VAL A 2 27.81 -82.39 -7.64
N GLU A 3 28.96 -81.72 -7.59
CA GLU A 3 29.94 -81.56 -8.68
C GLU A 3 31.23 -81.03 -8.01
N SER A 4 32.03 -81.91 -7.40
CA SER A 4 33.18 -82.65 -7.97
C SER A 4 34.42 -81.77 -8.15
N ASP A 5 35.35 -81.95 -7.21
CA ASP A 5 36.76 -81.63 -7.33
C ASP A 5 37.34 -82.22 -8.62
N GLU A 6 37.85 -81.36 -9.50
CA GLU A 6 38.87 -81.74 -10.47
C GLU A 6 40.10 -80.85 -10.24
N GLU A 7 41.10 -81.46 -9.60
CA GLU A 7 42.50 -81.07 -9.75
C GLU A 7 42.86 -81.04 -11.24
N VAL A 8 43.12 -79.86 -11.79
CA VAL A 8 43.82 -79.73 -13.07
C VAL A 8 45.11 -78.96 -12.85
N ASN A 9 46.20 -79.71 -13.07
CA ASN A 9 47.60 -79.34 -13.19
C ASN A 9 47.89 -77.85 -13.51
N LEU A 10 48.81 -77.31 -12.70
CA LEU A 10 49.71 -76.22 -13.05
C LEU A 10 50.50 -76.56 -14.32
N THR A 11 50.39 -75.69 -15.33
CA THR A 11 51.38 -75.27 -16.35
C THR A 11 50.76 -75.20 -17.74
N LEU A 12 50.54 -73.97 -18.20
CA LEU A 12 50.71 -73.46 -19.57
C LEU A 12 49.91 -72.16 -19.70
N ILE A 13 50.60 -71.02 -19.74
CA ILE A 13 50.01 -69.76 -20.18
C ILE A 13 49.94 -69.84 -21.71
N SER A 14 48.84 -70.38 -22.25
CA SER A 14 48.52 -70.14 -23.64
C SER A 14 47.86 -68.77 -23.72
N ASP A 15 48.59 -67.77 -24.23
CA ASP A 15 48.03 -66.48 -24.59
C ASP A 15 46.93 -66.71 -25.65
N GLU A 16 45.66 -66.51 -25.28
CA GLU A 16 44.66 -66.20 -26.31
C GLU A 16 45.12 -64.91 -27.00
N PRO A 17 45.03 -64.83 -28.35
CA PRO A 17 45.57 -63.69 -29.08
C PRO A 17 44.80 -62.43 -28.70
N THR A 18 45.43 -61.60 -27.87
CA THR A 18 44.97 -60.22 -27.65
C THR A 18 45.03 -59.48 -28.98
N PRO A 19 44.01 -58.69 -29.35
CA PRO A 19 44.04 -57.88 -30.56
C PRO A 19 45.28 -56.99 -30.52
N ARG A 20 46.06 -56.99 -31.62
CA ARG A 20 47.38 -56.36 -31.75
C ARG A 20 47.57 -55.11 -30.87
N GLY A 21 48.37 -55.26 -29.81
CA GLY A 21 48.88 -54.17 -28.98
C GLY A 21 48.37 -54.07 -27.54
N GLY A 22 47.70 -55.09 -26.98
CA GLY A 22 47.28 -55.14 -25.57
C GLY A 22 48.28 -55.83 -24.63
N LEU A 23 48.17 -55.59 -23.31
CA LEU A 23 49.01 -56.19 -22.27
C LEU A 23 48.93 -57.74 -22.25
N PRO A 24 50.07 -58.47 -22.35
CA PRO A 24 50.08 -59.94 -22.26
C PRO A 24 49.64 -60.45 -20.89
N GLN A 25 48.80 -61.48 -20.84
CA GLN A 25 48.31 -62.06 -19.59
C GLN A 25 49.46 -62.65 -18.75
N SER A 26 50.43 -63.30 -19.40
CA SER A 26 51.65 -63.82 -18.75
C SER A 26 52.43 -62.73 -18.01
N GLN A 27 52.64 -61.60 -18.67
CA GLN A 27 53.38 -60.47 -18.12
C GLN A 27 52.64 -59.88 -16.90
N PHE A 28 51.33 -59.64 -17.02
CA PHE A 28 50.49 -59.10 -15.94
C PHE A 28 50.54 -59.95 -14.66
N PHE A 29 50.32 -61.26 -14.76
CA PHE A 29 50.35 -62.17 -13.60
C PHE A 29 51.78 -62.29 -13.04
N SER A 30 52.80 -62.42 -13.89
CA SER A 30 54.19 -62.53 -13.42
C SER A 30 54.68 -61.29 -12.65
N THR A 31 54.21 -60.10 -12.99
CA THR A 31 54.58 -58.87 -12.28
C THR A 31 53.92 -58.78 -10.91
N ILE A 32 52.68 -59.27 -10.76
CA ILE A 32 51.95 -59.21 -9.50
C ILE A 32 52.36 -60.36 -8.56
N GLU A 33 52.46 -61.59 -9.07
CA GLU A 33 52.77 -62.79 -8.27
C GLU A 33 54.22 -62.78 -7.73
N ASN A 34 55.18 -62.15 -8.43
CA ASN A 34 56.58 -62.09 -8.02
C ASN A 34 56.94 -60.83 -7.19
N ALA A 35 55.98 -59.93 -6.96
CA ALA A 35 56.24 -58.69 -6.23
C ALA A 35 56.30 -58.94 -4.72
N VAL A 36 57.43 -58.57 -4.09
CA VAL A 36 57.63 -58.65 -2.62
C VAL A 36 57.26 -57.32 -1.92
N SER A 37 57.16 -56.23 -2.69
CA SER A 37 56.76 -54.89 -2.25
C SER A 37 55.87 -54.22 -3.30
N ILE A 38 55.21 -53.10 -2.95
CA ILE A 38 54.30 -52.38 -3.85
C ILE A 38 55.01 -51.64 -4.99
N GLY A 39 56.29 -51.29 -4.82
CA GLY A 39 57.07 -50.47 -5.76
C GLY A 39 57.09 -51.02 -7.20
N PRO A 40 57.48 -52.29 -7.45
CA PRO A 40 57.48 -52.89 -8.78
C PRO A 40 56.09 -52.89 -9.45
N ILE A 41 55.02 -53.06 -8.68
CA ILE A 41 53.64 -53.04 -9.18
C ILE A 41 53.25 -51.61 -9.58
N VAL A 42 53.53 -50.63 -8.72
CA VAL A 42 53.22 -49.22 -8.97
C VAL A 42 54.02 -48.68 -10.16
N GLU A 43 55.30 -49.03 -10.28
CA GLU A 43 56.15 -48.65 -11.42
C GLU A 43 55.64 -49.26 -12.73
N PHE A 44 55.17 -50.51 -12.71
CA PHE A 44 54.60 -51.16 -13.88
C PHE A 44 53.33 -50.46 -14.40
N PHE A 45 52.54 -49.88 -13.49
CA PHE A 45 51.32 -49.12 -13.76
C PHE A 45 51.49 -47.60 -13.63
N ASN A 46 52.73 -47.10 -13.74
CA ASN A 46 53.04 -45.69 -13.50
C ASN A 46 52.23 -44.72 -14.39
N SER A 47 52.32 -43.42 -14.08
CA SER A 47 51.54 -42.37 -14.74
C SER A 47 51.93 -42.08 -16.20
N SER A 48 52.88 -42.81 -16.79
CA SER A 48 53.24 -42.69 -18.20
C SER A 48 52.08 -43.05 -19.13
N ASN A 49 52.10 -42.58 -20.39
CA ASN A 49 51.07 -42.95 -21.37
C ASN A 49 51.00 -44.48 -21.58
N GLU A 50 52.13 -45.17 -21.46
CA GLU A 50 52.20 -46.63 -21.55
C GLU A 50 51.63 -47.30 -20.30
N GLY A 51 51.96 -46.82 -19.10
CA GLY A 51 51.40 -47.33 -17.84
C GLY A 51 49.88 -47.12 -17.73
N LYS A 52 49.36 -45.97 -18.17
CA LYS A 52 47.90 -45.73 -18.28
C LYS A 52 47.21 -46.68 -19.25
N LYS A 53 47.87 -47.02 -20.37
CA LYS A 53 47.37 -48.00 -21.33
C LYS A 53 47.36 -49.41 -20.71
N ARG A 54 48.43 -49.80 -20.04
CA ARG A 54 48.52 -51.08 -19.30
C ARG A 54 47.44 -51.20 -18.22
N ARG A 55 47.14 -50.13 -17.49
CA ARG A 55 46.05 -50.10 -16.49
C ARG A 55 44.69 -50.41 -17.12
N LYS A 56 44.35 -49.74 -18.24
CA LYS A 56 43.10 -50.00 -18.97
C LYS A 56 43.04 -51.42 -19.55
N ASP A 57 44.16 -51.90 -20.09
CA ASP A 57 44.25 -53.27 -20.62
C ASP A 57 44.09 -54.30 -19.48
N ALA A 58 44.64 -54.03 -18.29
CA ALA A 58 44.50 -54.85 -17.09
C ALA A 58 43.05 -54.87 -16.58
N GLU A 59 42.37 -53.71 -16.50
CA GLU A 59 40.94 -53.64 -16.15
C GLU A 59 40.08 -54.48 -17.10
N LEU A 60 40.31 -54.38 -18.42
CA LEU A 60 39.60 -55.17 -19.42
C LEU A 60 39.88 -56.68 -19.31
N LEU A 61 41.12 -57.04 -18.99
CA LEU A 61 41.54 -58.43 -18.78
C LEU A 61 40.87 -59.02 -17.53
N VAL A 62 40.90 -58.29 -16.41
CA VAL A 62 40.32 -58.70 -15.12
C VAL A 62 38.81 -58.93 -15.24
N GLY A 63 38.11 -58.10 -16.01
CA GLY A 63 36.69 -58.29 -16.32
C GLY A 63 36.36 -59.53 -17.17
N LYS A 64 37.37 -60.29 -17.63
CA LYS A 64 37.19 -61.52 -18.43
C LYS A 64 37.85 -62.76 -17.79
N LEU A 65 38.43 -62.64 -16.60
CA LEU A 65 39.08 -63.76 -15.92
C LEU A 65 38.05 -64.79 -15.44
N ASN A 66 38.46 -66.07 -15.46
CA ASN A 66 37.70 -67.14 -14.81
C ASN A 66 37.94 -67.12 -13.28
N LYS A 67 37.06 -67.80 -12.53
CA LYS A 67 37.08 -67.82 -11.05
C LYS A 67 38.45 -68.19 -10.46
N VAL A 68 39.15 -69.18 -11.05
CA VAL A 68 40.47 -69.65 -10.58
C VAL A 68 41.55 -68.58 -10.78
N LYS A 69 41.61 -67.95 -11.96
CA LYS A 69 42.59 -66.90 -12.25
C LYS A 69 42.30 -65.62 -11.45
N SER A 70 41.04 -65.28 -11.21
CA SER A 70 40.67 -64.17 -10.33
C SER A 70 41.10 -64.43 -8.88
N ARG A 71 40.83 -65.64 -8.35
CA ARG A 71 41.28 -66.01 -6.99
C ARG A 71 42.78 -65.84 -6.82
N ARG A 72 43.56 -66.38 -7.77
CA ARG A 72 45.03 -66.29 -7.76
C ARG A 72 45.52 -64.85 -7.77
N LEU A 73 44.90 -63.98 -8.58
CA LEU A 73 45.26 -62.57 -8.66
C LEU A 73 45.02 -61.84 -7.33
N PHE A 74 43.83 -61.94 -6.77
CA PHE A 74 43.47 -61.22 -5.54
C PHE A 74 44.16 -61.81 -4.30
N ALA A 75 44.38 -63.13 -4.24
CA ALA A 75 45.19 -63.76 -3.21
C ALA A 75 46.66 -63.28 -3.21
N ALA A 76 47.21 -62.91 -4.38
CA ALA A 76 48.56 -62.35 -4.47
C ALA A 76 48.61 -60.87 -4.03
N LEU A 77 47.54 -60.10 -4.26
CA LEU A 77 47.48 -58.68 -3.90
C LEU A 77 47.11 -58.44 -2.44
N LEU A 78 46.30 -59.31 -1.84
CA LEU A 78 45.74 -59.15 -0.49
C LEU A 78 46.81 -58.95 0.60
N PRO A 79 47.90 -59.75 0.70
CA PRO A 79 48.92 -59.55 1.73
C PRO A 79 49.68 -58.22 1.60
N LEU A 80 49.88 -57.74 0.36
CA LEU A 80 50.52 -56.45 0.09
C LEU A 80 49.60 -55.29 0.45
N LEU A 81 48.29 -55.43 0.16
CA LEU A 81 47.27 -54.46 0.54
C LEU A 81 47.14 -54.34 2.06
N ASN A 82 47.05 -55.48 2.76
CA ASN A 82 46.94 -55.52 4.21
C ASN A 82 48.12 -54.78 4.87
N ARG A 83 49.36 -55.10 4.46
CA ARG A 83 50.56 -54.40 4.94
C ARG A 83 50.50 -52.89 4.67
N THR A 84 50.05 -52.49 3.48
CA THR A 84 49.97 -51.07 3.11
C THR A 84 48.96 -50.30 3.95
N VAL A 85 47.82 -50.92 4.29
CA VAL A 85 46.76 -50.31 5.12
C VAL A 85 47.17 -50.31 6.60
N GLU A 86 47.70 -51.42 7.13
CA GLU A 86 48.16 -51.53 8.53
C GLU A 86 49.31 -50.57 8.87
N GLU A 87 50.26 -50.39 7.95
CA GLU A 87 51.40 -49.49 8.16
C GLU A 87 51.03 -48.00 7.94
N GLU A 88 49.81 -47.70 7.47
CA GLU A 88 49.31 -46.35 7.14
C GLU A 88 50.33 -45.46 6.44
N CYS A 89 51.15 -46.02 5.54
CA CYS A 89 52.32 -45.36 4.92
C CYS A 89 51.99 -44.10 4.06
N TYR A 90 50.73 -43.68 4.04
CA TYR A 90 50.18 -42.54 3.31
C TYR A 90 49.53 -41.48 4.21
N SER A 91 49.46 -41.71 5.53
CA SER A 91 48.91 -40.78 6.52
C SER A 91 49.97 -39.81 7.04
N TYR A 92 49.57 -38.57 7.34
CA TYR A 92 50.41 -37.61 8.07
C TYR A 92 50.27 -37.93 9.56
N ARG A 93 51.32 -38.46 10.21
CA ARG A 93 51.30 -38.64 11.67
C ARG A 93 51.45 -37.27 12.34
N ASP A 94 50.42 -36.83 13.06
CA ASP A 94 50.53 -35.67 13.95
C ASP A 94 51.32 -36.10 15.21
N GLU A 95 52.50 -35.52 15.41
CA GLU A 95 53.32 -35.72 16.62
C GLU A 95 52.71 -34.94 17.81
N GLU A 96 51.53 -35.32 18.27
CA GLU A 96 50.97 -34.81 19.55
C GLU A 96 50.33 -35.94 20.38
N GLU A 97 51.13 -36.96 20.73
CA GLU A 97 50.84 -37.77 21.92
C GLU A 97 52.08 -37.91 22.81
N GLU A 98 52.01 -37.22 23.95
CA GLU A 98 52.68 -37.43 25.23
C GLU A 98 54.08 -38.08 25.26
N GLY A 99 55.09 -37.23 25.43
CA GLY A 99 56.03 -37.40 26.54
C GLY A 99 57.02 -38.56 26.50
N GLU A 100 57.65 -38.90 25.36
CA GLU A 100 58.90 -39.67 25.35
C GLU A 100 59.96 -39.09 24.40
N GLU A 101 61.22 -39.23 24.81
CA GLU A 101 62.41 -38.60 24.23
C GLU A 101 62.58 -38.89 22.73
N LYS A 102 62.84 -37.81 21.98
CA LYS A 102 63.26 -37.81 20.57
C LYS A 102 64.32 -38.88 20.27
N LYS A 103 63.92 -39.88 19.48
CA LYS A 103 64.82 -40.59 18.56
C LYS A 103 64.43 -40.23 17.15
N ASP A 104 65.38 -39.65 16.42
CA ASP A 104 65.45 -39.45 14.96
C ASP A 104 64.10 -39.45 14.22
N GLY A 105 63.58 -38.25 13.94
CA GLY A 105 62.36 -38.05 13.18
C GLY A 105 62.41 -38.77 11.83
N GLU A 106 61.47 -39.69 11.60
CA GLU A 106 61.16 -40.18 10.27
C GLU A 106 60.42 -39.08 9.52
N ASP A 107 61.17 -38.28 8.75
CA ASP A 107 60.60 -37.32 7.80
C ASP A 107 59.51 -38.03 6.96
N PHE A 108 58.30 -37.45 6.92
CA PHE A 108 57.21 -37.94 6.09
C PHE A 108 57.68 -38.15 4.65
N ASN A 109 57.75 -39.40 4.21
CA ASN A 109 58.25 -39.76 2.90
C ASN A 109 57.16 -39.61 1.83
N GLU A 110 57.06 -38.42 1.24
CA GLU A 110 56.06 -38.08 0.21
C GLU A 110 56.06 -39.07 -0.97
N ALA A 111 57.23 -39.61 -1.35
CA ALA A 111 57.34 -40.56 -2.45
C ALA A 111 56.75 -41.93 -2.10
N ALA A 112 56.99 -42.42 -0.87
CA ALA A 112 56.40 -43.65 -0.37
C ALA A 112 54.88 -43.52 -0.21
N ALA A 113 54.41 -42.39 0.34
CA ALA A 113 52.98 -42.09 0.46
C ALA A 113 52.28 -42.07 -0.90
N LEU A 114 52.88 -41.45 -1.92
CA LEU A 114 52.34 -41.45 -3.29
C LEU A 114 52.29 -42.86 -3.90
N GLN A 115 53.29 -43.71 -3.64
CA GLN A 115 53.28 -45.10 -4.10
C GLN A 115 52.16 -45.91 -3.44
N SER A 116 52.00 -45.78 -2.13
CA SER A 116 50.92 -46.43 -1.38
C SER A 116 49.54 -46.01 -1.88
N LEU A 117 49.29 -44.71 -2.07
CA LEU A 117 48.01 -44.21 -2.61
C LEU A 117 47.76 -44.64 -4.07
N GLN A 118 48.80 -44.75 -4.90
CA GLN A 118 48.69 -45.30 -6.25
C GLN A 118 48.36 -46.79 -6.25
N PHE A 119 48.93 -47.54 -5.30
CA PHE A 119 48.65 -48.96 -5.10
C PHE A 119 47.20 -49.19 -4.62
N LEU A 120 46.74 -48.46 -3.60
CA LEU A 120 45.34 -48.51 -3.14
C LEU A 120 44.36 -48.24 -4.28
N LYS A 121 44.61 -47.19 -5.07
CA LYS A 121 43.80 -46.86 -6.25
C LYS A 121 43.82 -48.00 -7.29
N LEU A 122 44.97 -48.63 -7.52
CA LEU A 122 45.08 -49.74 -8.46
C LEU A 122 44.25 -50.94 -7.99
N CYS A 123 44.37 -51.34 -6.73
CA CYS A 123 43.57 -52.42 -6.15
C CYS A 123 42.07 -52.14 -6.30
N ALA A 124 41.63 -50.91 -5.98
CA ALA A 124 40.24 -50.49 -6.16
C ALA A 124 39.78 -50.54 -7.63
N ASP A 125 40.60 -50.12 -8.60
CA ASP A 125 40.23 -50.16 -10.02
C ASP A 125 40.12 -51.59 -10.56
N LEU A 126 41.04 -52.48 -10.16
CA LEU A 126 40.99 -53.90 -10.55
C LEU A 126 39.76 -54.60 -9.95
N LEU A 127 39.44 -54.33 -8.68
CA LEU A 127 38.21 -54.83 -8.04
C LEU A 127 36.96 -54.28 -8.73
N ASN A 128 36.94 -52.98 -9.05
CA ASN A 128 35.86 -52.34 -9.79
C ASN A 128 35.57 -52.98 -11.15
N ALA A 129 36.61 -53.45 -11.84
CA ALA A 129 36.49 -54.16 -13.11
C ALA A 129 35.98 -55.59 -12.91
N HIS A 130 36.38 -56.26 -11.83
CA HIS A 130 35.95 -57.62 -11.51
C HIS A 130 34.52 -57.70 -10.99
N VAL A 131 34.10 -56.77 -10.13
CA VAL A 131 32.79 -56.77 -9.45
C VAL A 131 31.61 -56.83 -10.43
N CYS A 132 31.73 -56.21 -11.60
CA CYS A 132 30.72 -56.29 -12.65
C CYS A 132 30.48 -57.70 -13.23
N THR A 133 31.36 -58.66 -12.95
CA THR A 133 31.25 -60.06 -13.39
C THR A 133 30.67 -60.99 -12.31
N ILE A 134 30.56 -60.51 -11.07
CA ILE A 134 30.05 -61.26 -9.93
C ILE A 134 28.52 -61.32 -10.03
N LYS A 135 27.95 -62.51 -9.79
CA LYS A 135 26.49 -62.69 -9.81
C LYS A 135 25.82 -62.28 -8.51
N LYS A 136 26.30 -62.80 -7.37
CA LYS A 136 25.72 -62.53 -6.05
C LYS A 136 26.75 -62.66 -4.93
N THR A 137 27.42 -63.81 -4.85
CA THR A 137 28.44 -64.07 -3.82
C THR A 137 29.83 -63.79 -4.38
N ALA A 138 30.58 -62.92 -3.71
CA ALA A 138 32.00 -62.68 -4.00
C ALA A 138 32.88 -63.82 -3.46
N MET A 139 34.15 -63.86 -3.89
CA MET A 139 35.14 -64.76 -3.29
C MET A 139 35.70 -64.11 -2.02
N ASP A 140 36.07 -64.90 -1.02
CA ASP A 140 36.60 -64.41 0.26
C ASP A 140 37.72 -63.39 0.06
N GLU A 141 38.70 -63.70 -0.81
CA GLU A 141 39.82 -62.79 -1.06
C GLU A 141 39.40 -61.46 -1.71
N VAL A 142 38.32 -61.45 -2.50
CA VAL A 142 37.77 -60.25 -3.15
C VAL A 142 37.00 -59.41 -2.13
N PHE A 143 36.25 -60.07 -1.24
CA PHE A 143 35.52 -59.41 -0.16
C PHE A 143 36.48 -58.82 0.87
N ASP A 144 37.46 -59.59 1.36
CA ASP A 144 38.46 -59.13 2.33
C ASP A 144 39.24 -57.92 1.80
N MET A 145 39.66 -57.94 0.52
CA MET A 145 40.30 -56.77 -0.10
C MET A 145 39.36 -55.56 -0.20
N ALA A 146 38.07 -55.78 -0.49
CA ALA A 146 37.09 -54.69 -0.55
C ALA A 146 36.84 -54.09 0.84
N THR A 147 36.77 -54.91 1.88
CA THR A 147 36.64 -54.48 3.28
C THR A 147 37.87 -53.69 3.73
N LEU A 148 39.09 -54.17 3.48
CA LEU A 148 40.32 -53.42 3.80
C LEU A 148 40.39 -52.05 3.10
N LEU A 149 39.95 -51.99 1.83
CA LEU A 149 39.88 -50.71 1.12
C LEU A 149 38.79 -49.80 1.68
N HIS A 150 37.62 -50.35 1.99
CA HIS A 150 36.54 -49.60 2.64
C HIS A 150 37.00 -49.03 3.99
N ASP A 151 37.72 -49.81 4.78
CA ASP A 151 38.13 -49.40 6.12
C ASP A 151 39.18 -48.28 6.11
N SER A 152 39.91 -48.13 5.00
CA SER A 152 40.85 -47.04 4.78
C SER A 152 40.21 -45.70 4.41
N LEU A 153 38.89 -45.63 4.19
CA LEU A 153 38.23 -44.46 3.59
C LEU A 153 38.30 -43.19 4.45
N PHE A 154 38.09 -43.26 5.77
CA PHE A 154 38.17 -42.09 6.63
C PHE A 154 39.59 -41.51 6.69
N VAL A 155 40.61 -42.37 6.81
CA VAL A 155 42.03 -41.96 6.81
C VAL A 155 42.39 -41.28 5.48
N LEU A 156 41.95 -41.86 4.35
CA LEU A 156 42.16 -41.24 3.03
C LEU A 156 41.44 -39.90 2.88
N HIS A 157 40.25 -39.75 3.47
CA HIS A 157 39.52 -38.48 3.48
C HIS A 157 40.27 -37.39 4.26
N GLN A 158 40.81 -37.71 5.45
CA GLN A 158 41.64 -36.79 6.23
C GLN A 158 42.93 -36.41 5.50
N CYS A 159 43.61 -37.37 4.86
CA CYS A 159 44.79 -37.11 4.03
C CYS A 159 44.51 -36.15 2.87
N SER A 160 43.31 -36.24 2.28
CA SER A 160 42.87 -35.32 1.23
C SER A 160 42.58 -33.91 1.77
N ALA A 161 42.14 -33.77 3.02
CA ALA A 161 41.79 -32.49 3.64
C ALA A 161 43.02 -31.74 4.19
N ASN A 162 43.92 -32.43 4.90
CA ASN A 162 45.10 -31.83 5.55
C ASN A 162 46.14 -31.28 4.55
N GLY A 163 46.12 -31.74 3.30
CA GLY A 163 46.96 -31.20 2.22
C GLY A 163 46.64 -29.76 1.78
N VAL A 164 45.63 -29.12 2.39
CA VAL A 164 45.14 -27.77 2.06
C VAL A 164 45.64 -26.69 3.02
N GLU A 165 45.91 -27.00 4.29
CA GLU A 165 46.16 -25.97 5.32
C GLU A 165 47.65 -25.61 5.51
N GLY A 166 48.59 -26.42 5.02
CA GLY A 166 50.04 -26.23 5.24
C GLY A 166 50.86 -25.59 4.10
N SER A 167 50.27 -25.24 2.94
CA SER A 167 51.04 -24.72 1.80
C SER A 167 50.30 -23.62 1.05
N ALA A 168 50.99 -22.49 0.82
CA ALA A 168 50.49 -21.32 0.10
C ALA A 168 50.06 -21.59 -1.37
N ASN A 169 50.18 -22.82 -1.85
CA ASN A 169 49.55 -23.32 -3.07
C ASN A 169 48.79 -24.62 -2.72
N GLY A 170 47.47 -24.53 -2.53
CA GLY A 170 46.58 -25.66 -2.14
C GLY A 170 46.49 -26.81 -3.16
N ASN A 171 47.61 -27.49 -3.41
CA ASN A 171 47.81 -28.47 -4.46
C ASN A 171 48.86 -29.53 -4.06
N SER A 172 48.82 -30.04 -2.82
CA SER A 172 49.65 -31.19 -2.43
C SER A 172 49.38 -32.38 -3.37
N LYS A 173 50.44 -32.96 -3.96
CA LYS A 173 50.33 -34.13 -4.86
C LYS A 173 49.72 -35.33 -4.13
N VAL A 174 50.05 -35.48 -2.84
CA VAL A 174 49.52 -36.53 -1.95
C VAL A 174 48.00 -36.38 -1.80
N GLY A 175 47.52 -35.18 -1.46
CA GLY A 175 46.07 -34.93 -1.32
C GLY A 175 45.27 -35.24 -2.59
N LYS A 176 45.78 -34.87 -3.77
CA LYS A 176 45.15 -35.24 -5.06
C LYS A 176 45.11 -36.75 -5.30
N GLN A 177 46.19 -37.44 -4.93
CA GLN A 177 46.29 -38.88 -5.13
C GLN A 177 45.41 -39.64 -4.13
N ALA A 178 45.27 -39.15 -2.89
CA ALA A 178 44.35 -39.65 -1.88
C ALA A 178 42.89 -39.50 -2.36
N ALA A 179 42.50 -38.32 -2.83
CA ALA A 179 41.18 -38.11 -3.42
C ALA A 179 40.89 -39.05 -4.61
N ALA A 180 41.88 -39.32 -5.46
CA ALA A 180 41.74 -40.24 -6.58
C ALA A 180 41.60 -41.72 -6.14
N ALA A 181 42.27 -42.12 -5.06
CA ALA A 181 42.10 -43.43 -4.43
C ALA A 181 40.70 -43.57 -3.82
N SER A 182 40.29 -42.62 -2.97
CA SER A 182 38.94 -42.60 -2.36
C SER A 182 37.83 -42.63 -3.40
N ALA A 183 37.95 -41.88 -4.50
CA ALA A 183 36.95 -41.89 -5.57
C ALA A 183 36.79 -43.29 -6.23
N SER A 184 37.90 -44.04 -6.36
CA SER A 184 37.88 -45.39 -6.93
C SER A 184 37.27 -46.38 -5.93
N ILE A 185 37.56 -46.23 -4.63
CA ILE A 185 36.98 -47.05 -3.56
C ILE A 185 35.48 -46.77 -3.39
N PHE A 186 35.04 -45.50 -3.41
CA PHE A 186 33.61 -45.17 -3.35
C PHE A 186 32.84 -45.82 -4.50
N LEU A 187 33.40 -45.83 -5.72
CA LEU A 187 32.78 -46.49 -6.87
C LEU A 187 32.66 -48.01 -6.67
N LEU A 188 33.66 -48.63 -6.02
CA LEU A 188 33.64 -50.05 -5.69
C LEU A 188 32.48 -50.36 -4.72
N CYS A 189 32.41 -49.64 -3.60
CA CYS A 189 31.37 -49.81 -2.59
C CYS A 189 29.96 -49.54 -3.17
N GLU A 190 29.80 -48.52 -4.00
CA GLU A 190 28.52 -48.22 -4.68
C GLU A 190 28.10 -49.32 -5.65
N LYS A 191 29.03 -49.87 -6.44
CA LYS A 191 28.74 -51.02 -7.29
C LYS A 191 28.35 -52.23 -6.48
N TRP A 192 29.04 -52.47 -5.35
CA TRP A 192 28.72 -53.57 -4.44
C TRP A 192 27.27 -53.47 -3.95
N TRP A 193 26.84 -52.27 -3.57
CA TRP A 193 25.48 -51.98 -3.16
C TRP A 193 24.46 -52.16 -4.30
N HIS A 194 24.70 -51.52 -5.45
CA HIS A 194 23.76 -51.53 -6.59
C HIS A 194 23.62 -52.88 -7.28
N LEU A 195 24.66 -53.73 -7.24
CA LEU A 195 24.61 -55.09 -7.77
C LEU A 195 23.96 -56.08 -6.79
N ASN A 196 23.60 -55.63 -5.57
CA ASN A 196 22.99 -56.45 -4.53
C ASN A 196 23.81 -57.71 -4.22
N LEU A 197 25.13 -57.52 -4.09
CA LEU A 197 26.04 -58.58 -3.67
C LEU A 197 25.83 -58.91 -2.19
N ASP A 198 26.24 -60.11 -1.79
CA ASP A 198 26.20 -60.52 -0.38
C ASP A 198 27.08 -59.60 0.48
N ASP A 199 26.69 -59.42 1.75
CA ASP A 199 27.36 -58.58 2.75
C ASP A 199 27.55 -57.10 2.37
N ARG A 200 26.70 -56.58 1.47
CA ARG A 200 26.74 -55.17 1.03
C ARG A 200 26.57 -54.17 2.18
N GLU A 201 25.94 -54.58 3.27
CA GLU A 201 25.73 -53.78 4.49
C GLU A 201 27.08 -53.41 5.14
N GLN A 202 28.12 -54.24 4.98
CA GLN A 202 29.46 -53.96 5.49
C GLN A 202 30.18 -52.88 4.66
N MET A 203 29.80 -52.71 3.39
CA MET A 203 30.44 -51.79 2.45
C MET A 203 29.93 -50.34 2.55
N VAL A 204 28.96 -50.06 3.43
CA VAL A 204 28.29 -48.75 3.50
C VAL A 204 28.59 -47.94 4.76
N THR A 205 29.17 -48.57 5.79
CA THR A 205 29.33 -47.96 7.13
C THR A 205 30.25 -46.73 7.14
N GLN A 206 31.32 -46.72 6.35
CA GLN A 206 32.16 -45.53 6.14
C GLN A 206 31.75 -44.72 4.89
N LEU A 207 31.20 -45.39 3.87
CA LEU A 207 30.81 -44.75 2.61
C LEU A 207 29.71 -43.69 2.82
N ILE A 208 28.64 -44.03 3.53
CA ILE A 208 27.47 -43.15 3.66
C ILE A 208 27.82 -41.83 4.38
N PRO A 209 28.48 -41.82 5.55
CA PRO A 209 28.87 -40.58 6.21
C PRO A 209 29.74 -39.69 5.30
N LEU A 210 30.69 -40.28 4.57
CA LEU A 210 31.58 -39.54 3.69
C LEU A 210 30.88 -39.01 2.43
N LEU A 211 29.94 -39.76 1.83
CA LEU A 211 29.11 -39.27 0.73
C LEU A 211 28.22 -38.11 1.18
N LEU A 212 27.66 -38.19 2.39
CA LEU A 212 26.86 -37.11 2.96
C LEU A 212 27.72 -35.86 3.18
N LEU A 213 28.87 -35.98 3.83
CA LEU A 213 29.81 -34.87 4.02
C LEU A 213 30.24 -34.24 2.68
N SER A 214 30.59 -35.08 1.70
CA SER A 214 30.99 -34.61 0.36
C SER A 214 29.86 -33.86 -0.36
N SER A 215 28.60 -34.26 -0.14
CA SER A 215 27.43 -33.60 -0.74
C SER A 215 27.04 -32.27 -0.07
N LEU A 216 27.54 -32.03 1.15
CA LEU A 216 27.34 -30.82 1.94
C LEU A 216 28.50 -29.83 1.83
N ASP A 217 29.57 -30.18 1.11
CA ASP A 217 30.72 -29.31 0.83
C ASP A 217 30.32 -28.13 -0.06
N GLU A 218 31.00 -26.99 0.07
CA GLU A 218 30.74 -25.80 -0.76
C GLU A 218 30.98 -26.05 -2.26
N LYS A 219 31.88 -26.98 -2.61
CA LYS A 219 32.20 -27.37 -3.98
C LYS A 219 31.30 -28.49 -4.50
N ALA A 220 30.34 -28.97 -3.70
CA ALA A 220 29.44 -30.05 -4.08
C ALA A 220 28.61 -29.69 -5.33
N THR A 221 28.38 -30.69 -6.16
CA THR A 221 27.62 -30.58 -7.41
C THR A 221 26.34 -31.40 -7.35
N ARG A 222 25.43 -31.19 -8.32
CA ARG A 222 24.19 -32.01 -8.42
C ARG A 222 24.48 -33.49 -8.63
N ALA A 223 25.65 -33.84 -9.16
CA ALA A 223 26.06 -35.24 -9.33
C ALA A 223 26.29 -35.91 -7.96
N ASP A 224 26.87 -35.19 -7.00
CA ASP A 224 27.14 -35.70 -5.65
C ASP A 224 25.83 -35.96 -4.88
N VAL A 225 24.85 -35.05 -5.00
CA VAL A 225 23.51 -35.26 -4.43
C VAL A 225 22.80 -36.45 -5.08
N LYS A 226 22.91 -36.61 -6.40
CA LYS A 226 22.33 -37.76 -7.11
C LYS A 226 22.96 -39.07 -6.67
N ARG A 227 24.28 -39.07 -6.44
CA ARG A 227 25.05 -40.21 -5.94
C ARG A 227 24.60 -40.61 -4.53
N LEU A 228 24.50 -39.65 -3.62
CA LEU A 228 23.96 -39.89 -2.28
C LEU A 228 22.54 -40.46 -2.32
N TYR A 229 21.65 -39.87 -3.13
CA TYR A 229 20.27 -40.37 -3.30
C TYR A 229 20.20 -41.82 -3.83
N SER A 230 21.14 -42.23 -4.67
CA SER A 230 21.19 -43.61 -5.17
C SER A 230 21.47 -44.63 -4.06
N MET A 231 22.15 -44.20 -2.99
CA MET A 231 22.49 -45.00 -1.81
C MET A 231 21.50 -44.84 -0.65
N ARG A 232 20.36 -44.18 -0.87
CA ARG A 232 19.43 -43.79 0.21
C ARG A 232 18.95 -44.95 1.10
N GLU A 233 18.67 -46.11 0.52
CA GLU A 233 18.18 -47.31 1.25
C GLU A 233 19.20 -47.83 2.26
N ALA A 234 20.47 -47.46 2.12
CA ALA A 234 21.50 -47.84 3.06
C ALA A 234 21.40 -47.07 4.39
N PHE A 235 20.67 -45.94 4.41
CA PHE A 235 20.34 -45.22 5.65
C PHE A 235 19.28 -45.94 6.50
N ASP A 236 18.48 -46.83 5.90
CA ASP A 236 17.47 -47.64 6.61
C ASP A 236 18.11 -48.66 7.58
N LEU A 237 19.42 -48.93 7.40
CA LEU A 237 20.21 -49.84 8.24
C LEU A 237 20.73 -49.20 9.54
N LEU A 238 20.57 -47.89 9.69
CA LEU A 238 21.15 -47.14 10.80
C LEU A 238 20.18 -47.06 11.98
N ASP A 239 20.68 -47.32 13.18
CA ASP A 239 19.95 -47.04 14.42
C ASP A 239 20.09 -45.56 14.79
N PHE A 240 19.04 -44.78 14.50
CA PHE A 240 19.01 -43.35 14.81
C PHE A 240 18.77 -43.03 16.30
N THR A 241 18.55 -44.06 17.14
CA THR A 241 18.41 -43.90 18.58
C THR A 241 19.74 -44.02 19.33
N ASP A 242 20.77 -44.59 18.71
CA ASP A 242 22.09 -44.75 19.31
C ASP A 242 22.85 -43.41 19.41
N PRO A 243 23.43 -43.05 20.57
CA PRO A 243 24.16 -41.79 20.75
C PRO A 243 25.36 -41.59 19.79
N SER A 244 25.98 -42.66 19.29
CA SER A 244 27.13 -42.58 18.38
C SER A 244 26.80 -41.93 17.04
N ILE A 245 25.52 -41.97 16.62
CA ILE A 245 25.08 -41.39 15.34
C ILE A 245 24.88 -39.87 15.40
N ALA A 246 25.02 -39.23 16.57
CA ALA A 246 24.69 -37.81 16.77
C ALA A 246 25.35 -36.85 15.76
N SER A 247 26.60 -37.11 15.39
CA SER A 247 27.31 -36.32 14.36
C SER A 247 26.66 -36.49 12.99
N LEU A 248 26.40 -37.72 12.57
CA LEU A 248 25.75 -38.03 11.29
C LEU A 248 24.32 -37.47 11.23
N HIS A 249 23.57 -37.63 12.32
CA HIS A 249 22.24 -37.05 12.49
C HIS A 249 22.26 -35.53 12.26
N THR A 250 23.23 -34.82 12.86
CA THR A 250 23.41 -33.38 12.66
C THR A 250 23.69 -33.02 11.19
N GLN A 251 24.50 -33.81 10.49
CA GLN A 251 24.75 -33.60 9.05
C GLN A 251 23.50 -33.85 8.20
N LEU A 252 22.70 -34.87 8.53
CA LEU A 252 21.44 -35.15 7.85
C LEU A 252 20.46 -33.98 7.96
N LEU A 253 20.35 -33.37 9.15
CA LEU A 253 19.53 -32.18 9.36
C LEU A 253 19.95 -30.99 8.48
N ARG A 254 21.26 -30.81 8.21
CA ARG A 254 21.76 -29.74 7.34
C ARG A 254 21.28 -29.88 5.89
N THR A 255 20.96 -31.09 5.42
CA THR A 255 20.46 -31.30 4.06
C THR A 255 19.13 -30.56 3.80
N VAL A 256 18.30 -30.40 4.84
CA VAL A 256 16.95 -29.80 4.76
C VAL A 256 16.99 -28.30 4.44
N SER A 257 18.05 -27.59 4.85
CA SER A 257 18.24 -26.17 4.57
C SER A 257 19.25 -25.90 3.45
N HIS A 258 19.90 -26.95 2.92
CA HIS A 258 20.96 -26.80 1.93
C HIS A 258 20.39 -26.44 0.54
N PRO A 259 20.83 -25.33 -0.09
CA PRO A 259 20.28 -24.87 -1.38
C PRO A 259 20.37 -25.91 -2.50
N LEU A 260 21.47 -26.66 -2.58
CA LEU A 260 21.69 -27.67 -3.62
C LEU A 260 20.67 -28.82 -3.53
N PHE A 261 20.30 -29.22 -2.32
CA PHE A 261 19.30 -30.27 -2.09
C PHE A 261 17.89 -29.79 -2.44
N LEU A 262 17.52 -28.58 -2.00
CA LEU A 262 16.20 -28.01 -2.27
C LEU A 262 15.96 -27.67 -3.75
N GLN A 263 17.03 -27.35 -4.50
CA GLN A 263 16.95 -27.03 -5.93
C GLN A 263 17.01 -28.26 -6.85
N SER A 264 17.53 -29.39 -6.38
CA SER A 264 17.63 -30.63 -7.16
C SER A 264 16.42 -31.55 -6.93
N ALA A 265 16.04 -32.33 -7.95
CA ALA A 265 14.94 -33.29 -7.81
C ALA A 265 15.34 -34.47 -6.92
N GLU A 266 16.57 -34.96 -7.09
CA GLU A 266 17.17 -36.02 -6.30
C GLU A 266 17.37 -35.60 -4.84
N GLY A 267 17.80 -34.37 -4.57
CA GLY A 267 17.94 -33.86 -3.20
C GLY A 267 16.60 -33.78 -2.47
N LYS A 268 15.55 -33.26 -3.12
CA LYS A 268 14.20 -33.27 -2.54
C LYS A 268 13.69 -34.69 -2.27
N ARG A 269 13.94 -35.64 -3.19
CA ARG A 269 13.56 -37.05 -3.00
C ARG A 269 14.36 -37.73 -1.89
N PHE A 270 15.63 -37.37 -1.72
CA PHE A 270 16.46 -37.84 -0.62
C PHE A 270 15.89 -37.38 0.72
N ILE A 271 15.62 -36.09 0.88
CA ILE A 271 14.99 -35.56 2.10
C ILE A 271 13.61 -36.20 2.31
N SER A 272 12.84 -36.43 1.24
CA SER A 272 11.54 -37.12 1.34
C SER A 272 11.67 -38.54 1.90
N HIS A 273 12.72 -39.26 1.52
CA HIS A 273 13.01 -40.58 2.07
C HIS A 273 13.48 -40.51 3.53
N LEU A 274 14.28 -39.50 3.92
CA LEU A 274 14.61 -39.32 5.34
C LEU A 274 13.36 -39.08 6.21
N PHE A 275 12.34 -38.41 5.68
CA PHE A 275 11.04 -38.26 6.35
C PHE A 275 10.26 -39.57 6.47
N THR A 276 10.60 -40.65 5.74
CA THR A 276 9.96 -41.96 5.94
C THR A 276 10.58 -42.74 7.10
N LEU A 277 11.63 -42.22 7.73
CA LEU A 277 12.24 -42.78 8.93
C LEU A 277 11.60 -42.11 10.17
N PRO A 278 10.84 -42.85 11.00
CA PRO A 278 10.03 -42.26 12.06
C PRO A 278 10.85 -41.52 13.12
N GLU A 279 12.08 -41.96 13.40
CA GLU A 279 13.02 -41.40 14.37
C GLU A 279 13.51 -40.00 13.95
N LEU A 280 13.63 -39.75 12.64
CA LEU A 280 14.15 -38.50 12.09
C LEU A 280 13.06 -37.46 11.82
N THR A 281 11.80 -37.88 11.72
CA THR A 281 10.71 -37.02 11.23
C THR A 281 10.57 -35.74 12.04
N GLY A 282 10.59 -35.84 13.38
CA GLY A 282 10.46 -34.68 14.27
C GLY A 282 11.64 -33.71 14.17
N SER A 283 12.88 -34.22 14.12
CA SER A 283 14.09 -33.40 14.04
C SER A 283 14.23 -32.72 12.68
N LEU A 284 13.90 -33.41 11.58
CA LEU A 284 13.83 -32.84 10.23
C LEU A 284 12.75 -31.74 10.15
N HIS A 285 11.56 -31.98 10.71
CA HIS A 285 10.48 -31.00 10.74
C HIS A 285 10.89 -29.73 11.51
N ALA A 286 11.62 -29.87 12.62
CA ALA A 286 12.12 -28.73 13.39
C ALA A 286 13.01 -27.80 12.54
N VAL A 287 13.85 -28.34 11.66
CA VAL A 287 14.65 -27.55 10.71
C VAL A 287 13.75 -26.80 9.72
N VAL A 288 12.72 -27.46 9.18
CA VAL A 288 11.76 -26.81 8.28
C VAL A 288 11.01 -25.67 9.00
N LYS A 289 10.66 -25.84 10.27
CA LYS A 289 9.97 -24.81 11.07
C LYS A 289 10.77 -23.50 11.16
N VAL A 290 12.08 -23.60 11.32
CA VAL A 290 12.98 -22.42 11.31
C VAL A 290 12.93 -21.69 9.96
N GLN A 291 12.67 -22.42 8.86
CA GLN A 291 12.65 -21.89 7.51
C GLN A 291 11.28 -21.39 7.03
N ILE A 292 10.23 -21.36 7.88
CA ILE A 292 8.86 -20.99 7.47
C ILE A 292 8.76 -19.57 6.89
N LEU A 293 9.61 -18.63 7.33
CA LEU A 293 9.62 -17.25 6.81
C LEU A 293 10.42 -17.08 5.51
N SER A 294 10.88 -18.18 4.90
CA SER A 294 11.61 -18.17 3.63
C SER A 294 10.75 -17.76 2.43
N LYS A 295 11.41 -17.58 1.27
CA LYS A 295 10.76 -17.26 -0.02
C LYS A 295 9.79 -18.36 -0.43
N LYS A 296 8.70 -18.00 -1.12
CA LYS A 296 7.67 -18.93 -1.62
C LYS A 296 8.22 -20.11 -2.42
N SER A 297 9.32 -19.93 -3.17
CA SER A 297 9.96 -21.01 -3.91
C SER A 297 10.49 -22.12 -3.01
N VAL A 298 11.10 -21.76 -1.87
CA VAL A 298 11.61 -22.69 -0.87
C VAL A 298 10.47 -23.42 -0.17
N LEU A 299 9.41 -22.70 0.21
CA LEU A 299 8.21 -23.29 0.80
C LEU A 299 7.53 -24.28 -0.14
N GLY A 300 7.50 -23.97 -1.45
CA GLY A 300 7.05 -24.89 -2.49
C GLY A 300 7.87 -26.19 -2.53
N CYS A 301 9.19 -26.11 -2.36
CA CYS A 301 10.04 -27.30 -2.25
C CYS A 301 9.69 -28.14 -1.01
N TYR A 302 9.45 -27.52 0.15
CA TYR A 302 9.01 -28.26 1.34
C TYR A 302 7.65 -28.94 1.15
N GLY A 303 6.70 -28.28 0.49
CA GLY A 303 5.44 -28.91 0.12
C GLY A 303 5.63 -30.14 -0.76
N GLU A 304 6.58 -30.12 -1.71
CA GLU A 304 6.93 -31.29 -2.53
C GLU A 304 7.60 -32.40 -1.73
N ILE A 305 8.44 -32.07 -0.76
CA ILE A 305 9.13 -33.04 0.11
C ILE A 305 8.12 -33.79 0.97
N TYR A 306 7.26 -33.06 1.71
CA TYR A 306 6.24 -33.70 2.55
C TYR A 306 5.27 -34.54 1.73
N TRP A 307 4.82 -34.02 0.57
CA TRP A 307 3.97 -34.78 -0.34
C TRP A 307 4.66 -36.04 -0.85
N GLY A 308 5.95 -35.95 -1.21
CA GLY A 308 6.75 -37.08 -1.67
C GLY A 308 6.83 -38.18 -0.63
N ALA A 309 7.20 -37.82 0.60
CA ALA A 309 7.34 -38.74 1.73
C ALA A 309 6.02 -39.44 2.08
N TRP A 310 4.94 -38.67 2.23
CA TRP A 310 3.62 -39.21 2.55
C TRP A 310 3.09 -40.10 1.40
N LYS A 311 3.24 -39.68 0.14
CA LYS A 311 2.75 -40.44 -1.03
C LYS A 311 3.49 -41.76 -1.23
N SER A 312 4.81 -41.82 -1.01
CA SER A 312 5.55 -43.08 -1.13
C SER A 312 5.05 -44.12 -0.13
N LEU A 313 4.74 -43.69 1.09
CA LEU A 313 4.14 -44.54 2.11
C LEU A 313 2.67 -44.83 1.84
N ALA A 314 1.90 -43.95 1.20
CA ALA A 314 0.50 -44.24 0.86
C ALA A 314 0.36 -45.28 -0.27
N THR A 315 1.17 -45.18 -1.32
CA THR A 315 1.00 -45.94 -2.58
C THR A 315 1.62 -47.34 -2.60
N ALA A 316 2.59 -47.63 -1.74
CA ALA A 316 3.32 -48.91 -1.70
C ALA A 316 2.44 -50.14 -1.40
N GLY A 317 1.21 -49.96 -0.92
CA GLY A 317 0.28 -51.04 -0.56
C GLY A 317 -0.55 -51.62 -1.71
N SER A 318 -0.50 -51.04 -2.90
CA SER A 318 -1.38 -51.45 -4.02
C SER A 318 -0.88 -52.66 -4.82
N GLY A 319 0.37 -53.09 -4.64
CA GLY A 319 0.99 -54.19 -5.40
C GLY A 319 1.49 -55.40 -4.58
N SER A 320 1.53 -55.32 -3.25
CA SER A 320 2.13 -56.38 -2.40
C SER A 320 1.27 -56.80 -1.20
N ARG A 321 0.03 -56.34 -1.09
CA ARG A 321 -0.92 -56.76 -0.03
C ARG A 321 -1.19 -58.28 -0.05
N GLU A 322 -0.98 -58.96 -1.18
CA GLU A 322 -1.21 -60.41 -1.34
C GLU A 322 0.02 -61.30 -1.06
N ARG A 323 1.23 -60.75 -0.87
CA ARG A 323 2.44 -61.57 -0.60
C ARG A 323 2.87 -61.63 0.86
N ALA A 324 2.38 -60.73 1.71
CA ALA A 324 2.70 -60.69 3.14
C ALA A 324 1.60 -61.32 4.02
N ALA A 325 0.56 -61.90 3.44
CA ALA A 325 -0.51 -62.58 4.18
C ALA A 325 -0.20 -64.05 4.51
N SER A 326 1.05 -64.49 4.37
CA SER A 326 1.44 -65.82 4.80
C SER A 326 2.69 -65.76 5.69
N ILE A 327 2.44 -66.20 6.93
CA ILE A 327 3.38 -66.73 7.91
C ILE A 327 3.85 -65.67 8.93
N TYR A 328 3.32 -65.83 10.16
CA TYR A 328 3.54 -65.11 11.42
C TYR A 328 2.60 -63.93 11.70
N GLU A 329 1.46 -64.26 12.33
CA GLU A 329 0.72 -63.38 13.24
C GLU A 329 1.53 -63.31 14.55
N ASP A 330 2.16 -62.17 14.86
CA ASP A 330 2.50 -61.73 16.23
C ASP A 330 2.94 -60.25 16.18
N ASP A 331 2.12 -59.38 16.77
CA ASP A 331 2.41 -58.08 17.44
C ASP A 331 3.40 -57.02 16.91
N GLU A 332 3.92 -57.08 15.68
CA GLU A 332 4.64 -55.95 15.06
C GLU A 332 3.66 -55.00 14.35
N GLU A 333 3.44 -53.80 14.90
CA GLU A 333 2.79 -52.70 14.18
C GLU A 333 3.51 -52.53 12.83
N ASP A 334 2.78 -52.65 11.70
CA ASP A 334 3.32 -52.46 10.35
C ASP A 334 4.24 -51.22 10.35
N GLU A 335 5.56 -51.39 10.23
CA GLU A 335 6.57 -50.30 10.35
C GLU A 335 6.22 -49.08 9.47
N ARG A 336 5.55 -49.36 8.35
CA ARG A 336 5.01 -48.38 7.42
C ARG A 336 3.90 -47.51 8.01
N GLU A 337 2.98 -48.08 8.79
CA GLU A 337 1.94 -47.35 9.49
C GLU A 337 2.55 -46.45 10.56
N VAL A 338 3.57 -46.93 11.28
CA VAL A 338 4.35 -46.13 12.24
C VAL A 338 5.01 -44.93 11.57
N ALA A 339 5.71 -45.15 10.45
CA ALA A 339 6.34 -44.08 9.67
C ALA A 339 5.31 -43.06 9.16
N MET A 340 4.18 -43.52 8.62
CA MET A 340 3.11 -42.65 8.13
C MET A 340 2.53 -41.79 9.25
N LYS A 341 2.24 -42.41 10.40
CA LYS A 341 1.72 -41.73 11.59
C LYS A 341 2.73 -40.71 12.12
N SER A 342 4.03 -41.04 12.12
CA SER A 342 5.08 -40.09 12.52
C SER A 342 5.07 -38.84 11.62
N ILE A 343 4.98 -38.98 10.30
CA ILE A 343 4.89 -37.82 9.39
C ILE A 343 3.65 -36.97 9.68
N GLU A 344 2.51 -37.62 9.91
CA GLU A 344 1.26 -36.91 10.19
C GLU A 344 1.32 -36.15 11.52
N GLU A 345 1.72 -36.80 12.60
CA GLU A 345 1.70 -36.25 13.97
C GLU A 345 2.88 -35.28 14.23
N ASN A 346 4.09 -35.64 13.79
CA ASN A 346 5.30 -34.87 14.11
C ASN A 346 5.62 -33.78 13.09
N ALA A 347 5.00 -33.78 11.90
CA ALA A 347 5.25 -32.77 10.87
C ALA A 347 3.99 -32.08 10.32
N LEU A 348 3.02 -32.82 9.79
CA LEU A 348 1.87 -32.21 9.10
C LEU A 348 0.87 -31.55 10.06
N GLN A 349 0.55 -32.19 11.19
CA GLN A 349 -0.34 -31.63 12.22
C GLN A 349 0.19 -30.32 12.83
N PRO A 350 1.49 -30.19 13.19
CA PRO A 350 2.07 -28.92 13.60
C PRO A 350 1.89 -27.81 12.57
N LEU A 351 2.09 -28.11 11.27
CA LEU A 351 1.84 -27.13 10.21
C LEU A 351 0.37 -26.74 10.15
N ALA A 352 -0.54 -27.72 10.18
CA ALA A 352 -1.98 -27.50 10.17
C ALA A 352 -2.42 -26.63 11.36
N TYR A 353 -1.90 -26.92 12.55
CA TYR A 353 -2.11 -26.11 13.75
C TYR A 353 -1.62 -24.67 13.56
N MET A 354 -0.41 -24.48 13.02
CA MET A 354 0.16 -23.16 12.75
C MET A 354 -0.60 -22.39 11.66
N THR A 355 -1.28 -23.06 10.72
CA THR A 355 -2.15 -22.35 9.75
C THR A 355 -3.33 -21.64 10.40
N ILE A 356 -3.75 -22.06 11.60
CA ILE A 356 -4.93 -21.56 12.30
C ILE A 356 -4.60 -20.76 13.56
N HIS A 357 -3.52 -21.10 14.26
CA HIS A 357 -3.21 -20.54 15.59
C HIS A 357 -1.97 -19.65 15.60
N ALA A 358 -1.27 -19.47 14.48
CA ALA A 358 -0.09 -18.61 14.46
C ALA A 358 -0.46 -17.13 14.68
N THR A 359 0.19 -16.50 15.66
CA THR A 359 0.05 -15.08 15.98
C THR A 359 0.39 -14.18 14.78
N ASN A 360 1.39 -14.60 13.99
CA ASN A 360 1.83 -13.92 12.77
C ASN A 360 1.07 -14.46 11.55
N PRO A 361 0.24 -13.65 10.87
CA PRO A 361 -0.51 -14.08 9.69
C PRO A 361 0.36 -14.57 8.53
N THR A 362 1.60 -14.08 8.41
CA THR A 362 2.55 -14.53 7.38
C THR A 362 2.98 -15.97 7.63
N VAL A 363 3.22 -16.35 8.90
CA VAL A 363 3.55 -17.73 9.28
C VAL A 363 2.38 -18.65 8.93
N ALA A 364 1.15 -18.29 9.32
CA ALA A 364 -0.05 -19.06 8.97
C ALA A 364 -0.17 -19.29 7.46
N LYS A 365 -0.02 -18.22 6.67
CA LYS A 365 -0.08 -18.28 5.21
C LYS A 365 1.05 -19.11 4.60
N ASN A 366 2.26 -19.04 5.14
CA ASN A 366 3.39 -19.80 4.65
C ASN A 366 3.26 -21.30 4.96
N CYS A 367 2.76 -21.66 6.15
CA CYS A 367 2.39 -23.04 6.47
C CYS A 367 1.28 -23.54 5.54
N GLN A 368 0.28 -22.70 5.22
CA GLN A 368 -0.77 -23.04 4.28
C GLN A 368 -0.20 -23.31 2.88
N LEU A 369 0.75 -22.50 2.39
CA LEU A 369 1.42 -22.73 1.10
C LEU A 369 2.13 -24.09 1.02
N ILE A 370 2.68 -24.59 2.13
CA ILE A 370 3.29 -25.93 2.18
C ILE A 370 2.19 -27.00 2.06
N LEU A 371 1.09 -26.85 2.81
CA LEU A 371 -0.02 -27.81 2.84
C LEU A 371 -0.92 -27.75 1.58
N ASP A 372 -0.90 -26.65 0.82
CA ASP A 372 -1.63 -26.49 -0.44
C ASP A 372 -1.31 -27.62 -1.45
N LYS A 373 -0.11 -28.22 -1.34
CA LYS A 373 0.28 -29.37 -2.16
C LYS A 373 -0.65 -30.57 -1.98
N PHE A 374 -1.14 -30.81 -0.75
CA PHE A 374 -2.09 -31.88 -0.45
C PHE A 374 -3.50 -31.51 -0.92
N LEU A 375 -3.90 -30.23 -0.77
CA LEU A 375 -5.21 -29.74 -1.22
C LEU A 375 -5.42 -29.87 -2.74
N LEU A 376 -4.35 -29.84 -3.55
CA LEU A 376 -4.41 -30.14 -4.99
C LEU A 376 -4.96 -31.54 -5.29
N TYR A 377 -4.69 -32.50 -4.40
CA TYR A 377 -5.10 -33.90 -4.54
C TYR A 377 -6.26 -34.26 -3.59
N LYS A 378 -7.00 -33.28 -3.04
CA LYS A 378 -8.13 -33.51 -2.10
C LYS A 378 -9.16 -34.55 -2.59
N LYS A 379 -9.32 -34.71 -3.90
CA LYS A 379 -10.27 -35.69 -4.48
C LYS A 379 -9.86 -37.16 -4.26
N ASP A 380 -8.60 -37.40 -3.92
CA ASP A 380 -8.11 -38.73 -3.55
C ASP A 380 -8.63 -39.09 -2.14
N PRO A 381 -9.32 -40.23 -1.96
CA PRO A 381 -9.87 -40.64 -0.67
C PRO A 381 -8.84 -40.72 0.46
N GLU A 382 -7.59 -41.11 0.17
CA GLU A 382 -6.54 -41.19 1.19
C GLU A 382 -6.12 -39.79 1.66
N VAL A 383 -6.05 -38.83 0.73
CA VAL A 383 -5.74 -37.43 1.04
C VAL A 383 -6.90 -36.75 1.75
N GLU A 384 -8.15 -37.06 1.39
CA GLU A 384 -9.33 -36.56 2.11
C GLU A 384 -9.35 -37.06 3.56
N SER A 385 -9.04 -38.34 3.78
CA SER A 385 -8.88 -38.91 5.12
C SER A 385 -7.77 -38.24 5.92
N LEU A 386 -6.61 -37.97 5.30
CA LEU A 386 -5.52 -37.21 5.92
C LEU A 386 -6.00 -35.82 6.34
N LEU A 387 -6.59 -35.05 5.42
CA LEU A 387 -7.06 -33.68 5.71
C LEU A 387 -8.09 -33.65 6.83
N TYR A 388 -8.95 -34.68 6.92
CA TYR A 388 -9.88 -34.85 8.04
C TYR A 388 -9.15 -35.07 9.37
N ARG A 389 -8.12 -35.94 9.42
CA ARG A 389 -7.29 -36.14 10.63
C ARG A 389 -6.56 -34.86 11.04
N LEU A 390 -6.04 -34.10 10.06
CA LEU A 390 -5.30 -32.85 10.33
C LEU A 390 -6.20 -31.73 10.86
N TYR A 391 -7.34 -31.47 10.20
CA TYR A 391 -8.16 -30.28 10.47
C TYR A 391 -9.42 -30.57 11.29
N GLY A 392 -9.99 -31.76 11.20
CA GLY A 392 -11.24 -32.14 11.88
C GLY A 392 -11.24 -31.84 13.39
N PRO A 393 -10.18 -32.21 14.15
CA PRO A 393 -10.11 -31.96 15.59
C PRO A 393 -10.03 -30.48 16.00
N ILE A 394 -9.48 -29.61 15.15
CA ILE A 394 -9.15 -28.22 15.50
C ILE A 394 -10.08 -27.19 14.85
N LEU A 395 -10.48 -27.39 13.59
CA LEU A 395 -11.10 -26.35 12.75
C LEU A 395 -12.39 -25.77 13.36
N TRP A 396 -13.31 -26.64 13.78
CA TRP A 396 -14.62 -26.23 14.29
C TRP A 396 -14.53 -25.44 15.59
N ARG A 397 -13.57 -25.79 16.46
CA ARG A 397 -13.30 -25.06 17.70
C ARG A 397 -12.66 -23.71 17.38
N SER A 398 -11.71 -23.68 16.44
CA SER A 398 -11.03 -22.45 16.03
C SER A 398 -11.95 -21.44 15.35
N CYS A 399 -12.98 -21.87 14.61
CA CYS A 399 -14.02 -20.98 14.08
C CYS A 399 -14.82 -20.27 15.19
N ASN A 400 -14.85 -20.81 16.41
CA ASN A 400 -15.55 -20.25 17.58
C ASN A 400 -14.57 -19.75 18.67
N ALA A 401 -13.28 -19.60 18.35
CA ALA A 401 -12.27 -19.19 19.33
C ALA A 401 -12.48 -17.74 19.80
N ALA A 402 -12.08 -17.41 21.03
CA ALA A 402 -12.11 -16.04 21.54
C ALA A 402 -11.23 -15.08 20.70
N ASN A 403 -10.10 -15.57 20.19
CA ASN A 403 -9.17 -14.78 19.38
C ASN A 403 -9.67 -14.60 17.93
N ALA A 404 -9.92 -13.36 17.52
CA ALA A 404 -10.40 -13.03 16.18
C ALA A 404 -9.43 -13.44 15.06
N LYS A 405 -8.11 -13.40 15.27
CA LYS A 405 -7.14 -13.85 14.25
C LYS A 405 -7.26 -15.35 13.99
N VAL A 406 -7.51 -16.13 15.04
CA VAL A 406 -7.73 -17.58 14.94
C VAL A 406 -9.01 -17.87 14.16
N ARG A 407 -10.12 -17.17 14.47
CA ARG A 407 -11.38 -17.31 13.72
C ARG A 407 -11.21 -16.94 12.24
N MET A 408 -10.51 -15.84 11.98
CA MET A 408 -10.18 -15.37 10.63
C MET A 408 -9.37 -16.41 9.84
N GLN A 409 -8.32 -16.99 10.44
CA GLN A 409 -7.49 -18.02 9.80
C GLN A 409 -8.26 -19.34 9.61
N ALA A 410 -9.06 -19.74 10.60
CA ALA A 410 -9.93 -20.90 10.50
C ALA A 410 -10.97 -20.77 9.37
N ALA A 411 -11.52 -19.58 9.13
CA ALA A 411 -12.44 -19.33 8.02
C ALA A 411 -11.80 -19.59 6.64
N VAL A 412 -10.50 -19.28 6.48
CA VAL A 412 -9.75 -19.58 5.26
C VAL A 412 -9.63 -21.09 5.08
N VAL A 413 -9.16 -21.81 6.12
CA VAL A 413 -9.01 -23.27 6.08
C VAL A 413 -10.35 -23.96 5.82
N LEU A 414 -11.44 -23.47 6.40
CA LEU A 414 -12.80 -23.97 6.17
C LEU A 414 -13.19 -23.91 4.69
N GLY A 415 -12.89 -22.80 4.01
CA GLY A 415 -13.17 -22.63 2.58
C GLY A 415 -12.30 -23.51 1.67
N ASP A 416 -11.11 -23.88 2.13
CA ASP A 416 -10.12 -24.66 1.39
C ASP A 416 -10.37 -26.16 1.50
N THR A 417 -10.80 -26.59 2.68
CA THR A 417 -10.98 -28.00 3.04
C THR A 417 -12.40 -28.50 2.81
N PHE A 418 -13.36 -27.61 2.49
CA PHE A 418 -14.74 -28.01 2.24
C PHE A 418 -14.89 -28.94 1.01
N PRO A 419 -15.72 -30.00 1.07
CA PRO A 419 -16.30 -30.57 2.28
C PRO A 419 -15.24 -31.32 3.10
N LEU A 420 -15.16 -31.06 4.40
CA LEU A 420 -14.24 -31.77 5.29
C LEU A 420 -14.93 -33.01 5.84
N MET A 421 -14.64 -34.17 5.28
CA MET A 421 -15.29 -35.45 5.61
C MET A 421 -14.24 -36.54 5.82
N ASP A 422 -14.58 -37.53 6.63
CA ASP A 422 -13.80 -38.75 6.76
C ASP A 422 -13.99 -39.64 5.52
N GLY A 423 -12.89 -39.95 4.82
CA GLY A 423 -12.90 -40.78 3.60
C GLY A 423 -13.40 -42.21 3.82
N ALA A 424 -13.40 -42.72 5.06
CA ALA A 424 -13.98 -44.03 5.37
C ALA A 424 -15.51 -44.00 5.45
N SER A 425 -16.09 -42.89 5.90
CA SER A 425 -17.54 -42.68 6.07
C SER A 425 -18.30 -42.53 4.73
N THR A 426 -17.59 -42.27 3.64
CA THR A 426 -18.15 -42.21 2.28
C THR A 426 -18.57 -43.58 1.74
N ARG A 427 -18.02 -44.68 2.30
CA ARG A 427 -18.25 -46.07 1.82
C ARG A 427 -19.51 -46.74 2.40
N THR A 428 -20.03 -46.27 3.53
CA THR A 428 -21.07 -46.94 4.34
C THR A 428 -22.50 -46.44 4.12
N SER A 429 -22.73 -45.49 3.20
CA SER A 429 -24.06 -44.87 2.99
C SER A 429 -24.96 -45.58 1.95
N VAL A 430 -24.65 -46.82 1.56
CA VAL A 430 -25.55 -47.69 0.76
C VAL A 430 -26.31 -48.64 1.69
N GLY A 431 -27.17 -48.10 2.56
CA GLY A 431 -27.98 -48.89 3.49
C GLY A 431 -29.19 -48.10 3.98
N GLY A 432 -30.39 -48.54 3.57
CA GLY A 432 -31.65 -47.83 3.78
C GLY A 432 -31.99 -47.54 5.24
N GLY A 433 -31.92 -46.27 5.62
CA GLY A 433 -32.47 -45.71 6.85
C GLY A 433 -32.44 -44.19 6.76
N LYS A 434 -33.44 -43.49 7.30
CA LYS A 434 -33.59 -42.01 7.32
C LYS A 434 -32.53 -41.31 8.18
N ALA A 435 -31.25 -41.65 8.06
CA ALA A 435 -30.14 -40.91 8.63
C ALA A 435 -29.67 -39.89 7.57
N LYS A 436 -29.54 -38.61 7.97
CA LYS A 436 -28.93 -37.55 7.16
C LYS A 436 -27.59 -38.07 6.65
N SER A 437 -27.35 -38.09 5.33
CA SER A 437 -26.07 -38.58 4.80
C SER A 437 -24.94 -37.76 5.42
N GLY A 438 -23.77 -38.35 5.68
CA GLY A 438 -22.65 -37.64 6.32
C GLY A 438 -22.28 -36.33 5.61
N TYR A 439 -22.48 -36.28 4.29
CA TYR A 439 -22.36 -35.08 3.46
C TYR A 439 -23.32 -33.96 3.88
N GLU A 440 -24.61 -34.26 3.99
CA GLU A 440 -25.65 -33.27 4.29
C GLU A 440 -25.47 -32.67 5.70
N ALA A 441 -25.01 -33.48 6.67
CA ALA A 441 -24.67 -33.00 8.01
C ALA A 441 -23.48 -32.03 7.99
N VAL A 442 -22.42 -32.34 7.22
CA VAL A 442 -21.25 -31.45 7.06
C VAL A 442 -21.63 -30.16 6.35
N VAL A 443 -22.45 -30.21 5.30
CA VAL A 443 -22.96 -29.00 4.62
C VAL A 443 -23.71 -28.12 5.61
N THR A 444 -24.64 -28.69 6.37
CA THR A 444 -25.43 -27.94 7.37
C THR A 444 -24.50 -27.24 8.38
N LYS A 445 -23.55 -27.99 8.96
CA LYS A 445 -22.59 -27.47 9.95
C LYS A 445 -21.69 -26.37 9.37
N THR A 446 -21.21 -26.55 8.13
CA THR A 446 -20.39 -25.55 7.45
C THR A 446 -21.17 -24.28 7.22
N VAL A 447 -22.39 -24.37 6.68
CA VAL A 447 -23.23 -23.21 6.40
C VAL A 447 -23.54 -22.43 7.68
N GLU A 448 -23.93 -23.11 8.77
CA GLU A 448 -24.14 -22.47 10.08
C GLU A 448 -22.89 -21.74 10.58
N THR A 449 -21.71 -22.35 10.40
CA THR A 449 -20.42 -21.78 10.80
C THR A 449 -20.07 -20.53 9.97
N ILE A 450 -20.30 -20.57 8.66
CA ILE A 450 -20.08 -19.43 7.77
C ILE A 450 -20.98 -18.25 8.15
N VAL A 451 -22.27 -18.51 8.44
CA VAL A 451 -23.19 -17.46 8.91
C VAL A 451 -22.68 -16.82 10.21
N LYS A 452 -22.18 -17.60 11.17
CA LYS A 452 -21.55 -17.06 12.39
C LYS A 452 -20.34 -16.18 12.09
N LEU A 453 -19.44 -16.63 11.21
CA LEU A 453 -18.26 -15.86 10.81
C LEU A 453 -18.63 -14.56 10.09
N MET A 454 -19.67 -14.57 9.25
CA MET A 454 -20.18 -13.37 8.57
C MET A 454 -20.88 -12.39 9.52
N ARG A 455 -21.36 -12.85 10.68
CA ARG A 455 -21.99 -12.03 11.72
C ARG A 455 -21.05 -11.62 12.86
N ASP A 456 -19.76 -11.94 12.74
CA ASP A 456 -18.75 -11.66 13.77
C ASP A 456 -18.64 -10.16 14.10
N GLU A 457 -18.33 -9.84 15.35
CA GLU A 457 -18.14 -8.45 15.80
C GLU A 457 -16.93 -7.79 15.13
N VAL A 458 -15.88 -8.57 14.86
CA VAL A 458 -14.63 -8.08 14.28
C VAL A 458 -14.71 -8.06 12.74
N PRO A 459 -14.52 -6.89 12.09
CA PRO A 459 -14.66 -6.78 10.63
C PRO A 459 -13.75 -7.70 9.81
N SER A 460 -12.53 -7.97 10.26
CA SER A 460 -11.59 -8.86 9.54
C SER A 460 -12.07 -10.32 9.49
N VAL A 461 -12.80 -10.77 10.52
CA VAL A 461 -13.43 -12.09 10.52
C VAL A 461 -14.61 -12.13 9.55
N ARG A 462 -15.46 -11.08 9.55
CA ARG A 462 -16.55 -10.94 8.58
C ARG A 462 -16.07 -10.98 7.13
N VAL A 463 -14.96 -10.27 6.85
CA VAL A 463 -14.28 -10.32 5.54
C VAL A 463 -13.96 -11.76 5.13
N GLN A 464 -13.31 -12.53 6.00
CA GLN A 464 -12.98 -13.93 5.67
C GLN A 464 -14.20 -14.84 5.61
N GLY A 465 -15.23 -14.62 6.43
CA GLY A 465 -16.51 -15.32 6.32
C GLY A 465 -17.17 -15.11 4.94
N CYS A 466 -17.16 -13.86 4.45
CA CYS A 466 -17.67 -13.52 3.12
C CYS A 466 -16.88 -14.22 1.99
N ILE A 467 -15.54 -14.18 2.06
CA ILE A 467 -14.66 -14.84 1.08
C ILE A 467 -14.85 -16.36 1.10
N CYS A 468 -14.93 -16.96 2.28
CA CYS A 468 -15.19 -18.38 2.48
C CYS A 468 -16.52 -18.80 1.83
N SER A 469 -17.59 -18.04 2.09
CA SER A 469 -18.90 -18.23 1.45
C SER A 469 -18.81 -18.18 -0.08
N GLY A 470 -18.18 -17.15 -0.63
CA GLY A 470 -17.96 -17.01 -2.07
C GLY A 470 -17.22 -18.18 -2.71
N LYS A 471 -16.15 -18.63 -2.05
CA LYS A 471 -15.32 -19.76 -2.51
C LYS A 471 -16.11 -21.07 -2.53
N ILE A 472 -16.87 -21.35 -1.47
CA ILE A 472 -17.68 -22.56 -1.35
C ILE A 472 -18.84 -22.54 -2.35
N LEU A 473 -19.59 -21.45 -2.44
CA LEU A 473 -20.68 -21.31 -3.41
C LEU A 473 -20.17 -21.41 -4.85
N GLY A 474 -19.06 -20.76 -5.19
CA GLY A 474 -18.46 -20.83 -6.52
C GLY A 474 -18.05 -22.25 -6.91
N ARG A 475 -17.46 -23.03 -6.00
CA ARG A 475 -16.97 -24.39 -6.30
C ARG A 475 -18.05 -25.48 -6.19
N PHE A 476 -18.95 -25.38 -5.22
CA PHE A 476 -19.87 -26.46 -4.82
C PHE A 476 -21.35 -26.12 -5.00
N TRP A 477 -21.68 -25.15 -5.86
CA TRP A 477 -23.03 -24.67 -6.12
C TRP A 477 -24.13 -25.75 -6.23
N VAL A 478 -23.87 -26.85 -6.96
CA VAL A 478 -24.87 -27.91 -7.18
C VAL A 478 -25.10 -28.78 -5.93
N ALA A 479 -24.09 -28.88 -5.07
CA ALA A 479 -24.10 -29.76 -3.91
C ALA A 479 -24.66 -29.08 -2.64
N ILE A 480 -24.81 -27.76 -2.67
CA ILE A 480 -25.38 -26.99 -1.57
C ILE A 480 -26.89 -26.83 -1.81
N PRO A 481 -27.75 -27.12 -0.82
CA PRO A 481 -29.19 -26.91 -0.94
C PRO A 481 -29.52 -25.47 -1.34
N SER A 482 -30.50 -25.29 -2.22
CA SER A 482 -30.87 -23.95 -2.69
C SER A 482 -31.33 -23.02 -1.56
N ALA A 483 -31.88 -23.57 -0.48
CA ALA A 483 -32.22 -22.81 0.73
C ALA A 483 -30.97 -22.21 1.39
N ASP A 484 -29.87 -22.96 1.48
CA ASP A 484 -28.61 -22.49 2.08
C ASP A 484 -27.88 -21.49 1.17
N ILE A 485 -27.87 -21.74 -0.15
CA ILE A 485 -27.37 -20.77 -1.15
C ILE A 485 -28.08 -19.43 -0.96
N ARG A 486 -29.40 -19.49 -0.77
CA ARG A 486 -30.25 -18.35 -0.53
C ARG A 486 -29.93 -17.74 0.83
N MET A 487 -29.87 -18.46 1.93
CA MET A 487 -29.43 -17.87 3.20
C MET A 487 -28.07 -17.13 3.12
N LEU A 488 -27.10 -17.68 2.38
CA LEU A 488 -25.79 -17.05 2.19
C LEU A 488 -25.80 -15.84 1.23
N LEU A 489 -26.68 -15.85 0.20
CA LEU A 489 -26.80 -14.79 -0.81
C LEU A 489 -28.02 -13.87 -0.60
N ASN A 490 -29.22 -14.47 -0.57
CA ASN A 490 -30.56 -13.92 -0.38
C ASN A 490 -31.61 -14.98 0.06
N ASP A 491 -32.16 -14.93 1.28
CA ASP A 491 -33.17 -15.90 1.78
C ASP A 491 -34.58 -15.66 1.18
N PRO A 492 -35.41 -16.69 0.85
CA PRO A 492 -36.67 -16.52 0.11
C PRO A 492 -37.94 -16.68 0.95
N PHE A 493 -37.87 -16.71 2.29
CA PHE A 493 -39.06 -16.98 3.09
C PHE A 493 -39.06 -16.25 4.44
N SER A 494 -39.57 -15.01 4.50
CA SER A 494 -40.15 -14.44 5.73
C SER A 494 -40.65 -13.02 5.47
N GLY A 495 -41.98 -12.85 5.47
CA GLY A 495 -42.68 -11.56 5.49
C GLY A 495 -42.90 -11.03 6.91
N THR A 496 -41.95 -11.22 7.83
CA THR A 496 -42.07 -10.73 9.22
C THR A 496 -40.74 -10.15 9.71
N GLU A 497 -40.85 -9.04 10.43
CA GLU A 497 -39.77 -8.11 10.83
C GLU A 497 -38.50 -8.77 11.39
N LYS A 498 -37.35 -8.22 10.99
CA LYS A 498 -35.96 -8.57 11.35
C LYS A 498 -35.39 -9.85 10.72
N THR A 499 -35.04 -9.80 9.44
CA THR A 499 -34.05 -10.73 8.87
C THR A 499 -33.20 -10.05 7.80
N THR A 500 -31.89 -9.92 8.04
CA THR A 500 -30.93 -9.23 7.19
C THR A 500 -30.18 -10.24 6.30
N THR A 501 -30.16 -10.01 4.99
CA THR A 501 -29.35 -10.71 3.98
C THR A 501 -27.86 -10.71 4.34
N GLU A 502 -27.09 -11.79 4.17
CA GLU A 502 -25.68 -11.76 4.60
C GLU A 502 -24.75 -11.00 3.64
N ILE A 503 -24.51 -11.49 2.41
CA ILE A 503 -23.57 -10.82 1.49
C ILE A 503 -24.19 -9.55 0.87
N ILE A 504 -25.39 -9.67 0.30
CA ILE A 504 -25.97 -8.62 -0.58
C ILE A 504 -26.63 -7.47 0.18
N ALA A 505 -27.09 -7.63 1.42
CA ALA A 505 -27.61 -6.50 2.22
C ALA A 505 -26.76 -6.17 3.45
N ARG A 506 -26.33 -7.13 4.26
CA ARG A 506 -25.59 -6.84 5.50
C ARG A 506 -24.16 -6.44 5.21
N HIS A 507 -23.42 -7.24 4.45
CA HIS A 507 -22.01 -6.97 4.18
C HIS A 507 -21.82 -5.81 3.21
N SER A 508 -22.64 -5.71 2.15
CA SER A 508 -22.61 -4.58 1.21
C SER A 508 -22.97 -3.24 1.87
N SER A 509 -23.75 -3.26 2.95
CA SER A 509 -24.13 -2.08 3.75
C SER A 509 -23.53 -2.09 5.16
N ASP A 510 -22.40 -2.77 5.36
CA ASP A 510 -21.72 -2.85 6.66
C ASP A 510 -21.33 -1.44 7.13
N THR A 511 -21.91 -1.00 8.25
CA THR A 511 -21.73 0.36 8.77
C THR A 511 -20.36 0.56 9.42
N ALA A 512 -19.77 -0.50 9.97
CA ALA A 512 -18.53 -0.45 10.72
C ALA A 512 -17.28 -0.47 9.83
N SER A 513 -17.34 -1.09 8.65
CA SER A 513 -16.14 -1.26 7.82
C SER A 513 -16.39 -1.21 6.31
N ALA A 514 -15.73 -0.26 5.65
CA ALA A 514 -15.67 -0.19 4.19
C ALA A 514 -14.94 -1.39 3.55
N VAL A 515 -14.06 -2.07 4.29
CA VAL A 515 -13.36 -3.28 3.80
C VAL A 515 -14.34 -4.44 3.65
N VAL A 516 -15.30 -4.59 4.57
CA VAL A 516 -16.37 -5.59 4.47
C VAL A 516 -17.24 -5.29 3.25
N ARG A 517 -17.69 -4.03 3.07
CA ARG A 517 -18.47 -3.61 1.89
C ARG A 517 -17.75 -3.89 0.57
N THR A 518 -16.46 -3.54 0.50
CA THR A 518 -15.61 -3.81 -0.66
C THR A 518 -15.49 -5.32 -0.93
N THR A 519 -15.29 -6.12 0.12
CA THR A 519 -15.17 -7.58 0.02
C THR A 519 -16.46 -8.22 -0.48
N ALA A 520 -17.62 -7.75 0.00
CA ALA A 520 -18.92 -8.24 -0.48
C ALA A 520 -19.04 -8.11 -1.99
N ILE A 521 -18.71 -6.93 -2.54
CA ILE A 521 -18.76 -6.67 -3.97
C ILE A 521 -17.76 -7.55 -4.73
N HIS A 522 -16.53 -7.73 -4.23
CA HIS A 522 -15.55 -8.64 -4.85
C HIS A 522 -15.98 -10.12 -4.81
N THR A 523 -16.64 -10.55 -3.73
CA THR A 523 -17.22 -11.88 -3.63
C THR A 523 -18.32 -12.07 -4.67
N ILE A 524 -19.22 -11.10 -4.83
CA ILE A 524 -20.25 -11.11 -5.89
C ILE A 524 -19.60 -11.15 -7.28
N MET A 525 -18.54 -10.39 -7.54
CA MET A 525 -17.79 -10.45 -8.80
C MET A 525 -17.21 -11.85 -9.07
N SER A 526 -16.67 -12.49 -8.04
CA SER A 526 -16.12 -13.86 -8.15
C SER A 526 -17.22 -14.87 -8.47
N LEU A 527 -18.41 -14.71 -7.88
CA LEU A 527 -19.57 -15.56 -8.21
C LEU A 527 -20.10 -15.29 -9.62
N LEU A 528 -20.10 -14.03 -10.10
CA LEU A 528 -20.49 -13.68 -11.47
C LEU A 528 -19.57 -14.28 -12.54
N ALA A 529 -18.35 -14.71 -12.19
CA ALA A 529 -17.48 -15.44 -13.10
C ALA A 529 -17.99 -16.86 -13.40
N GLU A 530 -18.90 -17.39 -12.58
CA GLU A 530 -19.47 -18.73 -12.70
C GLU A 530 -20.89 -18.67 -13.28
N ASP A 531 -21.10 -19.15 -14.52
CA ASP A 531 -22.38 -19.05 -15.24
C ASP A 531 -23.59 -19.63 -14.46
N LYS A 532 -23.35 -20.67 -13.66
CA LYS A 532 -24.37 -21.33 -12.82
C LYS A 532 -24.99 -20.43 -11.75
N THR A 533 -24.33 -19.32 -11.38
CA THR A 533 -24.84 -18.38 -10.35
C THR A 533 -25.75 -17.31 -10.94
N HIS A 534 -25.68 -17.08 -12.26
CA HIS A 534 -26.27 -15.90 -12.91
C HIS A 534 -27.79 -15.80 -12.74
N ALA A 535 -28.49 -16.94 -12.78
CA ALA A 535 -29.94 -16.98 -12.64
C ALA A 535 -30.40 -16.45 -11.27
N VAL A 536 -29.62 -16.71 -10.21
CA VAL A 536 -29.91 -16.25 -8.84
C VAL A 536 -29.42 -14.82 -8.63
N LEU A 537 -28.23 -14.48 -9.14
CA LEU A 537 -27.66 -13.14 -8.94
C LEU A 537 -28.40 -12.05 -9.71
N ARG A 538 -28.86 -12.32 -10.94
CA ARG A 538 -29.50 -11.32 -11.81
C ARG A 538 -30.62 -10.51 -11.10
N PRO A 539 -31.61 -11.13 -10.44
CA PRO A 539 -32.66 -10.37 -9.74
C PRO A 539 -32.18 -9.64 -8.49
N LEU A 540 -31.01 -10.01 -7.93
CA LEU A 540 -30.48 -9.45 -6.68
C LEU A 540 -29.54 -8.27 -6.90
N LEU A 541 -28.80 -8.24 -8.01
CA LEU A 541 -27.86 -7.16 -8.29
C LEU A 541 -28.44 -5.74 -8.15
N PRO A 542 -29.69 -5.43 -8.57
CA PRO A 542 -30.24 -4.09 -8.43
C PRO A 542 -30.26 -3.54 -6.99
N SER A 543 -30.33 -4.40 -5.96
CA SER A 543 -30.29 -3.96 -4.56
C SER A 543 -28.94 -3.36 -4.15
N LEU A 544 -27.87 -3.68 -4.90
CA LEU A 544 -26.54 -3.12 -4.70
C LEU A 544 -26.36 -1.77 -5.39
N GLY A 545 -27.35 -1.32 -6.18
CA GLY A 545 -27.15 -0.19 -7.08
C GLY A 545 -26.79 1.12 -6.37
N ASN A 546 -27.33 1.33 -5.17
CA ASN A 546 -27.03 2.52 -4.35
C ASN A 546 -25.63 2.51 -3.73
N VAL A 547 -24.96 1.35 -3.65
CA VAL A 547 -23.58 1.24 -3.14
C VAL A 547 -22.59 2.00 -4.02
N ILE A 548 -22.97 2.33 -5.27
CA ILE A 548 -22.16 3.19 -6.13
C ILE A 548 -21.93 4.58 -5.52
N HIS A 549 -22.82 5.05 -4.64
CA HIS A 549 -22.74 6.35 -3.96
C HIS A 549 -22.07 6.26 -2.57
N ASP A 550 -21.28 5.22 -2.31
CA ASP A 550 -20.57 5.06 -1.03
C ASP A 550 -19.61 6.22 -0.75
N LYS A 551 -19.53 6.63 0.52
CA LYS A 551 -18.62 7.69 0.97
C LYS A 551 -17.15 7.33 0.71
N THR A 552 -16.80 6.05 0.75
CA THR A 552 -15.44 5.53 0.54
C THR A 552 -15.19 5.18 -0.93
N GLU A 553 -14.18 5.82 -1.55
CA GLU A 553 -13.82 5.61 -2.96
C GLU A 553 -13.54 4.14 -3.31
N LYS A 554 -12.85 3.39 -2.43
CA LYS A 554 -12.55 1.96 -2.65
C LYS A 554 -13.81 1.12 -2.85
N VAL A 555 -14.90 1.43 -2.14
CA VAL A 555 -16.18 0.73 -2.29
C VAL A 555 -16.84 1.11 -3.61
N ARG A 556 -16.88 2.41 -3.95
CA ARG A 556 -17.39 2.88 -5.25
C ARG A 556 -16.66 2.22 -6.42
N LEU A 557 -15.34 2.13 -6.34
CA LEU A 557 -14.50 1.48 -7.36
C LEU A 557 -14.83 -0.01 -7.50
N ALA A 558 -15.07 -0.72 -6.40
CA ALA A 558 -15.48 -2.12 -6.45
C ALA A 558 -16.81 -2.30 -7.19
N VAL A 559 -17.78 -1.42 -6.95
CA VAL A 559 -19.08 -1.43 -7.68
C VAL A 559 -18.87 -1.16 -9.16
N VAL A 560 -18.06 -0.17 -9.53
CA VAL A 560 -17.76 0.13 -10.95
C VAL A 560 -17.09 -1.06 -11.62
N ARG A 561 -16.14 -1.73 -10.96
CA ARG A 561 -15.50 -2.96 -11.48
C ARG A 561 -16.50 -4.09 -11.66
N MET A 562 -17.43 -4.27 -10.71
CA MET A 562 -18.51 -5.24 -10.85
C MET A 562 -19.40 -4.92 -12.06
N LEU A 563 -19.77 -3.65 -12.27
CA LEU A 563 -20.56 -3.24 -13.43
C LEU A 563 -19.83 -3.48 -14.76
N LEU A 564 -18.50 -3.30 -14.81
CA LEU A 564 -17.68 -3.64 -15.97
C LEU A 564 -17.64 -5.15 -16.24
N VAL A 565 -17.64 -5.99 -15.19
CA VAL A 565 -17.83 -7.45 -15.34
C VAL A 565 -19.22 -7.74 -15.92
N VAL A 566 -20.28 -7.14 -15.35
CA VAL A 566 -21.66 -7.29 -15.85
C VAL A 566 -21.80 -6.84 -17.31
N LYS A 567 -21.12 -5.75 -17.72
CA LYS A 567 -21.12 -5.24 -19.11
C LYS A 567 -20.62 -6.29 -20.12
N LYS A 568 -19.73 -7.19 -19.70
CA LYS A 568 -19.19 -8.28 -20.55
C LYS A 568 -20.12 -9.50 -20.64
N LEU A 569 -21.07 -9.64 -19.71
CA LEU A 569 -22.02 -10.75 -19.69
C LEU A 569 -23.16 -10.51 -20.70
N LYS A 570 -23.47 -11.51 -21.54
CA LYS A 570 -24.59 -11.42 -22.50
C LYS A 570 -25.95 -11.41 -21.83
N SER A 571 -26.06 -12.09 -20.68
CA SER A 571 -27.32 -12.40 -20.01
C SER A 571 -27.82 -11.29 -19.08
N MET A 572 -27.01 -10.25 -18.84
CA MET A 572 -27.30 -9.15 -17.93
C MET A 572 -26.90 -7.81 -18.57
N LYS A 573 -27.49 -6.72 -18.09
CA LYS A 573 -27.11 -5.36 -18.51
C LYS A 573 -26.85 -4.51 -17.28
N TYR A 574 -25.73 -3.80 -17.27
CA TYR A 574 -25.31 -2.99 -16.12
C TYR A 574 -26.33 -1.90 -15.77
N TYR A 575 -27.06 -1.37 -16.76
CA TYR A 575 -28.09 -0.35 -16.55
C TYR A 575 -29.39 -0.87 -15.90
N HIS A 576 -29.57 -2.20 -15.83
CA HIS A 576 -30.61 -2.80 -14.98
C HIS A 576 -30.16 -2.96 -13.53
N VAL A 577 -28.85 -2.96 -13.28
CA VAL A 577 -28.26 -3.00 -11.93
C VAL A 577 -28.21 -1.58 -11.34
N VAL A 578 -27.64 -0.64 -12.07
CA VAL A 578 -27.61 0.79 -11.71
C VAL A 578 -28.24 1.59 -12.84
N PRO A 579 -29.40 2.23 -12.62
CA PRO A 579 -30.04 3.07 -13.64
C PRO A 579 -29.11 4.20 -14.11
N ALA A 580 -29.22 4.58 -15.39
CA ALA A 580 -28.35 5.59 -16.00
C ALA A 580 -28.29 6.91 -15.21
N LYS A 581 -29.41 7.37 -14.63
CA LYS A 581 -29.45 8.57 -13.78
C LYS A 581 -28.49 8.51 -12.59
N HIS A 582 -28.38 7.36 -11.92
CA HIS A 582 -27.45 7.19 -10.80
C HIS A 582 -26.00 7.11 -11.26
N LEU A 583 -25.73 6.54 -12.44
CA LEU A 583 -24.39 6.53 -13.04
C LEU A 583 -23.92 7.95 -13.38
N LEU A 584 -24.79 8.75 -14.01
CA LEU A 584 -24.49 10.14 -14.35
C LEU A 584 -24.31 11.00 -13.09
N ALA A 585 -25.22 10.90 -12.12
CA ALA A 585 -25.09 11.61 -10.85
C ALA A 585 -23.77 11.27 -10.13
N ARG A 586 -23.37 9.99 -10.13
CA ARG A 586 -22.09 9.58 -9.56
C ARG A 586 -20.91 10.17 -10.33
N LEU A 587 -20.95 10.12 -11.66
CA LEU A 587 -19.90 10.68 -12.51
C LEU A 587 -19.75 12.19 -12.29
N ALA A 588 -20.85 12.92 -12.19
CA ALA A 588 -20.86 14.35 -11.86
C ALA A 588 -20.22 14.64 -10.50
N ASP A 589 -20.54 13.84 -9.47
CA ASP A 589 -19.98 14.02 -8.13
C ASP A 589 -18.50 13.63 -8.03
N GLU A 590 -17.98 12.74 -8.89
CA GLU A 590 -16.52 12.49 -8.95
C GLU A 590 -15.76 13.72 -9.44
N GLY A 591 -16.42 14.66 -10.13
CA GLY A 591 -15.86 15.95 -10.52
C GLY A 591 -16.03 17.08 -9.52
N ARG A 592 -16.59 16.81 -8.32
CA ARG A 592 -16.87 17.83 -7.29
C ARG A 592 -16.10 17.58 -5.99
N GLY A 593 -15.88 18.66 -5.24
CA GLY A 593 -15.34 18.63 -3.88
C GLY A 593 -13.94 18.02 -3.82
N LYS A 594 -13.75 17.03 -2.94
CA LYS A 594 -12.45 16.33 -2.73
C LYS A 594 -12.21 15.15 -3.68
N ASN A 595 -13.16 14.81 -4.53
CA ASN A 595 -13.00 13.68 -5.46
C ASN A 595 -12.10 14.08 -6.63
N ASN A 596 -11.38 13.11 -7.19
CA ASN A 596 -10.51 13.34 -8.33
C ASN A 596 -11.29 13.12 -9.64
N PRO A 597 -11.51 14.15 -10.48
CA PRO A 597 -12.22 14.01 -11.76
C PRO A 597 -11.51 13.08 -12.75
N THR A 598 -10.21 12.80 -12.56
CA THR A 598 -9.44 11.83 -13.36
C THR A 598 -9.08 10.56 -12.58
N GLY A 599 -9.73 10.35 -11.43
CA GLY A 599 -9.50 9.20 -10.56
C GLY A 599 -10.03 7.87 -11.12
N PRO A 600 -9.70 6.72 -10.48
CA PRO A 600 -10.10 5.39 -10.94
C PRO A 600 -11.62 5.19 -11.10
N VAL A 601 -12.43 5.80 -10.23
CA VAL A 601 -13.89 5.71 -10.29
C VAL A 601 -14.44 6.43 -11.52
N ALA A 602 -14.02 7.67 -11.76
CA ALA A 602 -14.43 8.48 -12.92
C ALA A 602 -14.02 7.81 -14.24
N ARG A 603 -12.78 7.29 -14.33
CA ARG A 603 -12.29 6.53 -15.48
C ARG A 603 -13.11 5.27 -15.72
N GLY A 604 -13.37 4.48 -14.68
CA GLY A 604 -14.17 3.26 -14.81
C GLY A 604 -15.62 3.52 -15.19
N LEU A 605 -16.23 4.62 -14.73
CA LEU A 605 -17.57 5.04 -15.16
C LEU A 605 -17.57 5.50 -16.62
N THR A 606 -16.53 6.22 -17.05
CA THR A 606 -16.34 6.63 -18.44
C THR A 606 -16.18 5.41 -19.36
N GLU A 607 -15.38 4.42 -18.96
CA GLU A 607 -15.25 3.12 -19.64
C GLU A 607 -16.59 2.37 -19.68
N LEU A 608 -17.36 2.38 -18.59
CA LEU A 608 -18.66 1.72 -18.53
C LEU A 608 -19.62 2.33 -19.57
N LEU A 609 -19.66 3.66 -19.64
CA LEU A 609 -20.55 4.42 -20.50
C LEU A 609 -20.04 4.63 -21.94
N SER A 610 -18.77 4.30 -22.23
CA SER A 610 -18.12 4.61 -23.50
C SER A 610 -18.93 4.20 -24.74
N ASN A 611 -19.40 2.95 -24.82
CA ASN A 611 -20.18 2.45 -25.95
C ASN A 611 -21.53 3.18 -26.15
N SER A 612 -22.03 3.87 -25.12
CA SER A 612 -23.27 4.67 -25.19
C SER A 612 -23.04 6.04 -25.82
N PHE A 613 -21.83 6.59 -25.79
CA PHE A 613 -21.50 7.92 -26.35
C PHE A 613 -20.55 7.83 -27.56
N PHE A 614 -19.73 6.78 -27.61
CA PHE A 614 -18.84 6.41 -28.71
C PHE A 614 -19.29 5.08 -29.33
N PRO A 615 -20.37 5.09 -30.14
CA PRO A 615 -20.91 3.89 -30.77
C PRO A 615 -19.93 3.19 -31.72
N THR A 616 -20.00 1.86 -31.76
CA THR A 616 -19.27 1.01 -32.72
C THR A 616 -20.23 0.47 -33.80
N GLY A 617 -19.70 0.12 -34.98
CA GLY A 617 -20.49 -0.44 -36.10
C GLY A 617 -21.08 0.61 -37.05
N SER A 618 -22.29 0.39 -37.58
CA SER A 618 -22.93 1.26 -38.59
C SER A 618 -23.36 2.64 -38.10
N LYS A 619 -23.38 2.86 -36.77
CA LYS A 619 -23.70 4.14 -36.11
C LYS A 619 -22.44 4.91 -35.67
N LYS A 620 -21.29 4.68 -36.31
CA LYS A 620 -19.98 5.27 -35.96
C LYS A 620 -19.79 6.69 -36.54
N THR A 621 -20.82 7.31 -37.10
CA THR A 621 -20.64 8.61 -37.77
C THR A 621 -20.31 9.69 -36.75
N MET A 622 -19.56 10.73 -37.16
CA MET A 622 -19.28 11.87 -36.27
C MET A 622 -20.56 12.60 -35.86
N ALA A 623 -21.57 12.64 -36.74
CA ALA A 623 -22.90 13.17 -36.43
C ALA A 623 -23.59 12.41 -35.27
N ASP A 624 -23.51 11.08 -35.26
CA ASP A 624 -24.04 10.26 -34.14
C ASP A 624 -23.34 10.57 -32.82
N VAL A 625 -22.02 10.75 -32.85
CA VAL A 625 -21.22 11.10 -31.66
C VAL A 625 -21.65 12.47 -31.15
N ILE A 626 -21.74 13.49 -32.02
CA ILE A 626 -22.18 14.84 -31.65
C ILE A 626 -23.60 14.85 -31.09
N GLY A 627 -24.55 14.15 -31.73
CA GLY A 627 -25.93 14.04 -31.23
C GLY A 627 -25.99 13.43 -29.82
N ARG A 628 -25.15 12.42 -29.54
CA ARG A 628 -25.02 11.82 -28.20
C ARG A 628 -24.30 12.74 -27.21
N THR A 629 -23.34 13.54 -27.68
CA THR A 629 -22.69 14.58 -26.87
C THR A 629 -23.67 15.61 -26.40
N PHE A 630 -24.50 16.16 -27.29
CA PHE A 630 -25.53 17.13 -26.93
C PHE A 630 -26.57 16.53 -26.00
N ARG A 631 -26.95 15.27 -26.21
CA ARG A 631 -27.83 14.57 -25.29
C ARG A 631 -27.23 14.42 -23.89
N LEU A 632 -25.94 14.08 -23.76
CA LEU A 632 -25.27 14.00 -22.47
C LEU A 632 -25.22 15.36 -21.77
N ILE A 633 -24.89 16.41 -22.50
CA ILE A 633 -24.88 17.79 -22.00
C ILE A 633 -26.28 18.20 -21.53
N GLN A 634 -27.33 17.77 -22.24
CA GLN A 634 -28.71 18.04 -21.87
C GLN A 634 -29.15 17.23 -20.63
N ASP A 635 -28.76 15.96 -20.53
CA ASP A 635 -29.16 15.07 -19.43
C ASP A 635 -28.44 15.42 -18.12
N ASP A 636 -27.11 15.65 -18.15
CA ASP A 636 -26.31 16.08 -17.00
C ASP A 636 -25.01 16.81 -17.45
N PRO A 637 -24.98 18.16 -17.41
CA PRO A 637 -23.81 18.94 -17.81
C PRO A 637 -22.54 18.64 -17.00
N ALA A 638 -22.66 18.36 -15.70
CA ALA A 638 -21.51 18.11 -14.85
C ALA A 638 -20.91 16.73 -15.13
N ALA A 639 -21.76 15.73 -15.36
CA ALA A 639 -21.32 14.40 -15.79
C ALA A 639 -20.64 14.46 -17.17
N ALA A 640 -21.15 15.28 -18.09
CA ALA A 640 -20.56 15.48 -19.42
C ALA A 640 -19.09 15.92 -19.34
N LEU A 641 -18.79 16.93 -18.51
CA LEU A 641 -17.43 17.45 -18.35
C LEU A 641 -16.47 16.39 -17.80
N VAL A 642 -16.90 15.61 -16.80
CA VAL A 642 -16.07 14.53 -16.23
C VAL A 642 -15.89 13.40 -17.24
N PHE A 643 -16.93 13.04 -18.00
CA PHE A 643 -16.86 12.05 -19.07
C PHE A 643 -15.84 12.43 -20.13
N TYR A 644 -15.93 13.65 -20.68
CA TYR A 644 -15.04 14.11 -21.75
C TYR A 644 -13.61 14.35 -21.28
N ARG A 645 -13.40 14.77 -20.03
CA ARG A 645 -12.06 14.84 -19.43
C ARG A 645 -11.35 13.48 -19.38
N ASN A 646 -12.09 12.38 -19.33
CA ASN A 646 -11.54 11.02 -19.33
C ASN A 646 -11.67 10.31 -20.69
N ALA A 647 -12.10 11.00 -21.76
CA ALA A 647 -12.34 10.38 -23.06
C ALA A 647 -11.06 9.79 -23.69
N SER A 648 -9.89 10.37 -23.41
CA SER A 648 -8.58 9.86 -23.87
C SER A 648 -8.24 8.47 -23.34
N THR A 649 -8.89 8.02 -22.27
CA THR A 649 -8.75 6.63 -21.81
C THR A 649 -9.43 5.61 -22.72
N GLN A 650 -10.33 6.06 -23.61
CA GLN A 650 -11.15 5.19 -24.46
C GLN A 650 -10.93 5.44 -25.96
N LEU A 651 -10.44 6.62 -26.33
CA LEU A 651 -10.28 7.07 -27.71
C LEU A 651 -8.81 7.38 -28.03
N SER A 652 -8.44 7.20 -29.30
CA SER A 652 -7.13 7.66 -29.80
C SER A 652 -7.05 9.19 -29.85
N VAL A 653 -5.83 9.73 -29.76
CA VAL A 653 -5.54 11.17 -29.93
C VAL A 653 -6.20 11.72 -31.19
N HIS A 654 -6.07 11.03 -32.33
CA HIS A 654 -6.69 11.44 -33.59
C HIS A 654 -8.23 11.53 -33.49
N SER A 655 -8.88 10.58 -32.82
CA SER A 655 -10.34 10.60 -32.66
C SER A 655 -10.80 11.76 -31.78
N ILE A 656 -10.01 12.12 -30.77
CA ILE A 656 -10.28 13.27 -29.91
C ILE A 656 -10.09 14.59 -30.67
N VAL A 657 -9.01 14.73 -31.45
CA VAL A 657 -8.80 15.89 -32.33
C VAL A 657 -10.00 16.08 -33.27
N LYS A 658 -10.43 15.01 -33.93
CA LYS A 658 -11.63 15.04 -34.80
C LYS A 658 -12.89 15.47 -34.06
N LEU A 659 -13.08 15.00 -32.82
CA LEU A 659 -14.22 15.39 -31.99
C LEU A 659 -14.14 16.86 -31.57
N ILE A 660 -12.96 17.34 -31.17
CA ILE A 660 -12.69 18.74 -30.83
C ILE A 660 -13.04 19.64 -32.02
N SER A 661 -12.51 19.34 -33.21
CA SER A 661 -12.77 20.13 -34.42
C SER A 661 -14.26 20.15 -34.77
N ALA A 662 -14.95 19.01 -34.65
CA ALA A 662 -16.36 18.92 -34.96
C ALA A 662 -17.24 19.66 -33.93
N LEU A 663 -16.90 19.62 -32.64
CA LEU A 663 -17.59 20.39 -31.60
C LEU A 663 -17.36 21.91 -31.76
N MET A 664 -16.15 22.32 -32.15
CA MET A 664 -15.85 23.74 -32.41
C MET A 664 -16.66 24.27 -33.59
N LYS A 665 -16.73 23.49 -34.68
CA LYS A 665 -17.60 23.78 -35.83
C LYS A 665 -19.08 23.92 -35.43
N CYS A 666 -19.58 23.03 -34.58
CA CYS A 666 -20.95 23.12 -34.07
C CYS A 666 -21.16 24.36 -33.19
N LEU A 667 -20.19 24.71 -32.34
CA LEU A 667 -20.27 25.91 -31.50
C LEU A 667 -20.37 27.17 -32.36
N CYS A 668 -19.53 27.30 -33.39
CA CYS A 668 -19.59 28.43 -34.33
C CYS A 668 -20.94 28.51 -35.05
N PHE A 669 -21.48 27.37 -35.52
CA PHE A 669 -22.82 27.32 -36.13
C PHE A 669 -23.91 27.83 -35.17
N LEU A 670 -23.90 27.37 -33.92
CA LEU A 670 -24.86 27.80 -32.90
C LEU A 670 -24.80 29.30 -32.61
N ILE A 671 -23.58 29.86 -32.52
CA ILE A 671 -23.38 31.31 -32.32
C ILE A 671 -23.90 32.10 -33.53
N VAL A 672 -23.63 31.64 -34.74
CA VAL A 672 -24.11 32.32 -35.96
C VAL A 672 -25.63 32.30 -36.05
N GLU A 673 -26.28 31.19 -35.74
CA GLU A 673 -27.75 31.12 -35.72
C GLU A 673 -28.36 32.01 -34.63
N GLU A 674 -27.72 32.13 -33.45
CA GLU A 674 -28.14 33.07 -32.40
C GLU A 674 -27.99 34.54 -32.86
N LYS A 675 -26.84 34.90 -33.44
CA LYS A 675 -26.57 36.26 -33.99
C LYS A 675 -27.54 36.63 -35.12
N LYS A 676 -27.82 35.72 -36.06
CA LYS A 676 -28.83 35.92 -37.12
C LYS A 676 -30.21 36.15 -36.55
N GLY A 677 -30.59 35.40 -35.51
CA GLY A 677 -31.85 35.59 -34.80
C GLY A 677 -31.97 36.96 -34.12
N ALA A 678 -30.84 37.53 -33.68
CA ALA A 678 -30.74 38.86 -33.08
C ALA A 678 -30.59 40.01 -34.09
N GLY A 679 -30.33 39.71 -35.37
CA GLY A 679 -30.06 40.72 -36.41
C GLY A 679 -28.65 41.32 -36.37
N GLU A 680 -27.70 40.63 -35.74
CA GLU A 680 -26.29 41.03 -35.62
C GLU A 680 -25.46 40.59 -36.83
N ASP A 681 -24.33 41.25 -37.06
CA ASP A 681 -23.40 40.90 -38.15
C ASP A 681 -22.71 39.55 -37.87
N VAL A 682 -22.62 38.72 -38.91
CA VAL A 682 -22.07 37.35 -38.89
C VAL A 682 -20.91 37.16 -39.86
N SER A 683 -20.45 38.21 -40.55
CA SER A 683 -19.36 38.11 -41.54
C SER A 683 -18.01 37.71 -40.93
N GLY A 684 -17.84 37.85 -39.61
CA GLY A 684 -16.61 37.48 -38.89
C GLY A 684 -16.39 35.97 -38.73
N LEU A 685 -17.45 35.16 -38.78
CA LEU A 685 -17.38 33.69 -38.66
C LEU A 685 -17.61 33.06 -40.05
N ASP A 686 -16.54 32.85 -40.81
CA ASP A 686 -16.66 32.23 -42.13
C ASP A 686 -17.02 30.73 -42.01
N LEU A 687 -18.28 30.39 -42.30
CA LEU A 687 -18.78 29.02 -42.32
C LEU A 687 -18.25 28.20 -43.51
N SER A 688 -17.49 28.78 -44.44
CA SER A 688 -16.94 28.05 -45.58
C SER A 688 -15.98 26.92 -45.17
N VAL A 689 -15.30 27.05 -44.01
CA VAL A 689 -14.45 26.01 -43.39
C VAL A 689 -15.28 24.94 -42.64
N VAL A 690 -16.56 25.21 -42.42
CA VAL A 690 -17.47 24.45 -41.55
C VAL A 690 -18.26 23.37 -42.31
N VAL A 691 -18.41 23.49 -43.64
CA VAL A 691 -19.36 22.69 -44.43
C VAL A 691 -18.69 21.96 -45.60
N GLU A 692 -17.87 20.95 -45.33
CA GLU A 692 -17.65 19.85 -46.28
C GLU A 692 -17.47 18.54 -45.50
N GLU A 693 -18.59 17.91 -45.16
CA GLU A 693 -18.87 16.47 -45.24
C GLU A 693 -20.25 16.22 -44.60
N GLY A 694 -21.15 15.60 -45.36
CA GLY A 694 -22.59 15.67 -45.14
C GLY A 694 -23.11 15.28 -43.74
N GLY A 695 -24.18 15.98 -43.32
CA GLY A 695 -25.18 15.44 -42.40
C GLY A 695 -25.08 15.84 -40.93
N LEU A 696 -24.43 16.94 -40.56
CA LEU A 696 -24.58 17.55 -39.23
C LEU A 696 -25.87 18.37 -39.17
N ASP A 697 -27.00 17.68 -39.03
CA ASP A 697 -28.29 18.32 -38.83
C ASP A 697 -28.43 18.80 -37.37
N CYS A 698 -27.78 19.92 -37.05
CA CYS A 698 -27.88 20.57 -35.74
C CYS A 698 -29.27 21.18 -35.48
N SER A 699 -30.21 21.05 -36.42
CA SER A 699 -31.56 21.62 -36.34
C SER A 699 -32.51 20.82 -35.44
N ASP A 700 -32.26 19.52 -35.21
CA ASP A 700 -33.17 18.61 -34.49
C ASP A 700 -33.00 18.63 -32.95
N GLY A 701 -32.09 19.49 -32.44
CA GLY A 701 -31.88 19.75 -31.02
C GLY A 701 -32.35 21.15 -30.67
N GLY A 702 -33.62 21.29 -30.27
CA GLY A 702 -34.27 22.58 -30.01
C GLY A 702 -33.37 23.61 -29.30
N ILE A 703 -33.36 24.83 -29.85
CA ILE A 703 -32.65 26.06 -29.44
C ILE A 703 -31.72 25.82 -28.24
N VAL A 704 -30.46 25.53 -28.54
CA VAL A 704 -29.40 25.39 -27.54
C VAL A 704 -29.19 26.75 -26.90
N GLY A 705 -29.81 27.00 -25.74
CA GLY A 705 -29.62 28.24 -24.99
C GLY A 705 -28.14 28.46 -24.59
N GLY A 706 -27.75 29.72 -24.36
CA GLY A 706 -26.36 30.12 -24.10
C GLY A 706 -25.61 29.27 -23.06
N SER A 707 -26.28 28.85 -21.98
CA SER A 707 -25.68 27.99 -20.93
C SER A 707 -25.16 26.64 -21.45
N ARG A 708 -25.75 26.08 -22.51
CA ARG A 708 -25.30 24.82 -23.12
C ARG A 708 -24.08 25.03 -24.02
N MET A 709 -23.98 26.17 -24.70
CA MET A 709 -22.80 26.53 -25.49
C MET A 709 -21.55 26.64 -24.61
N VAL A 710 -21.70 27.14 -23.38
CA VAL A 710 -20.62 27.15 -22.37
C VAL A 710 -20.10 25.74 -22.08
N ILE A 711 -21.00 24.76 -21.89
CA ILE A 711 -20.60 23.38 -21.59
C ILE A 711 -19.93 22.71 -22.78
N ILE A 712 -20.36 23.00 -24.02
CA ILE A 712 -19.69 22.53 -25.24
C ILE A 712 -18.24 23.02 -25.25
N LEU A 713 -18.05 24.30 -24.97
CA LEU A 713 -16.75 24.96 -24.96
C LEU A 713 -15.83 24.46 -23.84
N GLU A 714 -16.36 24.25 -22.63
CA GLU A 714 -15.63 23.58 -21.56
C GLU A 714 -15.29 22.13 -21.93
N SER A 715 -16.19 21.41 -22.62
CA SER A 715 -15.93 20.05 -23.11
C SER A 715 -14.79 20.02 -24.13
N ILE A 716 -14.73 21.00 -25.05
CA ILE A 716 -13.62 21.19 -25.98
C ILE A 716 -12.30 21.39 -25.21
N SER A 717 -12.32 22.31 -24.24
CA SER A 717 -11.15 22.62 -23.42
C SER A 717 -10.62 21.40 -22.66
N VAL A 718 -11.49 20.63 -21.99
CA VAL A 718 -11.05 19.44 -21.23
C VAL A 718 -10.65 18.27 -22.12
N LEU A 719 -11.23 18.16 -23.33
CA LEU A 719 -10.80 17.18 -24.32
C LEU A 719 -9.37 17.45 -24.78
N TRP A 720 -9.06 18.71 -25.11
CA TRP A 720 -7.70 19.10 -25.51
C TRP A 720 -6.70 18.85 -24.38
N GLU A 721 -7.03 19.28 -23.16
CA GLU A 721 -6.22 19.03 -21.96
C GLU A 721 -5.92 17.52 -21.79
N SER A 722 -6.90 16.65 -22.06
CA SER A 722 -6.76 15.20 -21.88
C SER A 722 -5.77 14.51 -22.82
N ILE A 723 -5.34 15.17 -23.90
CA ILE A 723 -4.42 14.65 -24.92
C ILE A 723 -3.16 15.50 -25.08
N GLU A 724 -2.96 16.53 -24.24
CA GLU A 724 -1.90 17.54 -24.41
C GLU A 724 -0.48 16.93 -24.42
N ASN A 725 -0.22 15.96 -23.53
CA ASN A 725 1.07 15.26 -23.50
C ASN A 725 1.26 14.30 -24.68
N ASP A 726 0.17 13.67 -25.14
CA ASP A 726 0.22 12.72 -26.25
C ASP A 726 0.37 13.45 -27.60
N LEU A 727 -0.18 14.68 -27.73
CA LEU A 727 -0.02 15.55 -28.89
C LEU A 727 1.44 15.95 -29.14
N LYS A 728 2.24 16.13 -28.08
CA LYS A 728 3.69 16.41 -28.18
C LYS A 728 4.48 15.28 -28.85
N GLN A 729 3.91 14.07 -28.89
CA GLN A 729 4.50 12.88 -29.51
C GLN A 729 3.77 12.45 -30.79
N ALA A 730 2.69 13.14 -31.17
CA ALA A 730 1.85 12.79 -32.31
C ALA A 730 2.43 13.34 -33.63
N ASP A 731 1.97 12.77 -34.74
CA ASP A 731 2.35 13.21 -36.09
C ASP A 731 2.01 14.69 -36.31
N ASP A 732 2.88 15.41 -37.03
CA ASP A 732 2.68 16.84 -37.36
C ASP A 732 1.34 17.11 -38.05
N ALA A 733 0.84 16.17 -38.85
CA ALA A 733 -0.47 16.27 -39.50
C ALA A 733 -1.64 16.33 -38.50
N ILE A 734 -1.53 15.65 -37.35
CA ILE A 734 -2.54 15.68 -36.28
C ILE A 734 -2.49 17.04 -35.55
N ASN A 735 -1.28 17.53 -35.28
CA ASN A 735 -1.06 18.86 -34.69
C ASN A 735 -1.56 19.98 -35.61
N GLN A 736 -1.35 19.84 -36.92
CA GLN A 736 -1.88 20.78 -37.91
C GLN A 736 -3.42 20.73 -37.94
N SER A 737 -4.02 19.54 -37.94
CA SER A 737 -5.48 19.39 -37.98
C SER A 737 -6.21 19.98 -36.76
N ILE A 738 -5.63 19.89 -35.55
CA ILE A 738 -6.23 20.56 -34.38
C ILE A 738 -6.04 22.07 -34.48
N THR A 739 -4.87 22.54 -34.93
CA THR A 739 -4.57 23.97 -35.10
C THR A 739 -5.54 24.62 -36.08
N GLU A 740 -5.75 24.02 -37.26
CA GLU A 740 -6.67 24.50 -38.30
C GLU A 740 -8.13 24.67 -37.82
N ALA A 741 -8.55 23.97 -36.78
CA ALA A 741 -9.89 24.12 -36.22
C ALA A 741 -10.09 25.42 -35.42
N PHE A 742 -9.01 26.10 -35.06
CA PHE A 742 -9.00 27.29 -34.22
C PHE A 742 -8.22 28.48 -34.82
N THR A 743 -7.66 28.33 -36.04
CA THR A 743 -6.86 29.39 -36.69
C THR A 743 -7.69 30.60 -37.10
N GLY A 744 -7.00 31.73 -37.29
CA GLY A 744 -7.58 32.97 -37.77
C GLY A 744 -8.33 33.72 -36.68
N ASN A 745 -9.46 34.36 -37.03
CA ASN A 745 -10.25 35.17 -36.10
C ASN A 745 -11.32 34.37 -35.33
N ILE A 746 -11.41 33.04 -35.49
CA ILE A 746 -12.47 32.21 -34.90
C ILE A 746 -12.52 32.36 -33.39
N LEU A 747 -11.39 32.17 -32.70
CA LEU A 747 -11.32 32.30 -31.24
C LEU A 747 -11.65 33.72 -30.77
N THR A 748 -11.27 34.74 -31.54
CA THR A 748 -11.56 36.15 -31.27
C THR A 748 -13.05 36.43 -31.35
N GLU A 749 -13.72 35.97 -32.41
CA GLU A 749 -15.17 36.16 -32.58
C GLU A 749 -15.98 35.43 -31.50
N VAL A 750 -15.58 34.20 -31.17
CA VAL A 750 -16.23 33.42 -30.10
C VAL A 750 -16.00 34.09 -28.74
N PHE A 751 -14.80 34.62 -28.49
CA PHE A 751 -14.49 35.40 -27.30
C PHE A 751 -15.38 36.64 -27.18
N CYS A 752 -15.42 37.48 -28.21
CA CYS A 752 -16.23 38.71 -28.23
C CYS A 752 -17.72 38.42 -28.02
N HIS A 753 -18.26 37.35 -28.63
CA HIS A 753 -19.66 36.96 -28.43
C HIS A 753 -20.00 36.69 -26.95
N PHE A 754 -19.17 35.92 -26.24
CA PHE A 754 -19.41 35.65 -24.82
C PHE A 754 -19.10 36.85 -23.93
N GLU A 755 -18.14 37.69 -24.31
CA GLU A 755 -17.82 38.93 -23.60
C GLU A 755 -18.98 39.94 -23.66
N ASP A 756 -19.56 40.17 -24.85
CA ASP A 756 -20.75 41.03 -25.01
C ASP A 756 -21.94 40.52 -24.20
N LYS A 757 -22.09 39.19 -24.10
CA LYS A 757 -23.12 38.53 -23.30
C LYS A 757 -22.89 38.70 -21.79
N CYS A 758 -21.63 38.68 -21.34
CA CYS A 758 -21.27 39.01 -19.96
C CYS A 758 -21.60 40.47 -19.63
N ASN A 759 -21.26 41.39 -20.54
CA ASN A 759 -21.40 42.82 -20.32
C ASN A 759 -22.86 43.31 -20.38
N SER A 760 -23.73 42.58 -21.08
CA SER A 760 -25.15 42.93 -21.25
C SER A 760 -26.09 42.41 -20.16
N THR A 761 -25.64 41.52 -19.26
CA THR A 761 -26.48 40.89 -18.23
C THR A 761 -26.16 41.40 -16.82
N SER A 762 -27.21 41.71 -16.04
CA SER A 762 -27.09 42.04 -14.60
C SER A 762 -27.31 40.82 -13.68
N GLN A 763 -27.62 39.64 -14.23
CA GLN A 763 -27.83 38.41 -13.45
C GLN A 763 -26.50 37.70 -13.19
N GLU A 764 -26.12 37.58 -11.92
CA GLU A 764 -24.89 36.95 -11.43
C GLU A 764 -24.68 35.51 -11.93
N SER A 765 -25.73 34.71 -12.07
CA SER A 765 -25.63 33.33 -12.57
C SER A 765 -25.20 33.26 -14.05
N LYS A 766 -25.77 34.11 -14.91
CA LYS A 766 -25.41 34.20 -16.33
C LYS A 766 -24.02 34.80 -16.51
N TRP A 767 -23.68 35.73 -15.63
CA TRP A 767 -22.38 36.37 -15.57
C TRP A 767 -21.27 35.34 -15.28
N ASN A 768 -21.47 34.47 -14.27
CA ASN A 768 -20.56 33.35 -13.97
C ASN A 768 -20.44 32.33 -15.12
N GLU A 769 -21.53 32.02 -15.83
CA GLU A 769 -21.50 31.15 -17.01
C GLU A 769 -20.63 31.74 -18.13
N GLY A 770 -20.70 33.05 -18.34
CA GLY A 770 -19.88 33.75 -19.31
C GLY A 770 -18.40 33.72 -18.98
N PHE A 771 -18.00 33.92 -17.72
CA PHE A 771 -16.58 33.79 -17.31
C PHE A 771 -16.02 32.40 -17.58
N ARG A 772 -16.80 31.34 -17.30
CA ARG A 772 -16.37 29.95 -17.60
C ARG A 772 -16.11 29.75 -19.09
N ALA A 773 -16.96 30.32 -19.95
CA ALA A 773 -16.77 30.30 -21.38
C ALA A 773 -15.48 31.02 -21.78
N LEU A 774 -15.29 32.26 -21.32
CA LEU A 774 -14.09 33.05 -21.60
C LEU A 774 -12.82 32.30 -21.15
N PHE A 775 -12.80 31.72 -19.96
CA PHE A 775 -11.68 30.90 -19.49
C PHE A 775 -11.40 29.69 -20.40
N ALA A 776 -12.44 28.95 -20.81
CA ALA A 776 -12.27 27.79 -21.68
C ALA A 776 -11.74 28.19 -23.07
N ILE A 777 -12.18 29.33 -23.62
CA ILE A 777 -11.68 29.88 -24.89
C ILE A 777 -10.21 30.24 -24.77
N LEU A 778 -9.86 31.04 -23.76
CA LEU A 778 -8.49 31.46 -23.53
C LEU A 778 -7.57 30.26 -23.27
N ASN A 779 -8.07 29.22 -22.59
CA ASN A 779 -7.32 27.99 -22.34
C ASN A 779 -7.02 27.25 -23.66
N CYS A 780 -7.96 27.21 -24.60
CA CYS A 780 -7.69 26.71 -25.95
C CYS A 780 -6.69 27.61 -26.69
N ALA A 781 -6.84 28.94 -26.62
CA ALA A 781 -5.94 29.88 -27.26
C ALA A 781 -4.49 29.79 -26.75
N GLY A 782 -4.29 29.55 -25.46
CA GLY A 782 -2.95 29.42 -24.86
C GLY A 782 -2.22 28.12 -25.24
N ARG A 783 -2.90 27.17 -25.90
CA ARG A 783 -2.29 25.96 -26.48
C ARG A 783 -1.85 26.15 -27.94
N LEU A 784 -2.15 27.31 -28.51
CA LEU A 784 -1.78 27.68 -29.88
C LEU A 784 -0.66 28.71 -29.85
N ASP A 785 0.13 28.73 -30.93
CA ASP A 785 1.01 29.86 -31.19
C ASP A 785 0.17 31.12 -31.43
N HIS A 786 0.61 32.25 -30.89
CA HIS A 786 -0.04 33.54 -31.04
C HIS A 786 -0.18 33.99 -32.50
N GLU A 787 0.70 33.53 -33.40
CA GLU A 787 0.63 33.82 -34.85
C GLU A 787 -0.60 33.18 -35.51
N ASN A 788 -1.17 32.14 -34.91
CA ASN A 788 -2.33 31.43 -35.44
C ASN A 788 -3.67 32.04 -35.00
N VAL A 789 -3.66 33.03 -34.09
CA VAL A 789 -4.87 33.63 -33.51
C VAL A 789 -4.93 35.12 -33.84
N ASP A 790 -5.76 35.48 -34.81
CA ASP A 790 -5.85 36.85 -35.34
C ASP A 790 -6.71 37.75 -34.45
N GLY A 791 -6.17 38.90 -34.05
CA GLY A 791 -6.91 39.97 -33.37
C GLY A 791 -7.11 39.80 -31.86
N LEU A 792 -7.07 38.57 -31.31
CA LEU A 792 -7.30 38.33 -29.88
C LEU A 792 -6.25 39.00 -28.99
N ARG A 793 -4.96 38.94 -29.35
CA ARG A 793 -3.87 39.63 -28.62
C ARG A 793 -4.13 41.14 -28.56
N THR A 794 -4.49 41.75 -29.68
CA THR A 794 -4.77 43.19 -29.77
C THR A 794 -5.98 43.58 -28.93
N HIS A 795 -7.05 42.78 -28.99
CA HIS A 795 -8.26 42.97 -28.18
C HIS A 795 -7.97 42.92 -26.68
N ILE A 796 -7.26 41.88 -26.23
CA ILE A 796 -6.86 41.72 -24.82
C ILE A 796 -5.98 42.87 -24.35
N MET A 797 -5.01 43.30 -25.16
CA MET A 797 -4.15 44.43 -24.82
C MET A 797 -4.96 45.73 -24.68
N ALA A 798 -5.95 45.97 -25.54
CA ALA A 798 -6.84 47.11 -25.44
C ALA A 798 -7.74 47.05 -24.18
N MET A 799 -8.21 45.85 -23.80
CA MET A 799 -8.97 45.63 -22.57
C MET A 799 -8.13 45.90 -21.31
N LEU A 800 -6.84 45.54 -21.33
CA LEU A 800 -5.92 45.88 -20.25
C LEU A 800 -5.61 47.39 -20.21
N GLU A 801 -5.47 48.06 -21.36
CA GLU A 801 -5.27 49.52 -21.41
C GLU A 801 -6.47 50.30 -20.85
N THR A 802 -7.70 49.88 -21.18
CA THR A 802 -8.94 50.53 -20.72
C THR A 802 -9.30 50.20 -19.27
N SER A 803 -8.67 49.19 -18.67
CA SER A 803 -8.93 48.77 -17.27
C SER A 803 -8.70 49.88 -16.24
N TRP A 804 -7.80 50.83 -16.55
CA TRP A 804 -7.48 51.96 -15.68
C TRP A 804 -8.61 52.99 -15.60
N ASP A 805 -9.44 53.10 -16.63
CA ASP A 805 -10.48 54.13 -16.75
C ASP A 805 -11.83 53.66 -16.15
N LEU A 806 -11.93 52.40 -15.71
CA LEU A 806 -13.16 51.82 -15.17
C LEU A 806 -13.49 52.32 -13.75
N PRO A 807 -14.77 52.56 -13.40
CA PRO A 807 -15.17 52.84 -12.03
C PRO A 807 -14.72 51.74 -11.03
N VAL A 808 -14.46 52.11 -9.77
CA VAL A 808 -13.95 51.20 -8.72
C VAL A 808 -14.79 49.93 -8.58
N GLU A 809 -16.12 50.04 -8.59
CA GLU A 809 -17.04 48.90 -8.49
C GLU A 809 -16.96 47.96 -9.70
N GLN A 810 -16.77 48.50 -10.90
CA GLN A 810 -16.64 47.71 -12.13
C GLN A 810 -15.26 47.05 -12.24
N ARG A 811 -14.22 47.72 -11.74
CA ARG A 811 -12.86 47.21 -11.64
C ARG A 811 -12.76 46.04 -10.67
N ALA A 812 -13.49 46.10 -9.56
CA ALA A 812 -13.57 45.02 -8.58
C ALA A 812 -14.24 43.75 -9.13
N ARG A 813 -15.19 43.88 -10.07
CA ARG A 813 -15.90 42.77 -10.74
C ARG A 813 -15.19 42.24 -11.99
N SER A 814 -14.18 42.94 -12.50
CA SER A 814 -13.54 42.56 -13.76
C SER A 814 -12.37 41.62 -13.50
N ASN A 815 -12.46 40.38 -14.00
CA ASN A 815 -11.39 39.40 -13.85
C ASN A 815 -10.43 39.41 -15.06
N TYR A 816 -9.34 40.16 -14.94
CA TYR A 816 -8.30 40.30 -15.97
C TYR A 816 -7.20 39.22 -15.90
N SER A 817 -7.22 38.35 -14.89
CA SER A 817 -6.21 37.30 -14.70
C SER A 817 -6.10 36.28 -15.84
N PRO A 818 -7.21 35.86 -16.50
CA PRO A 818 -7.14 34.97 -17.65
C PRO A 818 -6.36 35.59 -18.81
N TYR A 819 -6.48 36.91 -18.98
CA TYR A 819 -5.90 37.66 -20.08
C TYR A 819 -4.39 37.71 -19.95
N THR A 820 -3.90 38.09 -18.78
CA THR A 820 -2.46 38.07 -18.50
C THR A 820 -1.88 36.65 -18.53
N SER A 821 -2.66 35.65 -18.11
CA SER A 821 -2.24 34.24 -18.18
C SER A 821 -2.08 33.75 -19.63
N LEU A 822 -2.98 34.17 -20.53
CA LEU A 822 -2.85 33.89 -21.96
C LEU A 822 -1.59 34.57 -22.53
N LEU A 823 -1.34 35.83 -22.18
CA LEU A 823 -0.11 36.52 -22.60
C LEU A 823 1.15 35.79 -22.10
N CYS A 824 1.14 35.28 -20.87
CA CYS A 824 2.24 34.44 -20.37
C CYS A 824 2.40 33.15 -21.19
N ALA A 825 1.31 32.48 -21.55
CA ALA A 825 1.32 31.28 -22.39
C ALA A 825 1.87 31.56 -23.80
N TRP A 826 1.64 32.76 -24.34
CA TRP A 826 2.23 33.27 -25.58
C TRP A 826 3.65 33.85 -25.42
N GLY A 827 4.34 33.54 -24.33
CA GLY A 827 5.74 33.90 -24.13
C GLY A 827 5.99 35.33 -23.63
N MET A 828 4.95 36.13 -23.36
CA MET A 828 5.08 37.49 -22.81
C MET A 828 5.18 37.54 -21.28
N SER A 829 5.68 36.47 -20.66
CA SER A 829 5.75 36.35 -19.19
C SER A 829 6.56 37.48 -18.56
N ASP A 830 7.71 37.83 -19.14
CA ASP A 830 8.57 38.91 -18.62
C ASP A 830 7.89 40.28 -18.67
N ASP A 831 7.18 40.58 -19.76
CA ASP A 831 6.44 41.84 -19.89
C ASP A 831 5.28 41.93 -18.90
N VAL A 832 4.54 40.83 -18.71
CA VAL A 832 3.43 40.74 -17.75
C VAL A 832 3.93 40.94 -16.32
N PHE A 833 4.97 40.20 -15.90
CA PHE A 833 5.45 40.29 -14.52
C PHE A 833 6.20 41.60 -14.25
N LYS A 834 6.85 42.19 -15.25
CA LYS A 834 7.41 43.55 -15.17
C LYS A 834 6.32 44.61 -15.05
N CYS A 835 5.22 44.48 -15.80
CA CYS A 835 4.04 45.34 -15.70
C CYS A 835 3.46 45.28 -14.29
N LEU A 836 3.25 44.08 -13.73
CA LEU A 836 2.69 43.89 -12.38
C LEU A 836 3.60 44.47 -11.29
N SER A 837 4.90 44.16 -11.32
CA SER A 837 5.87 44.69 -10.34
C SER A 837 6.04 46.21 -10.41
N SER A 838 6.01 46.78 -11.63
CA SER A 838 6.07 48.24 -11.84
C SER A 838 4.80 48.92 -11.34
N SER A 839 3.62 48.32 -11.57
CA SER A 839 2.33 48.84 -11.11
C SER A 839 2.24 48.89 -9.57
N ILE A 840 2.70 47.82 -8.90
CA ILE A 840 2.74 47.75 -7.44
C ILE A 840 3.75 48.75 -6.87
N SER A 841 4.96 48.82 -7.45
CA SER A 841 6.00 49.75 -6.98
C SER A 841 5.57 51.21 -7.16
N HIS A 842 4.99 51.57 -8.31
CA HIS A 842 4.50 52.92 -8.60
C HIS A 842 3.45 53.37 -7.59
N TYR A 843 2.53 52.48 -7.22
CA TYR A 843 1.51 52.77 -6.21
C TYR A 843 2.13 53.03 -4.82
N LEU A 844 3.01 52.13 -4.36
CA LEU A 844 3.64 52.24 -3.02
C LEU A 844 4.64 53.41 -2.90
N GLU A 845 5.13 53.93 -4.02
CA GLU A 845 6.03 55.10 -4.07
C GLU A 845 5.29 56.45 -4.16
N GLY A 846 3.95 56.45 -4.14
CA GLY A 846 3.11 57.66 -4.04
C GLY A 846 2.44 58.11 -5.35
N GLY A 847 2.36 57.25 -6.37
CA GLY A 847 1.73 57.55 -7.66
C GLY A 847 0.22 57.31 -7.72
N GLU A 848 -0.58 57.95 -6.86
CA GLU A 848 -2.03 57.65 -6.74
C GLU A 848 -2.94 58.29 -7.80
N SER A 849 -2.53 59.36 -8.49
CA SER A 849 -3.49 60.28 -9.12
C SER A 849 -3.31 60.62 -10.61
N GLU A 850 -2.26 60.16 -11.30
CA GLU A 850 -2.12 60.34 -12.76
C GLU A 850 -1.59 59.07 -13.44
N GLN A 851 -2.23 58.62 -14.53
CA GLN A 851 -1.55 57.71 -15.46
C GLN A 851 -0.24 58.38 -15.93
N PRO A 852 0.91 57.71 -15.88
CA PRO A 852 2.14 58.30 -16.42
C PRO A 852 1.95 58.60 -17.92
N LYS A 853 2.02 59.90 -18.29
CA LYS A 853 1.90 60.34 -19.69
C LYS A 853 2.90 59.58 -20.57
N LYS A 854 2.40 58.82 -21.57
CA LYS A 854 3.21 58.11 -22.58
C LYS A 854 4.30 59.06 -23.10
N LYS A 855 5.56 58.87 -22.70
CA LYS A 855 6.70 59.49 -23.41
C LYS A 855 6.72 58.86 -24.80
N LYS A 856 6.33 59.62 -25.83
CA LYS A 856 6.47 59.20 -27.24
C LYS A 856 7.92 58.78 -27.47
N ALA A 857 8.16 57.47 -27.58
CA ALA A 857 9.44 56.95 -28.02
C ALA A 857 9.67 57.43 -29.45
N ARG A 858 10.69 58.26 -29.65
CA ARG A 858 11.16 58.65 -30.97
C ARG A 858 11.87 57.45 -31.58
N GLY A 859 11.24 56.85 -32.59
CA GLY A 859 11.90 56.03 -33.62
C GLY A 859 12.59 54.76 -33.14
N ASN A 860 11.82 53.69 -32.94
CA ASN A 860 12.16 52.33 -33.40
C ASN A 860 10.91 51.45 -33.21
N LYS A 861 10.66 50.51 -34.14
CA LYS A 861 9.62 49.46 -34.02
C LYS A 861 9.95 48.57 -32.81
N ALA A 862 9.67 49.03 -31.60
CA ALA A 862 9.63 48.20 -30.41
C ALA A 862 8.21 47.65 -30.29
N ASP A 863 8.10 46.37 -29.94
CA ASP A 863 6.83 45.70 -29.65
C ASP A 863 6.05 46.50 -28.58
N PRO A 864 4.71 46.58 -28.64
CA PRO A 864 3.93 47.41 -27.73
C PRO A 864 4.07 46.91 -26.29
N SER A 865 4.70 47.72 -25.42
CA SER A 865 4.82 47.44 -23.99
C SER A 865 3.46 47.48 -23.29
N LEU A 866 3.19 46.52 -22.41
CA LEU A 866 1.99 46.50 -21.56
C LEU A 866 1.83 47.81 -20.75
N PRO A 867 0.59 48.30 -20.57
CA PRO A 867 0.32 49.53 -19.81
C PRO A 867 0.59 49.33 -18.31
N LEU A 868 0.75 50.42 -17.57
CA LEU A 868 0.71 50.37 -16.11
C LEU A 868 -0.74 50.05 -15.69
N LEU A 869 -0.93 49.07 -14.80
CA LEU A 869 -2.24 48.63 -14.34
C LEU A 869 -2.55 49.25 -12.99
N HIS A 870 -3.84 49.43 -12.70
CA HIS A 870 -4.24 49.88 -11.38
C HIS A 870 -3.91 48.84 -10.32
N ILE A 871 -3.65 49.29 -9.08
CA ILE A 871 -3.26 48.41 -7.98
C ILE A 871 -4.28 47.28 -7.73
N ASP A 872 -5.58 47.56 -7.74
CA ASP A 872 -6.62 46.54 -7.56
C ASP A 872 -6.54 45.43 -8.63
N VAL A 873 -6.32 45.82 -9.88
CA VAL A 873 -6.24 44.89 -11.01
C VAL A 873 -4.96 44.05 -10.90
N ALA A 874 -3.83 44.69 -10.61
CA ALA A 874 -2.55 44.01 -10.45
C ALA A 874 -2.56 42.99 -9.30
N LEU A 875 -3.13 43.35 -8.14
CA LEU A 875 -3.21 42.45 -6.99
C LEU A 875 -4.21 41.30 -7.19
N ASN A 876 -5.34 41.55 -7.87
CA ASN A 876 -6.28 40.48 -8.25
C ASN A 876 -5.63 39.49 -9.22
N ILE A 877 -4.87 39.98 -10.22
CA ILE A 877 -4.11 39.12 -11.14
C ILE A 877 -3.13 38.21 -10.39
N ILE A 878 -2.33 38.76 -9.49
CA ILE A 878 -1.39 37.97 -8.68
C ILE A 878 -2.15 36.97 -7.81
N GLY A 879 -3.21 37.40 -7.12
CA GLY A 879 -4.01 36.53 -6.25
C GLY A 879 -4.61 35.34 -6.98
N HIS A 880 -5.27 35.56 -8.12
CA HIS A 880 -5.84 34.49 -8.93
C HIS A 880 -4.77 33.58 -9.57
N THR A 881 -3.62 34.14 -9.98
CA THR A 881 -2.49 33.35 -10.49
C THR A 881 -1.95 32.42 -9.41
N LEU A 882 -1.74 32.93 -8.19
CA LEU A 882 -1.33 32.12 -7.05
C LEU A 882 -2.38 31.06 -6.69
N HIS A 883 -3.68 31.35 -6.84
CA HIS A 883 -4.75 30.38 -6.62
C HIS A 883 -4.68 29.21 -7.61
N GLY A 884 -4.49 29.50 -8.90
CA GLY A 884 -4.30 28.48 -9.94
C GLY A 884 -5.49 27.54 -10.10
N ALA A 885 -6.73 28.04 -9.97
CA ALA A 885 -7.96 27.24 -10.17
C ALA A 885 -8.13 26.69 -11.59
N HIS A 886 -7.44 27.28 -12.57
CA HIS A 886 -7.52 26.89 -13.98
C HIS A 886 -6.12 26.58 -14.55
N PRO A 887 -6.02 25.69 -15.57
CA PRO A 887 -4.73 25.30 -16.15
C PRO A 887 -3.88 26.49 -16.64
N LEU A 888 -4.50 27.49 -17.28
CA LEU A 888 -3.82 28.73 -17.68
C LEU A 888 -3.17 29.48 -16.51
N LEU A 889 -3.92 29.67 -15.41
CA LEU A 889 -3.43 30.37 -14.23
C LEU A 889 -2.32 29.57 -13.54
N ALA A 890 -2.46 28.24 -13.50
CA ALA A 890 -1.42 27.35 -12.99
C ALA A 890 -0.15 27.42 -13.84
N GLY A 891 -0.28 27.46 -15.18
CA GLY A 891 0.83 27.67 -16.10
C GLY A 891 1.50 29.03 -15.90
N ALA A 892 0.72 30.11 -15.76
CA ALA A 892 1.26 31.43 -15.48
C ALA A 892 2.00 31.48 -14.12
N ARG A 893 1.50 30.78 -13.10
CA ARG A 893 2.20 30.63 -11.81
C ARG A 893 3.51 29.87 -11.97
N GLU A 894 3.52 28.80 -12.75
CA GLU A 894 4.75 28.05 -13.04
C GLU A 894 5.77 28.93 -13.79
N SER A 895 5.34 29.71 -14.79
CA SER A 895 6.19 30.69 -15.48
C SER A 895 6.75 31.75 -14.52
N LEU A 896 5.93 32.26 -13.59
CA LEU A 896 6.37 33.23 -12.58
C LEU A 896 7.48 32.65 -11.70
N LEU A 897 7.26 31.44 -11.17
CA LEU A 897 8.19 30.86 -10.20
C LEU A 897 9.46 30.31 -10.86
N ASN A 898 9.40 29.90 -12.14
CA ASN A 898 10.56 29.45 -12.90
C ASN A 898 11.43 30.60 -13.43
N CYS A 899 10.88 31.82 -13.54
CA CYS A 899 11.63 32.99 -14.01
C CYS A 899 12.16 33.81 -12.83
N GLU A 900 13.43 33.58 -12.44
CA GLU A 900 14.05 34.23 -11.27
C GLU A 900 13.99 35.78 -11.31
N PRO A 901 14.23 36.48 -12.44
CA PRO A 901 14.08 37.93 -12.51
C PRO A 901 12.65 38.41 -12.28
N ALA A 902 11.66 37.70 -12.82
CA ALA A 902 10.24 38.03 -12.65
C ALA A 902 9.79 37.81 -11.20
N TYR A 903 10.14 36.65 -10.63
CA TYR A 903 9.92 36.32 -9.23
C TYR A 903 10.53 37.38 -8.30
N ALA A 904 11.83 37.65 -8.46
CA ALA A 904 12.54 38.63 -7.64
C ALA A 904 11.96 40.05 -7.78
N GLY A 905 11.54 40.44 -8.99
CA GLY A 905 10.89 41.72 -9.26
C GLY A 905 9.55 41.87 -8.52
N ILE A 906 8.69 40.86 -8.57
CA ILE A 906 7.39 40.87 -7.86
C ILE A 906 7.59 40.80 -6.35
N VAL A 907 8.48 39.93 -5.86
CA VAL A 907 8.82 39.83 -4.44
C VAL A 907 9.33 41.16 -3.90
N SER A 908 10.24 41.82 -4.63
CA SER A 908 10.76 43.14 -4.26
C SER A 908 9.65 44.21 -4.23
N ALA A 909 8.77 44.23 -5.22
CA ALA A 909 7.65 45.16 -5.27
C ALA A 909 6.67 44.95 -4.11
N LEU A 910 6.31 43.70 -3.79
CA LEU A 910 5.40 43.37 -2.69
C LEU A 910 6.05 43.62 -1.32
N HIS A 911 7.36 43.38 -1.18
CA HIS A 911 8.09 43.62 0.06
C HIS A 911 8.07 45.10 0.49
N LYS A 912 8.04 46.05 -0.48
CA LYS A 912 7.89 47.49 -0.19
C LYS A 912 6.63 47.82 0.63
N ALA A 913 5.60 46.96 0.60
CA ALA A 913 4.40 47.14 1.41
C ALA A 913 4.69 47.05 2.92
N GLN A 914 5.68 46.24 3.36
CA GLN A 914 6.10 46.20 4.77
C GLN A 914 6.72 47.53 5.19
N SER A 915 7.62 48.09 4.37
CA SER A 915 8.26 49.38 4.65
C SER A 915 7.24 50.52 4.65
N PHE A 916 6.23 50.46 3.78
CA PHE A 916 5.13 51.42 3.75
C PHE A 916 4.22 51.29 4.98
N ALA A 917 3.88 50.06 5.39
CA ALA A 917 3.14 49.81 6.63
C ALA A 917 3.90 50.30 7.86
N ASP A 918 5.21 50.05 7.96
CA ASP A 918 6.07 50.58 9.03
C ASP A 918 6.10 52.10 9.05
N LYS A 919 6.12 52.74 7.88
CA LYS A 919 6.03 54.20 7.78
C LYS A 919 4.72 54.69 8.38
N ILE A 920 3.59 54.05 8.08
CA ILE A 920 2.29 54.39 8.69
C ILE A 920 2.38 54.20 10.22
N LEU A 921 2.78 53.02 10.69
CA LEU A 921 2.84 52.66 12.12
C LEU A 921 3.73 53.60 12.96
N ARG A 922 4.80 54.15 12.38
CA ARG A 922 5.75 55.04 13.07
C ARG A 922 5.36 56.51 13.01
N THR A 923 4.43 56.89 12.14
CA THR A 923 4.04 58.30 11.99
C THR A 923 2.89 58.60 12.94
N ASN A 924 3.07 59.53 13.88
CA ASN A 924 2.00 60.00 14.78
C ASN A 924 0.99 60.87 13.99
N GLY A 925 0.17 60.24 13.14
CA GLY A 925 -0.99 60.86 12.48
C GLY A 925 -0.70 61.89 11.38
N SER A 926 0.55 62.04 10.90
CA SER A 926 0.91 63.08 9.90
C SER A 926 0.69 62.69 8.43
N LEU A 927 0.30 61.44 8.14
CA LEU A 927 0.02 60.96 6.79
C LEU A 927 -1.49 60.81 6.62
N ASP A 928 -2.07 61.50 5.63
CA ASP A 928 -3.48 61.39 5.26
C ASP A 928 -3.70 60.07 4.50
N VAL A 929 -3.95 58.97 5.22
CA VAL A 929 -4.12 57.62 4.67
C VAL A 929 -5.55 57.17 4.90
N ASN A 930 -6.26 56.84 3.82
CA ASN A 930 -7.64 56.33 3.87
C ASN A 930 -7.69 54.79 3.94
N ASP A 931 -8.88 54.24 4.21
CA ASP A 931 -9.10 52.79 4.32
C ASP A 931 -8.79 52.01 3.02
N TYR A 932 -8.91 52.67 1.86
CA TYR A 932 -8.60 52.08 0.56
C TYR A 932 -7.10 51.76 0.44
N VAL A 933 -6.22 52.66 0.88
CA VAL A 933 -4.76 52.43 0.91
C VAL A 933 -4.40 51.30 1.85
N ILE A 934 -4.97 51.29 3.06
CA ILE A 934 -4.70 50.26 4.08
C ILE A 934 -5.07 48.87 3.55
N ARG A 935 -6.22 48.75 2.87
CA ARG A 935 -6.68 47.50 2.25
C ARG A 935 -5.70 46.98 1.20
N ASN A 936 -5.19 47.84 0.33
CA ASN A 936 -4.25 47.44 -0.72
C ASN A 936 -2.88 47.04 -0.17
N VAL A 937 -2.38 47.75 0.86
CA VAL A 937 -1.16 47.36 1.57
C VAL A 937 -1.31 45.97 2.21
N ALA A 938 -2.45 45.70 2.85
CA ALA A 938 -2.72 44.39 3.44
C ALA A 938 -2.80 43.27 2.40
N LYS A 939 -3.42 43.53 1.23
CA LYS A 939 -3.43 42.60 0.09
C LYS A 939 -2.04 42.34 -0.48
N CYS A 940 -1.18 43.36 -0.57
CA CYS A 940 0.23 43.19 -0.95
C CYS A 940 0.96 42.24 0.02
N ILE A 941 0.78 42.41 1.33
CA ILE A 941 1.40 41.55 2.36
C ILE A 941 0.88 40.11 2.26
N GLU A 942 -0.42 39.93 2.03
CA GLU A 942 -1.01 38.60 1.83
C GLU A 942 -0.44 37.91 0.58
N CYS A 943 -0.43 38.59 -0.56
CA CYS A 943 0.16 38.09 -1.81
C CYS A 943 1.65 37.79 -1.65
N HIS A 944 2.39 38.60 -0.89
CA HIS A 944 3.81 38.38 -0.61
C HIS A 944 4.01 37.05 0.13
N GLY A 945 3.33 36.86 1.26
CA GLY A 945 3.43 35.64 2.06
C GLY A 945 3.06 34.39 1.26
N LYS A 946 1.99 34.44 0.47
CA LYS A 946 1.56 33.33 -0.39
C LYS A 946 2.54 33.02 -1.52
N LEU A 947 3.10 34.04 -2.17
CA LEU A 947 4.11 33.85 -3.21
C LEU A 947 5.36 33.15 -2.66
N LEU A 948 5.81 33.52 -1.46
CA LEU A 948 6.92 32.85 -0.77
C LEU A 948 6.61 31.36 -0.50
N LEU A 949 5.41 31.06 -0.01
CA LEU A 949 4.96 29.68 0.22
C LEU A 949 4.97 28.84 -1.05
N HIS A 950 4.50 29.40 -2.17
CA HIS A 950 4.50 28.71 -3.46
C HIS A 950 5.91 28.43 -3.99
N ASN A 951 6.84 29.37 -3.83
CA ASN A 951 8.23 29.19 -4.21
C ASN A 951 8.93 28.11 -3.36
N ASP A 952 8.72 28.11 -2.03
CA ASP A 952 9.28 27.09 -1.15
C ASP A 952 8.69 25.70 -1.45
N ALA A 953 7.40 25.62 -1.76
CA ALA A 953 6.75 24.36 -2.16
C ALA A 953 7.34 23.80 -3.46
N GLN A 954 7.70 24.64 -4.42
CA GLN A 954 8.28 24.19 -5.68
C GLN A 954 9.73 23.71 -5.55
N ARG A 955 10.52 24.34 -4.66
CA ARG A 955 11.94 24.02 -4.45
C ARG A 955 12.19 22.84 -3.50
N THR A 956 11.15 22.31 -2.85
CA THR A 956 11.27 21.24 -1.85
C THR A 956 10.85 19.89 -2.44
N GLU A 957 11.78 18.93 -2.56
CA GLU A 957 11.48 17.55 -2.98
C GLU A 957 10.82 16.69 -1.86
N ALA A 958 10.86 17.17 -0.61
CA ALA A 958 10.33 16.49 0.57
C ALA A 958 8.83 16.75 0.79
N ALA A 959 8.16 15.88 1.55
CA ALA A 959 6.72 15.95 1.83
C ALA A 959 6.26 17.18 2.66
N THR A 960 7.18 18.02 3.14
CA THR A 960 6.91 19.16 4.04
C THR A 960 7.64 20.41 3.56
N ILE A 961 6.92 21.53 3.41
CA ILE A 961 7.49 22.83 3.00
C ILE A 961 8.32 23.40 4.16
N ASN A 962 9.61 23.64 3.94
CA ASN A 962 10.46 24.29 4.94
C ASN A 962 10.12 25.78 5.11
N LEU A 963 10.31 26.33 6.30
CA LEU A 963 10.10 27.75 6.57
C LEU A 963 11.30 28.56 6.08
N SER A 964 11.22 29.22 4.92
CA SER A 964 12.32 30.04 4.40
C SER A 964 12.65 31.24 5.29
N GLU A 965 13.88 31.75 5.16
CA GLU A 965 14.31 32.96 5.87
C GLU A 965 13.45 34.19 5.52
N GLN A 966 12.88 34.24 4.31
CA GLN A 966 11.96 35.31 3.92
C GLN A 966 10.62 35.22 4.66
N ILE A 967 10.05 34.01 4.82
CA ILE A 967 8.84 33.81 5.63
C ILE A 967 9.11 34.10 7.10
N LYS A 968 10.25 33.63 7.64
CA LYS A 968 10.68 33.96 9.01
C LYS A 968 10.80 35.47 9.20
N SER A 969 11.39 36.19 8.25
CA SER A 969 11.50 37.66 8.29
C SER A 969 10.13 38.34 8.35
N LEU A 970 9.14 37.85 7.60
CA LEU A 970 7.77 38.38 7.64
C LEU A 970 7.10 38.13 9.00
N ILE A 971 7.30 36.95 9.60
CA ILE A 971 6.81 36.62 10.95
C ILE A 971 7.52 37.50 12.00
N THR A 972 8.85 37.61 11.95
CA THR A 972 9.63 38.44 12.85
C THR A 972 9.21 39.91 12.76
N TRP A 973 8.91 40.43 11.57
CA TRP A 973 8.37 41.78 11.40
C TRP A 973 7.05 42.01 12.16
N ILE A 974 6.12 41.04 12.13
CA ILE A 974 4.91 41.12 12.95
C ILE A 974 5.25 41.18 14.43
N SER A 975 6.17 40.33 14.90
CA SER A 975 6.60 40.30 16.31
C SER A 975 7.27 41.59 16.76
N ASP A 976 8.08 42.22 15.90
CA ASP A 976 8.90 43.37 16.28
C ASP A 976 8.17 44.71 16.13
N SER A 977 7.27 44.83 15.14
CA SER A 977 6.68 46.13 14.77
C SER A 977 5.15 46.17 14.89
N VAL A 978 4.45 45.11 14.48
CA VAL A 978 2.97 45.13 14.40
C VAL A 978 2.31 44.76 15.73
N ALA A 979 2.62 43.58 16.28
CA ALA A 979 2.03 43.10 17.52
C ALA A 979 2.29 44.06 18.70
N PRO A 980 3.51 44.62 18.90
CA PRO A 980 3.76 45.59 19.97
C PRO A 980 2.94 46.88 19.83
N SER A 981 2.62 47.29 18.61
CA SER A 981 1.80 48.48 18.34
C SER A 981 0.35 48.29 18.77
N LEU A 982 -0.17 47.05 18.72
CA LEU A 982 -1.50 46.70 19.22
C LEU A 982 -1.49 46.47 20.75
N ILE A 983 -0.50 45.74 21.27
CA ILE A 983 -0.39 45.41 22.70
C ILE A 983 -0.28 46.67 23.57
N LYS A 984 0.36 47.76 23.08
CA LYS A 984 0.42 49.05 23.77
C LYS A 984 -0.94 49.70 24.06
N LEU A 985 -2.00 49.27 23.36
CA LEU A 985 -3.36 49.80 23.49
C LEU A 985 -4.17 49.11 24.60
N ILE A 986 -3.68 48.00 25.15
CA ILE A 986 -4.36 47.26 26.22
C ILE A 986 -4.52 48.17 27.45
N GLY A 987 -5.76 48.40 27.88
CA GLY A 987 -6.10 49.26 29.03
C GLY A 987 -6.34 50.74 28.71
N GLN A 988 -6.35 51.15 27.44
CA GLN A 988 -6.69 52.52 27.01
C GLN A 988 -8.18 52.61 26.59
N ASP A 989 -9.10 52.57 27.55
CA ASP A 989 -10.55 52.32 27.34
C ASP A 989 -11.34 53.38 26.54
N ASN A 990 -10.78 54.55 26.22
CA ASN A 990 -11.54 55.67 25.63
C ASN A 990 -11.12 56.06 24.20
N THR A 991 -10.12 55.42 23.58
CA THR A 991 -9.61 55.83 22.25
C THR A 991 -10.11 54.97 21.08
N LEU A 992 -10.77 53.84 21.36
CA LEU A 992 -11.11 52.81 20.36
C LEU A 992 -12.61 52.62 20.07
N ARG A 993 -13.50 53.21 20.88
CA ARG A 993 -14.96 53.05 20.78
C ARG A 993 -15.59 53.54 19.46
N GLU A 994 -14.85 54.32 18.67
CA GLU A 994 -15.29 54.85 17.37
C GLU A 994 -14.46 54.29 16.18
N LEU A 995 -13.65 53.23 16.39
CA LEU A 995 -12.81 52.65 15.35
C LEU A 995 -13.64 51.85 14.32
N ASP A 996 -13.98 52.48 13.20
CA ASP A 996 -14.67 51.78 12.10
C ASP A 996 -13.71 50.90 11.29
N ILE A 997 -13.71 49.59 11.53
CA ILE A 997 -12.99 48.60 10.73
C ILE A 997 -13.81 48.01 9.57
N SER A 998 -15.04 48.48 9.31
CA SER A 998 -15.88 47.98 8.22
C SER A 998 -15.14 48.02 6.86
N GLY A 999 -14.40 49.10 6.61
CA GLY A 999 -13.59 49.29 5.40
C GLY A 999 -12.43 48.28 5.19
N ILE A 1000 -12.01 47.54 6.23
CA ILE A 1000 -10.92 46.54 6.18
C ILE A 1000 -11.35 45.13 6.65
N SER A 1001 -12.51 44.99 7.30
CA SER A 1001 -13.06 43.73 7.80
C SER A 1001 -13.54 42.83 6.65
N GLY A 1002 -14.01 43.44 5.56
CA GLY A 1002 -14.24 42.83 4.24
C GLY A 1002 -12.98 42.78 3.36
N LEU A 1003 -11.80 42.48 3.94
CA LEU A 1003 -10.65 42.00 3.16
C LEU A 1003 -11.04 40.65 2.53
N ASP A 1004 -11.88 40.70 1.50
CA ASP A 1004 -12.03 39.60 0.56
C ASP A 1004 -10.64 39.34 0.02
N SER A 1005 -10.07 38.21 0.42
CA SER A 1005 -8.82 37.74 -0.14
C SER A 1005 -8.93 37.91 -1.66
N PRO A 1006 -7.89 38.38 -2.37
CA PRO A 1006 -7.91 38.37 -3.83
C PRO A 1006 -8.08 36.95 -4.41
N MET A 1007 -8.16 35.91 -3.56
CA MET A 1007 -8.54 34.53 -3.89
C MET A 1007 -10.01 34.17 -3.57
N ASN A 1008 -10.74 35.02 -2.85
CA ASN A 1008 -12.15 34.87 -2.46
C ASN A 1008 -13.07 35.83 -3.23
N SER A 1009 -12.61 36.40 -4.35
CA SER A 1009 -13.50 37.19 -5.20
C SER A 1009 -14.75 36.35 -5.55
N PRO A 1010 -15.96 36.94 -5.53
CA PRO A 1010 -17.19 36.24 -5.94
C PRO A 1010 -17.13 35.67 -7.37
N ASP A 1011 -16.10 36.07 -8.11
CA ASP A 1011 -15.84 35.74 -9.52
C ASP A 1011 -14.84 34.57 -9.67
N ALA A 1012 -14.20 34.16 -8.59
CA ALA A 1012 -13.65 32.82 -8.46
C ALA A 1012 -14.84 31.89 -8.15
N MET A 1013 -15.35 31.23 -9.18
CA MET A 1013 -16.49 30.30 -9.16
C MET A 1013 -16.87 29.79 -7.76
N PRO A 1014 -18.15 29.88 -7.36
CA PRO A 1014 -18.58 29.39 -6.06
C PRO A 1014 -18.18 27.92 -5.94
N SER A 1015 -17.48 27.58 -4.85
CA SER A 1015 -17.42 26.21 -4.34
C SER A 1015 -18.85 25.70 -4.31
N ARG A 1016 -19.20 24.87 -5.30
CA ARG A 1016 -20.55 24.32 -5.49
C ARG A 1016 -20.78 23.27 -4.42
N ASN A 1017 -21.10 23.77 -3.22
CA ASN A 1017 -21.28 23.18 -1.90
C ASN A 1017 -20.84 21.73 -1.68
N GLY A 1018 -19.88 21.59 -0.75
CA GLY A 1018 -19.72 20.38 0.05
C GLY A 1018 -18.28 19.93 0.30
N ALA A 1019 -17.45 20.74 0.98
CA ALA A 1019 -16.56 20.32 2.09
C ALA A 1019 -15.35 21.27 2.25
N ARG A 1020 -15.40 22.04 3.35
CA ARG A 1020 -14.27 22.64 4.08
C ARG A 1020 -13.48 23.74 3.37
N ASN A 1021 -14.17 24.80 3.01
CA ASN A 1021 -13.77 26.14 3.47
C ASN A 1021 -14.98 26.68 4.22
N SER A 1022 -14.99 26.61 5.55
CA SER A 1022 -15.88 27.43 6.36
C SER A 1022 -15.37 28.86 6.24
N SER A 1023 -15.75 29.54 5.16
CA SER A 1023 -15.89 30.98 5.21
C SER A 1023 -16.97 31.24 6.25
N PHE A 1024 -16.54 31.68 7.43
CA PHE A 1024 -17.44 32.31 8.38
C PHE A 1024 -18.04 33.52 7.67
N GLY A 1025 -19.26 33.35 7.15
CA GLY A 1025 -20.04 34.45 6.62
C GLY A 1025 -20.45 35.32 7.78
N LEU A 1026 -19.81 36.47 7.94
CA LEU A 1026 -20.45 37.60 8.59
C LEU A 1026 -21.60 37.99 7.66
N SER A 1027 -22.84 37.66 8.04
CA SER A 1027 -23.98 38.34 7.44
C SER A 1027 -23.94 39.78 7.92
N GLU A 1028 -23.55 40.71 7.05
CA GLU A 1028 -23.77 42.13 7.30
C GLU A 1028 -25.26 42.43 7.21
N SER A 1029 -25.98 42.29 8.32
CA SER A 1029 -27.26 42.94 8.51
C SER A 1029 -27.07 44.22 9.30
N GLY A 1030 -26.93 45.32 8.55
CA GLY A 1030 -27.38 46.66 8.92
C GLY A 1030 -26.64 47.38 10.06
N THR A 1031 -25.76 48.32 9.71
CA THR A 1031 -25.60 49.57 10.47
C THR A 1031 -25.40 50.73 9.50
N GLY A 1032 -26.14 51.82 9.73
CA GLY A 1032 -26.31 52.93 8.79
C GLY A 1032 -25.10 53.85 8.67
N ARG A 1033 -24.99 54.48 7.50
CA ARG A 1033 -24.12 55.64 7.24
C ARG A 1033 -24.44 56.77 8.22
N GLY A 1034 -23.50 57.07 9.12
CA GLY A 1034 -23.44 58.30 9.89
C GLY A 1034 -22.03 58.89 9.79
N SER A 1035 -21.89 60.00 9.08
CA SER A 1035 -20.63 60.74 8.95
C SER A 1035 -20.34 61.52 10.24
N PHE A 1036 -19.26 61.20 10.95
CA PHE A 1036 -18.67 62.10 11.95
C PHE A 1036 -17.13 62.05 11.86
N ASN A 1037 -16.53 63.24 11.73
CA ASN A 1037 -15.08 63.48 11.74
C ASN A 1037 -14.56 63.47 13.18
N VAL A 1038 -13.80 62.47 13.62
CA VAL A 1038 -12.80 62.65 14.69
C VAL A 1038 -11.66 61.59 14.63
N TYR A 1039 -10.42 62.07 14.85
CA TYR A 1039 -9.15 61.40 15.19
C TYR A 1039 -8.26 60.73 14.10
N GLN A 1040 -7.08 61.36 13.95
CA GLN A 1040 -5.88 60.96 13.18
C GLN A 1040 -5.11 59.75 13.75
N ASP A 1041 -5.51 59.19 14.90
CA ASP A 1041 -4.83 58.05 15.57
C ASP A 1041 -5.38 56.66 15.13
N THR A 1042 -6.41 56.61 14.28
CA THR A 1042 -7.10 55.37 13.88
C THR A 1042 -6.40 54.60 12.75
N CYS A 1043 -5.63 55.26 11.89
CA CYS A 1043 -5.00 54.64 10.70
C CYS A 1043 -3.86 53.67 11.06
N ASN A 1044 -3.09 53.96 12.11
CA ASN A 1044 -2.00 53.11 12.59
C ASN A 1044 -2.54 51.77 13.10
N ILE A 1045 -3.65 51.82 13.84
CA ILE A 1045 -4.31 50.66 14.45
C ILE A 1045 -4.94 49.80 13.35
N LYS A 1046 -5.65 50.42 12.39
CA LYS A 1046 -6.20 49.74 11.20
C LYS A 1046 -5.12 49.03 10.39
N THR A 1047 -3.97 49.68 10.18
CA THR A 1047 -2.83 49.11 9.44
C THR A 1047 -2.20 47.93 10.17
N ALA A 1048 -2.07 48.02 11.50
CA ALA A 1048 -1.56 46.93 12.32
C ALA A 1048 -2.48 45.70 12.29
N VAL A 1049 -3.80 45.90 12.47
CA VAL A 1049 -4.80 44.82 12.41
C VAL A 1049 -4.79 44.16 11.03
N ALA A 1050 -4.81 44.95 9.95
CA ALA A 1050 -4.83 44.43 8.59
C ALA A 1050 -3.56 43.63 8.23
N SER A 1051 -2.38 44.13 8.64
CA SER A 1051 -1.10 43.44 8.42
C SER A 1051 -1.01 42.12 9.17
N MET A 1052 -1.42 42.10 10.44
CA MET A 1052 -1.45 40.88 11.25
C MET A 1052 -2.41 39.84 10.69
N ARG A 1053 -3.60 40.28 10.25
CA ARG A 1053 -4.59 39.42 9.59
C ARG A 1053 -4.02 38.73 8.35
N SER A 1054 -3.31 39.45 7.48
CA SER A 1054 -2.68 38.89 6.27
C SER A 1054 -1.65 37.80 6.59
N VAL A 1055 -0.83 38.00 7.63
CA VAL A 1055 0.19 37.00 8.04
C VAL A 1055 -0.45 35.79 8.74
N LEU A 1056 -1.50 35.98 9.55
CA LEU A 1056 -2.26 34.87 10.14
C LEU A 1056 -2.93 34.00 9.08
N LEU A 1057 -3.46 34.60 8.00
CA LEU A 1057 -3.99 33.85 6.85
C LEU A 1057 -2.90 32.99 6.19
N MET A 1058 -1.72 33.56 5.94
CA MET A 1058 -0.57 32.81 5.40
C MET A 1058 -0.18 31.63 6.31
N ILE A 1059 -0.11 31.84 7.63
CA ILE A 1059 0.20 30.77 8.59
C ILE A 1059 -0.87 29.67 8.57
N SER A 1060 -2.16 30.06 8.52
CA SER A 1060 -3.24 29.08 8.40
C SER A 1060 -3.14 28.24 7.13
N ASP A 1061 -2.73 28.82 6.01
CA ASP A 1061 -2.55 28.11 4.75
C ASP A 1061 -1.34 27.17 4.81
N TRP A 1062 -0.21 27.63 5.36
CA TRP A 1062 0.98 26.80 5.56
C TRP A 1062 0.68 25.57 6.43
N LEU A 1063 -0.04 25.72 7.54
CA LEU A 1063 -0.44 24.61 8.42
C LEU A 1063 -1.38 23.62 7.70
N SER A 1064 -2.33 24.14 6.92
CA SER A 1064 -3.28 23.31 6.16
C SER A 1064 -2.59 22.45 5.10
N ILE A 1065 -1.54 22.99 4.47
CA ILE A 1065 -0.75 22.33 3.43
C ILE A 1065 0.24 21.34 4.05
N CYS A 1066 1.09 21.79 4.98
CA CYS A 1066 2.19 21.00 5.50
C CYS A 1066 1.74 19.90 6.46
N ARG A 1067 0.61 20.10 7.16
CA ARG A 1067 0.11 19.16 8.18
C ARG A 1067 1.18 18.82 9.23
N THR A 1068 2.04 19.78 9.55
CA THR A 1068 3.10 19.68 10.55
C THR A 1068 3.15 20.97 11.36
N SER A 1069 3.43 20.87 12.66
CA SER A 1069 3.68 22.01 13.53
C SER A 1069 5.12 22.52 13.37
N HIS A 1070 5.36 23.78 13.73
CA HIS A 1070 6.69 24.35 13.79
C HIS A 1070 6.82 25.25 15.01
N SER A 1071 7.76 24.95 15.90
CA SER A 1071 7.92 25.63 17.20
C SER A 1071 8.11 27.15 17.06
N PHE A 1072 8.87 27.61 16.07
CA PHE A 1072 8.99 29.05 15.76
C PHE A 1072 7.64 29.73 15.51
N ILE A 1073 6.73 29.12 14.75
CA ILE A 1073 5.40 29.68 14.48
C ILE A 1073 4.56 29.65 15.76
N THR A 1074 4.52 28.50 16.45
CA THR A 1074 3.74 28.32 17.68
C THR A 1074 4.13 29.35 18.74
N ASN A 1075 5.43 29.53 18.99
CA ASN A 1075 5.93 30.48 19.99
C ASN A 1075 5.53 31.93 19.68
N ASN A 1076 5.59 32.34 18.40
CA ASN A 1076 5.17 33.68 18.01
C ASN A 1076 3.65 33.85 18.13
N LEU A 1077 2.86 32.87 17.69
CA LEU A 1077 1.38 32.91 17.78
C LEU A 1077 0.89 33.00 19.22
N VAL A 1078 1.47 32.21 20.13
CA VAL A 1078 1.17 32.25 21.57
C VAL A 1078 1.44 33.64 22.14
N ASN A 1079 2.60 34.24 21.82
CA ASN A 1079 2.91 35.60 22.24
C ASN A 1079 1.95 36.65 21.64
N TRP A 1080 1.57 36.47 20.37
CA TRP A 1080 0.66 37.36 19.66
C TRP A 1080 -0.79 37.30 20.15
N ALA A 1081 -1.20 36.20 20.78
CA ALA A 1081 -2.55 36.03 21.31
C ALA A 1081 -2.91 37.09 22.37
N GLN A 1082 -1.92 37.75 22.98
CA GLN A 1082 -2.12 38.89 23.88
C GLN A 1082 -2.89 40.05 23.24
N VAL A 1083 -2.80 40.21 21.91
CA VAL A 1083 -3.55 41.21 21.14
C VAL A 1083 -5.07 41.03 21.27
N LEU A 1084 -5.55 39.83 21.60
CA LEU A 1084 -6.98 39.57 21.83
C LEU A 1084 -7.53 40.31 23.06
N ARG A 1085 -6.65 40.77 23.97
CA ARG A 1085 -6.99 41.60 25.13
C ARG A 1085 -7.21 43.08 24.79
N CYS A 1086 -7.03 43.49 23.54
CA CYS A 1086 -7.41 44.80 23.05
C CYS A 1086 -8.94 44.97 22.98
N ASP A 1087 -9.38 46.17 22.59
CA ASP A 1087 -10.80 46.52 22.38
C ASP A 1087 -11.56 45.52 21.48
N GLU A 1088 -12.88 45.43 21.71
CA GLU A 1088 -13.84 44.58 21.00
C GLU A 1088 -13.63 44.59 19.47
N THR A 1089 -13.31 45.76 18.92
CA THR A 1089 -13.11 45.96 17.49
C THR A 1089 -11.92 45.15 16.95
N VAL A 1090 -10.77 45.19 17.63
CA VAL A 1090 -9.55 44.45 17.25
C VAL A 1090 -9.79 42.95 17.41
N ARG A 1091 -10.47 42.57 18.48
CA ARG A 1091 -10.79 41.19 18.81
C ARG A 1091 -11.69 40.54 17.74
N LYS A 1092 -12.76 41.21 17.31
CA LYS A 1092 -13.65 40.73 16.22
C LYS A 1092 -12.88 40.44 14.92
N ALA A 1093 -11.83 41.21 14.62
CA ALA A 1093 -11.07 41.04 13.38
C ALA A 1093 -10.08 39.85 13.39
N LEU A 1094 -9.49 39.53 14.56
CA LEU A 1094 -8.36 38.59 14.66
C LEU A 1094 -8.72 37.25 15.32
N LEU A 1095 -9.65 37.24 16.29
CA LEU A 1095 -10.04 36.05 17.04
C LEU A 1095 -10.45 34.86 16.14
N PRO A 1096 -11.21 35.03 15.03
CA PRO A 1096 -11.59 33.92 14.17
C PRO A 1096 -10.38 33.21 13.53
N LEU A 1097 -9.32 33.94 13.19
CA LEU A 1097 -8.11 33.37 12.59
C LEU A 1097 -7.26 32.64 13.62
N PHE A 1098 -7.08 33.21 14.81
CA PHE A 1098 -6.44 32.53 15.93
C PHE A 1098 -7.15 31.22 16.29
N SER A 1099 -8.49 31.26 16.35
CA SER A 1099 -9.34 30.09 16.59
C SER A 1099 -9.13 29.00 15.53
N ARG A 1100 -9.13 29.38 14.24
CA ARG A 1100 -8.88 28.46 13.13
C ARG A 1100 -7.49 27.84 13.20
N ILE A 1101 -6.46 28.62 13.52
CA ILE A 1101 -5.08 28.13 13.62
C ILE A 1101 -4.93 27.17 14.81
N ALA A 1102 -5.50 27.49 15.97
CA ALA A 1102 -5.51 26.60 17.13
C ALA A 1102 -6.16 25.25 16.83
N LEU A 1103 -7.29 25.25 16.11
CA LEU A 1103 -7.93 24.02 15.65
C LEU A 1103 -7.07 23.21 14.68
N LEU A 1104 -6.29 23.87 13.81
CA LEU A 1104 -5.37 23.18 12.90
C LEU A 1104 -4.22 22.51 13.65
N TYR A 1105 -3.65 23.15 14.67
CA TYR A 1105 -2.64 22.53 15.54
C TYR A 1105 -3.18 21.29 16.26
N LEU A 1106 -4.37 21.40 16.87
CA LEU A 1106 -5.03 20.24 17.50
C LEU A 1106 -5.27 19.08 16.50
N GLN A 1107 -5.54 19.38 15.22
CA GLN A 1107 -5.72 18.37 14.16
C GLN A 1107 -4.42 17.70 13.70
N ILE A 1108 -3.29 18.40 13.81
CA ILE A 1108 -2.01 17.98 13.24
C ILE A 1108 -1.27 17.05 14.20
N ASP A 1109 -0.96 17.54 15.40
CA ASP A 1109 -0.15 16.83 16.40
C ASP A 1109 -0.76 16.87 17.81
N GLY A 1110 -1.91 17.52 17.96
CA GLY A 1110 -2.57 17.67 19.26
C GLY A 1110 -1.96 18.75 20.13
N ASP A 1111 -1.11 19.64 19.57
CA ASP A 1111 -0.57 20.81 20.27
C ASP A 1111 -1.70 21.75 20.69
N SER A 1112 -1.87 21.90 22.00
CA SER A 1112 -2.89 22.74 22.61
C SER A 1112 -2.40 24.13 23.01
N ALA A 1113 -1.11 24.47 22.84
CA ALA A 1113 -0.54 25.68 23.45
C ALA A 1113 -1.28 26.98 23.08
N LEU A 1114 -1.60 27.17 21.78
CA LEU A 1114 -2.38 28.33 21.34
C LEU A 1114 -3.84 28.24 21.80
N PHE A 1115 -4.40 27.03 21.85
CA PHE A 1115 -5.77 26.79 22.31
C PHE A 1115 -5.93 27.11 23.80
N ASP A 1116 -4.93 26.73 24.61
CA ASP A 1116 -4.84 27.01 26.04
C ASP A 1116 -4.80 28.52 26.31
N GLU A 1117 -3.99 29.28 25.57
CA GLU A 1117 -3.95 30.75 25.68
C GLU A 1117 -5.28 31.42 25.31
N ILE A 1118 -5.93 30.93 24.26
CA ILE A 1118 -7.23 31.43 23.83
C ILE A 1118 -8.31 31.17 24.91
N LEU A 1119 -8.25 30.02 25.59
CA LEU A 1119 -9.11 29.68 26.72
C LEU A 1119 -8.84 30.57 27.94
N ILE A 1120 -7.57 30.80 28.28
CA ILE A 1120 -7.19 31.71 29.36
C ILE A 1120 -7.71 33.13 29.07
N PHE A 1121 -7.60 33.58 27.82
CA PHE A 1121 -8.17 34.84 27.38
C PHE A 1121 -9.68 34.88 27.58
N ALA A 1122 -10.42 33.88 27.08
CA ALA A 1122 -11.88 33.82 27.16
C ALA A 1122 -12.39 33.84 28.60
N GLU A 1123 -11.61 33.31 29.54
CA GLU A 1123 -11.94 33.34 30.97
C GLU A 1123 -11.66 34.70 31.63
N SER A 1124 -10.62 35.40 31.19
CA SER A 1124 -10.21 36.68 31.77
C SER A 1124 -10.94 37.90 31.19
N ALA A 1125 -11.59 37.76 30.04
CA ALA A 1125 -12.16 38.87 29.27
C ALA A 1125 -13.68 39.00 29.43
N GLU A 1126 -14.17 40.25 29.47
CA GLU A 1126 -15.59 40.56 29.36
C GLU A 1126 -16.01 40.43 27.87
N LEU A 1127 -16.43 39.23 27.49
CA LEU A 1127 -17.00 38.94 26.17
C LEU A 1127 -18.49 39.25 26.16
N THR A 1128 -18.97 39.88 25.09
CA THR A 1128 -20.42 40.01 24.85
C THR A 1128 -21.03 38.62 24.58
N GLU A 1129 -22.34 38.47 24.82
CA GLU A 1129 -23.05 37.20 24.61
C GLU A 1129 -22.95 36.70 23.15
N ASP A 1130 -23.02 37.63 22.18
CA ASP A 1130 -22.85 37.35 20.77
C ASP A 1130 -21.43 36.86 20.42
N GLU A 1131 -20.40 37.49 21.00
CA GLU A 1131 -18.99 37.07 20.82
C GLU A 1131 -18.76 35.67 21.39
N ALA A 1132 -19.25 35.42 22.60
CA ALA A 1132 -19.14 34.13 23.27
C ALA A 1132 -19.82 33.01 22.47
N GLN A 1133 -21.04 33.25 21.96
CA GLN A 1133 -21.82 32.27 21.21
C GLN A 1133 -21.23 31.99 19.82
N TYR A 1134 -20.80 33.03 19.11
CA TYR A 1134 -20.15 32.88 17.80
C TYR A 1134 -18.85 32.07 17.93
N PHE A 1135 -18.06 32.38 18.96
CA PHE A 1135 -16.79 31.72 19.22
C PHE A 1135 -16.97 30.25 19.63
N ALA A 1136 -17.94 29.98 20.51
CA ALA A 1136 -18.31 28.63 20.92
C ALA A 1136 -18.73 27.75 19.74
N SER A 1137 -19.61 28.25 18.87
CA SER A 1137 -20.07 27.52 17.68
C SER A 1137 -18.96 27.28 16.66
N SER A 1138 -18.06 28.25 16.47
CA SER A 1138 -16.91 28.17 15.56
C SER A 1138 -15.94 27.05 15.94
N ILE A 1139 -15.59 26.98 17.23
CA ILE A 1139 -14.59 26.04 17.73
C ILE A 1139 -15.17 24.65 17.96
N CYS A 1140 -16.40 24.55 18.50
CA CYS A 1140 -17.06 23.26 18.69
C CYS A 1140 -17.42 22.60 17.37
N GLY A 1141 -17.93 23.35 16.38
CA GLY A 1141 -18.15 22.83 15.03
C GLY A 1141 -16.84 22.38 14.36
N GLY A 1142 -15.75 23.11 14.63
CA GLY A 1142 -14.38 22.74 14.25
C GLY A 1142 -13.95 21.41 14.85
N LEU A 1143 -13.93 21.31 16.19
CA LEU A 1143 -13.56 20.14 16.99
C LEU A 1143 -14.39 18.90 16.62
N ALA A 1144 -15.72 19.03 16.52
CA ALA A 1144 -16.63 17.95 16.14
C ALA A 1144 -16.31 17.32 14.77
N SER A 1145 -15.63 18.08 13.89
CA SER A 1145 -15.22 17.63 12.56
C SER A 1145 -13.83 16.97 12.52
N THR A 1146 -13.13 16.90 13.66
CA THR A 1146 -11.74 16.40 13.78
C THR A 1146 -11.66 14.92 14.19
N GLN A 1147 -10.44 14.38 14.27
CA GLN A 1147 -10.20 13.03 14.77
C GLN A 1147 -10.40 12.98 16.29
N GLU A 1148 -10.67 11.79 16.83
CA GLU A 1148 -10.96 11.61 18.26
C GLU A 1148 -9.84 12.13 19.18
N ASN A 1149 -8.57 11.92 18.81
CA ASN A 1149 -7.43 12.40 19.61
C ASN A 1149 -7.39 13.93 19.71
N SER A 1150 -7.72 14.64 18.64
CA SER A 1150 -7.79 16.12 18.63
C SER A 1150 -8.91 16.63 19.54
N ILE A 1151 -10.05 15.93 19.54
CA ILE A 1151 -11.16 16.25 20.46
C ILE A 1151 -10.72 16.00 21.91
N LYS A 1152 -10.02 14.88 22.19
CA LYS A 1152 -9.47 14.59 23.52
C LYS A 1152 -8.51 15.67 24.01
N SER A 1153 -7.58 16.15 23.16
CA SER A 1153 -6.68 17.25 23.52
C SER A 1153 -7.45 18.54 23.83
N GLY A 1154 -8.40 18.93 22.97
CA GLY A 1154 -9.22 20.13 23.22
C GLY A 1154 -10.10 20.03 24.47
N VAL A 1155 -10.69 18.86 24.73
CA VAL A 1155 -11.44 18.57 25.97
C VAL A 1155 -10.54 18.66 27.19
N SER A 1156 -9.33 18.11 27.14
CA SER A 1156 -8.37 18.17 28.25
C SER A 1156 -7.96 19.61 28.56
N SER A 1157 -7.68 20.42 27.54
CA SER A 1157 -7.39 21.86 27.70
C SER A 1157 -8.55 22.61 28.36
N PHE A 1158 -9.77 22.38 27.89
CA PHE A 1158 -10.98 22.98 28.47
C PHE A 1158 -11.14 22.61 29.96
N ILE A 1159 -10.93 21.34 30.30
CA ILE A 1159 -11.01 20.87 31.69
C ILE A 1159 -9.92 21.51 32.57
N LYS A 1160 -8.68 21.65 32.08
CA LYS A 1160 -7.62 22.36 32.79
C LYS A 1160 -8.01 23.80 33.10
N THR A 1161 -8.66 24.50 32.15
CA THR A 1161 -9.18 25.85 32.38
C THR A 1161 -10.24 25.85 33.48
N ILE A 1162 -11.21 24.93 33.45
CA ILE A 1162 -12.22 24.81 34.51
C ILE A 1162 -11.57 24.55 35.87
N CYS A 1163 -10.56 23.68 35.96
CA CYS A 1163 -9.82 23.45 37.20
C CYS A 1163 -9.16 24.72 37.72
N SER A 1164 -8.56 25.52 36.83
CA SER A 1164 -7.95 26.80 37.19
C SER A 1164 -8.99 27.79 37.71
N VAL A 1165 -10.21 27.81 37.15
CA VAL A 1165 -11.32 28.63 37.64
C VAL A 1165 -11.76 28.15 39.02
N ALA A 1166 -11.94 26.84 39.22
CA ALA A 1166 -12.28 26.26 40.51
C ALA A 1166 -11.28 26.63 41.61
N GLN A 1167 -9.98 26.57 41.28
CA GLN A 1167 -8.89 26.95 42.18
C GLN A 1167 -8.90 28.44 42.51
N LYS A 1168 -9.12 29.32 41.51
CA LYS A 1168 -9.20 30.78 41.70
C LYS A 1168 -10.36 31.18 42.62
N HIS A 1169 -11.45 30.42 42.60
CA HIS A 1169 -12.63 30.66 43.43
C HIS A 1169 -12.62 29.89 44.78
N HIS A 1170 -11.47 29.32 45.17
CA HIS A 1170 -11.30 28.60 46.44
C HIS A 1170 -12.32 27.48 46.70
N LEU A 1171 -12.84 26.83 45.66
CA LEU A 1171 -13.79 25.71 45.77
C LEU A 1171 -13.13 24.38 46.24
N MET A 1172 -11.94 24.46 46.84
CA MET A 1172 -11.13 23.30 47.27
C MET A 1172 -11.46 22.82 48.69
N GLU A 1173 -12.16 23.61 49.49
CA GLU A 1173 -12.53 23.23 50.86
C GLU A 1173 -13.97 22.70 50.85
N ARG A 1174 -14.11 21.37 50.86
CA ARG A 1174 -15.37 20.69 51.16
C ARG A 1174 -15.72 20.94 52.63
N ASP A 1175 -16.37 22.07 52.89
CA ASP A 1175 -17.22 22.28 54.07
C ASP A 1175 -18.63 22.64 53.60
N GLY A 1176 -19.40 21.58 53.32
CA GLY A 1176 -20.81 21.38 53.68
C GLY A 1176 -21.93 22.40 53.40
N THR A 1177 -21.72 23.66 52.98
CA THR A 1177 -22.83 24.65 52.96
C THR A 1177 -22.79 25.74 51.88
N ASN A 1178 -22.05 25.61 50.78
CA ASN A 1178 -22.16 26.55 49.65
C ASN A 1178 -22.71 25.83 48.39
N ASP A 1179 -23.94 26.19 48.01
CA ASP A 1179 -24.71 25.73 46.84
C ASP A 1179 -24.28 26.41 45.51
N ASP A 1180 -23.12 27.09 45.50
CA ASP A 1180 -22.67 27.84 44.32
C ASP A 1180 -22.06 26.88 43.28
N SER A 1181 -22.84 26.52 42.25
CA SER A 1181 -22.35 25.69 41.14
C SER A 1181 -21.18 26.37 40.42
N ILE A 1182 -20.16 25.59 40.06
CA ILE A 1182 -19.02 26.10 39.28
C ILE A 1182 -19.46 26.72 37.95
N LEU A 1183 -20.58 26.23 37.38
CA LEU A 1183 -21.15 26.74 36.13
C LEU A 1183 -21.59 28.20 36.22
N GLU A 1184 -22.01 28.64 37.41
CA GLU A 1184 -22.40 30.04 37.67
C GLU A 1184 -21.21 30.97 37.87
N LYS A 1185 -20.00 30.41 38.08
CA LYS A 1185 -18.74 31.15 38.22
C LYS A 1185 -17.93 31.22 36.93
N LEU A 1186 -18.36 30.52 35.87
CA LEU A 1186 -17.70 30.58 34.56
C LEU A 1186 -17.96 31.93 33.90
N SER A 1187 -16.95 32.47 33.22
CA SER A 1187 -17.16 33.60 32.31
C SER A 1187 -18.17 33.25 31.21
N PRO A 1188 -18.89 34.24 30.62
CA PRO A 1188 -19.83 34.00 29.52
C PRO A 1188 -19.19 33.24 28.34
N GLY A 1189 -17.91 33.49 28.06
CA GLY A 1189 -17.14 32.82 27.01
C GLY A 1189 -16.94 31.32 27.28
N ILE A 1190 -16.45 30.96 28.47
CA ILE A 1190 -16.23 29.57 28.86
C ILE A 1190 -17.55 28.82 29.02
N TYR A 1191 -18.59 29.48 29.54
CA TYR A 1191 -19.93 28.92 29.63
C TYR A 1191 -20.54 28.63 28.25
N ALA A 1192 -20.47 29.57 27.30
CA ALA A 1192 -20.96 29.33 25.94
C ALA A 1192 -20.25 28.16 25.25
N TRP A 1193 -18.92 28.03 25.47
CA TRP A 1193 -18.13 26.90 25.01
C TRP A 1193 -18.60 25.57 25.59
N PHE A 1194 -18.80 25.52 26.91
CA PHE A 1194 -19.33 24.35 27.58
C PHE A 1194 -20.65 23.90 26.94
N MET A 1195 -21.59 24.84 26.77
CA MET A 1195 -22.89 24.58 26.18
C MET A 1195 -22.78 24.11 24.72
N ALA A 1196 -21.86 24.65 23.93
CA ALA A 1196 -21.61 24.17 22.57
C ALA A 1196 -20.98 22.77 22.52
N MET A 1197 -20.10 22.42 23.47
CA MET A 1197 -19.49 21.09 23.56
C MET A 1197 -20.50 20.00 23.93
N ILE A 1198 -21.39 20.27 24.88
CA ILE A 1198 -22.41 19.29 25.31
C ILE A 1198 -23.53 19.11 24.27
N ASN A 1199 -23.80 20.14 23.45
CA ASN A 1199 -24.75 20.06 22.34
C ASN A 1199 -24.22 19.25 21.14
N ASP A 1200 -22.91 19.04 21.01
CA ASP A 1200 -22.33 18.17 19.99
C ASP A 1200 -22.20 16.71 20.46
N ASN A 1201 -22.66 15.78 19.64
CA ASN A 1201 -22.71 14.35 19.97
C ASN A 1201 -21.34 13.71 20.23
N ARG A 1202 -20.27 14.17 19.56
CA ARG A 1202 -18.93 13.58 19.71
C ARG A 1202 -18.19 14.20 20.88
N CYS A 1203 -18.27 15.53 21.01
CA CYS A 1203 -17.65 16.25 22.11
C CYS A 1203 -18.26 15.86 23.47
N SER A 1204 -19.59 15.78 23.58
CA SER A 1204 -20.29 15.34 24.79
C SER A 1204 -19.90 13.93 25.25
N VAL A 1205 -19.78 12.97 24.33
CA VAL A 1205 -19.35 11.59 24.65
C VAL A 1205 -17.92 11.56 25.17
N ILE A 1206 -16.99 12.27 24.52
CA ILE A 1206 -15.58 12.28 24.92
C ILE A 1206 -15.39 13.04 26.23
N LEU A 1207 -16.12 14.14 26.43
CA LEU A 1207 -16.16 14.86 27.70
C LEU A 1207 -16.67 13.96 28.82
N ALA A 1208 -17.78 13.24 28.62
CA ALA A 1208 -18.30 12.29 29.60
C ALA A 1208 -17.30 11.16 29.90
N GLN A 1209 -16.62 10.61 28.89
CA GLN A 1209 -15.56 9.61 29.09
C GLN A 1209 -14.41 10.16 29.96
N HIS A 1210 -13.94 11.37 29.69
CA HIS A 1210 -12.88 11.99 30.46
C HIS A 1210 -13.29 12.22 31.92
N LEU A 1211 -14.53 12.64 32.16
CA LEU A 1211 -15.10 12.80 33.50
C LEU A 1211 -15.32 11.48 34.24
N VAL A 1212 -15.47 10.36 33.53
CA VAL A 1212 -15.53 9.01 34.13
C VAL A 1212 -14.13 8.57 34.58
N GLU A 1213 -13.12 8.82 33.74
CA GLU A 1213 -11.73 8.41 33.96
C GLU A 1213 -11.07 9.20 35.10
N ASP A 1214 -11.29 10.52 35.19
CA ASP A 1214 -10.72 11.37 36.23
C ASP A 1214 -11.69 11.62 37.40
N LYS A 1215 -11.67 10.72 38.38
CA LYS A 1215 -12.49 10.81 39.59
C LYS A 1215 -12.06 11.93 40.54
N SER A 1216 -10.86 12.50 40.37
CA SER A 1216 -10.28 13.52 41.26
C SER A 1216 -10.67 14.95 40.88
N LEU A 1217 -11.39 15.12 39.77
CA LEU A 1217 -11.77 16.41 39.24
C LEU A 1217 -12.80 17.13 40.14
N ILE A 1218 -12.45 18.33 40.60
CA ILE A 1218 -13.23 19.16 41.55
C ILE A 1218 -14.62 19.50 41.01
N ALA A 1219 -14.72 19.77 39.71
CA ALA A 1219 -15.95 20.19 39.03
C ALA A 1219 -16.81 19.02 38.49
N ARG A 1220 -16.42 17.78 38.80
CA ARG A 1220 -16.95 16.57 38.14
C ARG A 1220 -18.46 16.42 38.27
N ALA A 1221 -19.01 16.62 39.47
CA ALA A 1221 -20.43 16.46 39.75
C ALA A 1221 -21.28 17.47 38.95
N ASP A 1222 -20.90 18.76 39.00
CA ASP A 1222 -21.59 19.83 38.30
C ASP A 1222 -21.57 19.64 36.77
N LEU A 1223 -20.42 19.24 36.21
CA LEU A 1223 -20.27 18.99 34.77
C LEU A 1223 -21.08 17.77 34.33
N LEU A 1224 -21.10 16.67 35.11
CA LEU A 1224 -21.93 15.50 34.82
C LEU A 1224 -23.41 15.81 34.89
N ASN A 1225 -23.85 16.56 35.91
CA ASN A 1225 -25.24 17.00 36.06
C ASN A 1225 -25.71 17.84 34.87
N ALA A 1226 -24.87 18.77 34.40
CA ALA A 1226 -25.19 19.57 33.22
C ALA A 1226 -25.18 18.77 31.92
N ILE A 1227 -24.26 17.81 31.74
CA ILE A 1227 -24.28 16.88 30.59
C ILE A 1227 -25.59 16.06 30.59
N SER A 1228 -25.97 15.50 31.74
CA SER A 1228 -27.19 14.72 31.89
C SER A 1228 -28.47 15.52 31.60
N SER A 1229 -28.45 16.82 31.89
CA SER A 1229 -29.62 17.71 31.76
C SER A 1229 -29.73 18.36 30.37
N HIS A 1230 -28.61 18.67 29.71
CA HIS A 1230 -28.59 19.50 28.50
C HIS A 1230 -28.04 18.82 27.25
N ALA A 1231 -27.28 17.72 27.36
CA ALA A 1231 -26.71 17.06 26.18
C ALA A 1231 -27.75 16.24 25.41
N VAL A 1232 -27.58 16.17 24.08
CA VAL A 1232 -28.41 15.32 23.21
C VAL A 1232 -28.12 13.84 23.52
N ARG A 1233 -29.14 13.10 24.00
CA ARG A 1233 -28.98 11.68 24.36
C ARG A 1233 -28.73 10.81 23.13
N THR A 1234 -27.47 10.44 22.93
CA THR A 1234 -27.07 9.39 21.98
C THR A 1234 -26.94 8.04 22.67
N GLY A 1235 -27.13 6.94 21.94
CA GLY A 1235 -27.03 5.59 22.53
C GLY A 1235 -25.66 5.27 23.16
N SER A 1236 -24.59 5.97 22.77
CA SER A 1236 -23.28 5.86 23.42
C SER A 1236 -23.19 6.67 24.71
N LEU A 1237 -23.72 7.91 24.71
CA LEU A 1237 -23.74 8.76 25.89
C LEU A 1237 -24.64 8.17 26.98
N SER A 1238 -25.81 7.64 26.62
CA SER A 1238 -26.73 6.98 27.56
C SER A 1238 -26.07 5.80 28.29
N LYS A 1239 -25.31 4.96 27.58
CA LYS A 1239 -24.58 3.85 28.22
C LYS A 1239 -23.51 4.30 29.20
N ILE A 1240 -22.84 5.43 28.92
CA ILE A 1240 -21.81 5.98 29.81
C ILE A 1240 -22.45 6.55 31.08
N LEU A 1241 -23.56 7.27 30.94
CA LEU A 1241 -24.32 7.82 32.07
C LEU A 1241 -24.99 6.69 32.88
N GLU A 1242 -25.57 5.68 32.24
CA GLU A 1242 -26.14 4.50 32.91
C GLU A 1242 -25.08 3.70 33.69
N ALA A 1243 -23.86 3.57 33.14
CA ALA A 1243 -22.74 2.93 33.83
C ALA A 1243 -22.22 3.75 35.02
N LEU A 1244 -22.42 5.08 35.02
CA LEU A 1244 -22.11 5.95 36.14
C LEU A 1244 -23.18 5.88 37.24
N ASP A 1245 -24.45 5.87 36.87
CA ASP A 1245 -25.57 5.71 37.81
C ASP A 1245 -25.48 4.35 38.53
N ALA A 1246 -25.15 3.28 37.80
CA ALA A 1246 -24.91 1.95 38.37
C ALA A 1246 -23.67 1.88 39.29
N GLN A 1247 -22.69 2.78 39.14
CA GLN A 1247 -21.55 2.88 40.07
C GLN A 1247 -21.89 3.70 41.32
N HIS A 1248 -22.89 4.58 41.25
CA HIS A 1248 -23.38 5.36 42.40
C HIS A 1248 -24.34 4.54 43.28
N GLU A 1249 -25.17 3.66 42.69
CA GLU A 1249 -26.07 2.75 43.44
C GLU A 1249 -25.30 1.70 44.27
N VAL A 1250 -24.12 1.25 43.82
CA VAL A 1250 -23.31 0.26 44.57
C VAL A 1250 -22.68 0.84 45.85
N VAL A 1251 -22.52 2.16 45.95
CA VAL A 1251 -21.96 2.81 47.15
C VAL A 1251 -23.03 3.08 48.22
N GLU A 1252 -24.31 3.23 47.84
CA GLU A 1252 -25.40 3.43 48.81
C GLU A 1252 -25.89 2.13 49.47
N ASP A 1253 -25.62 0.96 48.87
CA ASP A 1253 -25.94 -0.34 49.48
C ASP A 1253 -24.87 -0.80 50.51
N ASP A 1254 -23.60 -0.41 50.34
CA ASP A 1254 -22.53 -0.72 51.31
C ASP A 1254 -22.64 0.12 52.61
N GLU A 1255 -23.26 1.32 52.58
CA GLU A 1255 -23.49 2.14 53.79
C GLU A 1255 -24.72 1.68 54.63
N LYS A 1256 -25.51 0.71 54.16
CA LYS A 1256 -26.69 0.19 54.89
C LYS A 1256 -26.48 -1.15 55.59
N GLU A 1257 -25.37 -1.85 55.37
CA GLU A 1257 -25.07 -3.13 56.05
C GLU A 1257 -24.07 -3.02 57.22
N GLU A 1258 -23.50 -1.85 57.50
CA GLU A 1258 -22.51 -1.68 58.57
C GLU A 1258 -23.06 -1.11 59.91
N SER A 1259 -24.31 -1.43 60.25
CA SER A 1259 -24.91 -1.05 61.55
C SER A 1259 -25.39 -2.24 62.39
N THR A 1260 -24.62 -3.32 62.50
CA THR A 1260 -24.70 -4.24 63.65
C THR A 1260 -23.51 -5.20 63.62
N VAL A 1261 -22.59 -5.07 64.57
CA VAL A 1261 -21.98 -6.14 65.40
C VAL A 1261 -20.84 -5.54 66.23
N GLU A 1262 -20.92 -5.74 67.55
CA GLU A 1262 -19.93 -5.34 68.56
C GLU A 1262 -18.59 -6.10 68.46
N PRO A 1263 -17.49 -5.57 69.06
CA PRO A 1263 -16.14 -6.04 68.81
C PRO A 1263 -15.65 -7.05 69.85
N GLU A 1264 -15.17 -8.21 69.42
CA GLU A 1264 -14.29 -9.07 70.22
C GLU A 1264 -13.04 -9.52 69.43
N LEU A 1265 -11.91 -9.06 69.96
CA LEU A 1265 -10.65 -9.80 70.18
C LEU A 1265 -9.78 -10.27 69.00
N LEU A 1266 -8.57 -9.68 69.02
CA LEU A 1266 -7.26 -10.33 69.02
C LEU A 1266 -6.64 -10.85 67.70
N HIS A 1267 -5.52 -10.18 67.38
CA HIS A 1267 -4.20 -10.73 67.07
C HIS A 1267 -3.89 -11.36 65.70
N ASP A 1268 -2.66 -11.03 65.29
CA ASP A 1268 -1.75 -11.70 64.36
C ASP A 1268 -2.02 -11.52 62.85
N ALA A 1269 -1.23 -10.70 62.17
CA ALA A 1269 0.16 -10.90 61.75
C ALA A 1269 0.23 -11.49 60.33
N ALA A 1270 0.70 -10.63 59.43
CA ALA A 1270 1.52 -10.88 58.25
C ALA A 1270 1.59 -12.32 57.71
N SER A 1271 1.05 -12.51 56.50
CA SER A 1271 1.64 -13.39 55.47
C SER A 1271 1.07 -13.06 54.08
N GLU A 1272 1.97 -12.69 53.16
CA GLU A 1272 1.91 -12.86 51.69
C GLU A 1272 0.83 -12.17 50.85
N ALA A 1273 1.19 -11.04 50.21
CA ALA A 1273 1.33 -10.88 48.75
C ALA A 1273 1.79 -9.46 48.39
#